data_AF-A0A3M2LAY9-F1
#
_entry.id   AF-A0A3M2LAY9-F1
#
_cell.length_a   1.000
_cell.length_b   1.000
_cell.length_c   1.000
_cell.angle_alpha   90.00
_cell.angle_beta   90.00
_cell.angle_gamma   90.00
#
_symmetry.space_group_name_H-M   'P 1'
#
loop_
_entity.id
_entity.type
_entity.pdbx_description
1 polymer ?
#
loop_
_entity_poly.entity_id
_entity_poly.type
_entity_poly.pdbx_seq_one_letter_code
_entity_poly.pdbx_strand_id
1 'polypeptide(L)'
;SGAPGRVGLLFPGQSAPVRDGHGALGALLPDLEPLPPAAGADDRDTAVAQPAVLRSSLAGLRLLDALGVVAVGASGHSLGEITALCWAGALTARQAVDLAAERGRIMAATGARGTGMAALAAPSGVVADLVAGTGVTVAADNGPVQVVAGPLNEIAAVAERAGRAGLGARVLRVSHAFHTPAVAAAAPGLARALERTELARPRRTVVSTVTGRALEPGHDLRELLVRQVTAPVLFQTALTALAATCDLLVECGPGHALSALAEQITDVPAVTLDAGSASGEPVARTVAALFAAGAVRDVRPLFTGRVHRPFDLDRPPVFLTNPCESAPAVPVPTTAPTMVPTTVPTSVPDGEAPAPVVPVPDGADPLTVVRALVAEALELPAEMIGDGDGLLADLHLNSLRVTQLAAEAAVRCGRTTASAPPQLASATVAGLAAAIADLPVADGAGGTADGVERWFRVFALERRPARPAGARAGGARAWRLSGHGPLWKEVAPLLQDDAGAPPAFAVFLPEDPSDQAVSDLLAAAAEAVRDGVPLTVVDHGDTASGFVGGLALEHPGLALRRIAVEDAPAPAVADTLSGGWDGFDEVLLDASGSRSAPAHRPLALPPDGPPLAPGDALLITGGGRGIGLETASHLAERWNVRLALLGRADPGRDPDLAANLRRLDDEGATFGYASADLRDERSVRAALDRLTARLGPVRGVVHGSAVNRPARFSDLTERDFADHDAPKRLGLRVLLDVLDPAALRLLVTYGSVIGRFGLPGETHYALANGRQRELVRVLARELPGCRVRNIDWTAWSGAGMGERLAVLPALAGTGVDPIPVEEGVRLLARIAESSAGPATVVAGGRLPALEARADTALTHTALTHTALTHTALTHTPGVETVAEIRLSLADAPWLRGHRIDGLLVLPAVAALELMARAARDLTGEPLVSVTGGAFTRPLIVPDEGERVVRVCALAGEDGGVRVVLRSDETGFAVDHFTGTVTAVSEPLDVPVPEGAVPVHDGRALYGSLFFHGSEFQRLLRYERLEARGCRAVLAPPRSGADVPDGVLGDVFRNDASIHVLQACVPHRRLLPVGCDRFTVHGAAREDGPLTLTARERSHDEADYTYDVLLTGASGVPLLSWAGLRLRDVGPLLDGHDLPPVLVGPYVQRHLDDLLPGAAVRPGADGLLAVAGGAALSTTPDDDPDPWPGEADRLARLAGEPSARSLERLRTVAASLRAAGADPSERPVVTALYENGWVTLRTGTHEIASAVVTVTGRDAPLVLAAAAPTARAATRKGTDP
;
A
#
# COMPACT_ATOMS: atom_id res chain seq x y z
N SER A 1 5.72 -6.67 -55.01
CA SER A 1 4.83 -5.71 -55.69
C SER A 1 4.93 -4.37 -54.95
N GLY A 2 5.82 -3.47 -55.40
CA GLY A 2 6.40 -2.40 -54.56
C GLY A 2 5.76 -1.00 -54.66
N ALA A 3 4.44 -0.89 -54.81
CA ALA A 3 3.76 0.39 -54.73
C ALA A 3 3.48 0.75 -53.26
N PRO A 4 3.76 1.99 -52.79
CA PRO A 4 3.41 2.41 -51.44
C PRO A 4 1.89 2.41 -51.25
N GLY A 5 1.41 1.99 -50.08
CA GLY A 5 -0.01 2.02 -49.73
C GLY A 5 -0.58 3.45 -49.74
N ARG A 6 -1.83 3.60 -50.16
CA ARG A 6 -2.54 4.88 -50.28
C ARG A 6 -3.09 5.29 -48.92
N VAL A 7 -2.53 6.35 -48.33
CA VAL A 7 -2.94 6.83 -46.99
C VAL A 7 -4.01 7.92 -47.10
N GLY A 8 -5.09 7.81 -46.33
CA GLY A 8 -6.08 8.88 -46.14
C GLY A 8 -5.94 9.53 -44.77
N LEU A 9 -6.12 10.86 -44.68
CA LEU A 9 -6.03 11.58 -43.39
C LEU A 9 -7.42 11.97 -42.87
N LEU A 10 -7.60 11.78 -41.56
CA LEU A 10 -8.78 12.23 -40.82
C LEU A 10 -8.35 13.31 -39.83
N PHE A 11 -9.06 14.44 -39.79
CA PHE A 11 -8.78 15.52 -38.85
C PHE A 11 -9.94 15.69 -37.86
N PRO A 12 -9.68 15.59 -36.55
CA PRO A 12 -10.73 15.60 -35.54
C PRO A 12 -11.36 16.99 -35.36
N GLY A 13 -12.58 16.98 -34.83
CA GLY A 13 -13.36 18.17 -34.50
C GLY A 13 -13.11 18.71 -33.09
N GLN A 14 -13.89 19.70 -32.67
CA GLN A 14 -13.72 20.37 -31.38
C GLN A 14 -13.93 19.47 -30.14
N SER A 15 -14.56 18.31 -30.31
CA SER A 15 -14.79 17.34 -29.22
C SER A 15 -13.56 16.51 -28.89
N ALA A 16 -12.47 16.67 -29.65
CA ALA A 16 -11.20 16.04 -29.35
C ALA A 16 -10.57 16.66 -28.11
N PRO A 17 -9.76 15.89 -27.35
CA PRO A 17 -9.18 16.39 -26.11
C PRO A 17 -8.24 17.56 -26.37
N VAL A 18 -8.36 18.59 -25.54
CA VAL A 18 -7.39 19.69 -25.47
C VAL A 18 -6.16 19.19 -24.72
N ARG A 19 -4.96 19.40 -25.27
CA ARG A 19 -3.70 18.91 -24.70
C ARG A 19 -2.82 20.11 -24.31
N ASP A 20 -2.23 20.05 -23.12
CA ASP A 20 -1.42 21.15 -22.55
C ASP A 20 -0.02 21.28 -23.18
N GLY A 21 0.36 20.33 -24.03
CA GLY A 21 1.66 20.29 -24.70
C GLY A 21 1.69 19.26 -25.82
N HIS A 22 2.84 19.17 -26.51
CA HIS A 22 3.03 18.23 -27.62
C HIS A 22 3.30 16.78 -27.18
N GLY A 23 3.34 16.51 -25.87
CA GLY A 23 3.56 15.17 -25.32
C GLY A 23 4.78 14.45 -25.92
N ALA A 24 4.62 13.18 -26.27
CA ALA A 24 5.66 12.37 -26.90
C ALA A 24 6.10 12.91 -28.28
N LEU A 25 5.22 13.62 -29.01
CA LEU A 25 5.59 14.27 -30.28
C LEU A 25 6.58 15.42 -30.06
N GLY A 26 6.46 16.16 -28.96
CA GLY A 26 7.39 17.23 -28.61
C GLY A 26 8.82 16.73 -28.43
N ALA A 27 8.98 15.52 -27.89
CA ALA A 27 10.30 14.88 -27.76
C ALA A 27 10.87 14.41 -29.11
N LEU A 28 10.02 14.11 -30.11
CA LEU A 28 10.43 13.68 -31.44
C LEU A 28 10.70 14.86 -32.39
N LEU A 29 10.04 15.99 -32.16
CA LEU A 29 10.12 17.20 -32.97
C LEU A 29 10.39 18.42 -32.06
N PRO A 30 11.65 18.64 -31.62
CA PRO A 30 11.99 19.70 -30.67
C PRO A 30 11.75 21.12 -31.22
N ASP A 31 11.65 21.29 -32.54
CA ASP A 31 11.39 22.57 -33.21
C ASP A 31 9.89 22.88 -33.37
N LEU A 32 9.01 22.22 -32.62
CA LEU A 32 7.58 22.57 -32.58
C LEU A 32 7.38 23.86 -31.78
N GLU A 33 6.59 24.80 -32.30
CA GLU A 33 6.18 25.97 -31.53
C GLU A 33 5.40 25.52 -30.28
N PRO A 34 5.71 26.03 -29.08
CA PRO A 34 5.00 25.67 -27.87
C PRO A 34 3.49 25.86 -28.02
N LEU A 35 2.70 24.91 -27.54
CA LEU A 35 1.27 25.13 -27.37
C LEU A 35 1.06 26.15 -26.24
N PRO A 36 0.09 27.06 -26.34
CA PRO A 36 -0.31 27.87 -25.20
C PRO A 36 -0.74 26.95 -24.06
N PRO A 37 -0.33 27.20 -22.81
CA PRO A 37 -0.77 26.39 -21.67
C PRO A 37 -2.31 26.48 -21.53
N ALA A 38 -2.99 25.36 -21.34
CA ALA A 38 -4.39 25.36 -20.92
C ALA A 38 -4.43 25.55 -19.39
N ALA A 39 -3.98 26.71 -18.92
CA ALA A 39 -4.11 27.09 -17.51
C ALA A 39 -5.58 27.42 -17.24
N GLY A 40 -6.31 26.39 -16.76
CA GLY A 40 -7.68 26.35 -16.19
C GLY A 40 -8.74 27.32 -16.70
N ALA A 41 -8.66 27.66 -17.99
CA ALA A 41 -9.84 27.93 -18.77
C ALA A 41 -10.57 26.59 -19.00
N ASP A 42 -11.90 26.63 -18.88
CA ASP A 42 -12.76 25.49 -19.17
C ASP A 42 -12.38 24.89 -20.54
N ASP A 43 -11.92 23.63 -20.56
CA ASP A 43 -11.56 22.89 -21.78
C ASP A 43 -12.73 22.78 -22.78
N ARG A 44 -13.94 23.15 -22.29
CA ARG A 44 -15.21 23.28 -23.00
C ARG A 44 -15.42 24.64 -23.70
N ASP A 45 -14.60 25.67 -23.46
CA ASP A 45 -14.75 26.94 -24.18
C ASP A 45 -14.35 26.75 -25.65
N THR A 46 -15.36 26.92 -26.53
CA THR A 46 -15.21 26.79 -27.98
C THR A 46 -14.14 27.74 -28.53
N ALA A 47 -13.89 28.89 -27.89
CA ALA A 47 -12.84 29.82 -28.27
C ALA A 47 -11.41 29.31 -27.95
N VAL A 48 -11.27 28.41 -26.97
CA VAL A 48 -10.00 27.83 -26.53
C VAL A 48 -9.74 26.48 -27.22
N ALA A 49 -10.76 25.61 -27.24
CA ALA A 49 -10.64 24.25 -27.76
C ALA A 49 -10.32 24.21 -29.27
N GLN A 50 -10.98 25.06 -30.09
CA GLN A 50 -10.78 25.04 -31.54
C GLN A 50 -9.34 25.32 -31.98
N PRO A 51 -8.69 26.42 -31.55
CA PRO A 51 -7.30 26.65 -31.93
C PRO A 51 -6.32 25.66 -31.29
N ALA A 52 -6.63 25.06 -30.14
CA ALA A 52 -5.77 24.05 -29.50
C ALA A 52 -5.76 22.73 -30.28
N VAL A 53 -6.93 22.17 -30.57
CA VAL A 53 -7.09 20.93 -31.37
C VAL A 53 -6.45 21.06 -32.75
N LEU A 54 -6.61 22.23 -33.38
CA LEU A 54 -5.99 22.50 -34.68
C LEU A 54 -4.46 22.50 -34.59
N ARG A 55 -3.86 23.14 -33.57
CA ARG A 55 -2.40 23.14 -33.40
C ARG A 55 -1.83 21.74 -33.15
N SER A 56 -2.50 20.91 -32.34
CA SER A 56 -2.10 19.50 -32.15
C SER A 56 -2.17 18.71 -33.46
N SER A 57 -3.20 18.95 -34.27
CA SER A 57 -3.33 18.34 -35.60
C SER A 57 -2.21 18.77 -36.56
N LEU A 58 -1.80 20.04 -36.51
CA LEU A 58 -0.64 20.55 -37.28
C LEU A 58 0.69 19.93 -36.81
N ALA A 59 0.86 19.67 -35.51
CA ALA A 59 2.04 18.98 -34.99
C ALA A 59 2.11 17.52 -35.51
N GLY A 60 0.96 16.82 -35.55
CA GLY A 60 0.86 15.50 -36.18
C GLY A 60 1.25 15.53 -37.66
N LEU A 61 0.78 16.54 -38.41
CA LEU A 61 1.15 16.71 -39.82
C LEU A 61 2.65 16.91 -40.02
N ARG A 62 3.31 17.66 -39.14
CA ARG A 62 4.78 17.83 -39.20
C ARG A 62 5.52 16.51 -39.03
N LEU A 63 5.03 15.59 -38.19
CA LEU A 63 5.62 14.25 -38.07
C LEU A 63 5.44 13.46 -39.36
N LEU A 64 4.24 13.46 -39.93
CA LEU A 64 3.95 12.74 -41.19
C LEU A 64 4.79 13.28 -42.35
N ASP A 65 4.95 14.61 -42.44
CA ASP A 65 5.83 15.25 -43.41
C ASP A 65 7.30 14.87 -43.20
N ALA A 66 7.78 14.82 -41.95
CA ALA A 66 9.15 14.41 -41.63
C ALA A 66 9.43 12.94 -41.99
N LEU A 67 8.41 12.08 -41.90
CA LEU A 67 8.47 10.68 -42.31
C LEU A 67 8.25 10.47 -43.82
N GLY A 68 7.98 11.55 -44.57
CA GLY A 68 7.77 11.50 -46.02
C GLY A 68 6.45 10.86 -46.44
N VAL A 69 5.43 10.87 -45.58
CA VAL A 69 4.11 10.29 -45.89
C VAL A 69 3.37 11.16 -46.91
N VAL A 70 2.93 10.54 -48.03
CA VAL A 70 2.14 11.21 -49.06
C VAL A 70 0.72 10.66 -49.06
N ALA A 71 -0.21 11.39 -48.44
CA ALA A 71 -1.62 11.02 -48.41
C ALA A 71 -2.35 11.34 -49.72
N VAL A 72 -3.29 10.47 -50.11
CA VAL A 72 -4.08 10.58 -51.36
C VAL A 72 -5.32 11.45 -51.23
N GLY A 73 -5.77 11.69 -49.99
CA GLY A 73 -6.89 12.56 -49.69
C GLY A 73 -7.06 12.78 -48.18
N ALA A 74 -7.89 13.74 -47.80
CA ALA A 74 -8.22 14.00 -46.42
C ALA A 74 -9.68 14.39 -46.20
N SER A 75 -10.20 14.14 -45.00
CA SER A 75 -11.50 14.61 -44.53
C SER A 75 -11.36 15.16 -43.12
N GLY A 76 -12.14 16.19 -42.78
CA GLY A 76 -12.12 16.82 -41.49
C GLY A 76 -13.51 16.95 -40.87
N HIS A 77 -13.63 16.59 -39.60
CA HIS A 77 -14.89 16.67 -38.86
C HIS A 77 -15.09 18.08 -38.30
N SER A 78 -16.07 18.84 -38.81
CA SER A 78 -16.34 20.22 -38.40
C SER A 78 -15.08 21.10 -38.44
N LEU A 79 -14.54 21.47 -37.27
CA LEU A 79 -13.27 22.19 -37.13
C LEU A 79 -12.13 21.56 -37.95
N GLY A 80 -12.05 20.22 -37.98
CA GLY A 80 -11.00 19.50 -38.69
C GLY A 80 -10.97 19.78 -40.20
N GLU A 81 -12.06 20.28 -40.79
CA GLU A 81 -12.09 20.65 -42.21
C GLU A 81 -11.18 21.86 -42.50
N ILE A 82 -10.98 22.76 -41.53
CA ILE A 82 -9.99 23.85 -41.63
C ILE A 82 -8.58 23.26 -41.69
N THR A 83 -8.29 22.24 -40.88
CA THR A 83 -7.02 21.51 -40.93
C THR A 83 -6.84 20.78 -42.26
N ALA A 84 -7.89 20.16 -42.80
CA ALA A 84 -7.86 19.52 -44.11
C ALA A 84 -7.55 20.52 -45.24
N LEU A 85 -8.15 21.71 -45.21
CA LEU A 85 -7.87 22.80 -46.16
C LEU A 85 -6.45 23.35 -46.01
N CYS A 86 -5.94 23.44 -44.78
CA CYS A 86 -4.53 23.78 -44.51
C CYS A 86 -3.59 22.72 -45.12
N TRP A 87 -3.84 21.44 -44.88
CA TRP A 87 -3.09 20.34 -45.48
C TRP A 87 -3.14 20.36 -47.01
N ALA A 88 -4.27 20.75 -47.60
CA ALA A 88 -4.43 20.89 -49.05
C ALA A 88 -3.79 22.16 -49.64
N GLY A 89 -3.21 23.03 -48.81
CA GLY A 89 -2.56 24.27 -49.23
C GLY A 89 -3.50 25.42 -49.57
N ALA A 90 -4.78 25.34 -49.18
CA ALA A 90 -5.73 26.45 -49.29
C ALA A 90 -5.52 27.53 -48.21
N LEU A 91 -4.91 27.14 -47.08
CA LEU A 91 -4.55 27.99 -45.94
C LEU A 91 -3.10 27.71 -45.54
N THR A 92 -2.40 28.73 -45.04
CA THR A 92 -1.18 28.52 -44.26
C THR A 92 -1.51 28.08 -42.83
N ALA A 93 -0.57 27.43 -42.14
CA ALA A 93 -0.75 27.00 -40.74
C ALA A 93 -1.19 28.16 -39.83
N ARG A 94 -0.56 29.33 -39.99
CA ARG A 94 -0.91 30.54 -39.23
C ARG A 94 -2.34 31.01 -39.53
N GLN A 95 -2.73 31.10 -40.81
CA GLN A 95 -4.08 31.48 -41.19
C GLN A 95 -5.14 30.49 -40.68
N ALA A 96 -4.83 29.18 -40.67
CA ALA A 96 -5.72 28.15 -40.15
C ALA A 96 -5.94 28.30 -38.64
N VAL A 97 -4.86 28.55 -37.87
CA VAL A 97 -4.94 28.83 -36.42
C VAL A 97 -5.73 30.11 -36.14
N ASP A 98 -5.43 31.19 -36.86
CA ASP A 98 -6.11 32.49 -36.69
C ASP A 98 -7.61 32.37 -37.02
N LEU A 99 -7.95 31.64 -38.09
CA LEU A 99 -9.33 31.38 -38.48
C LEU A 99 -10.07 30.50 -37.46
N ALA A 100 -9.42 29.46 -36.92
CA ALA A 100 -10.03 28.61 -35.89
C ALA A 100 -10.25 29.37 -34.57
N ALA A 101 -9.31 30.24 -34.17
CA ALA A 101 -9.47 31.10 -33.01
C ALA A 101 -10.65 32.06 -33.19
N GLU A 102 -10.75 32.74 -34.34
CA GLU A 102 -11.85 33.68 -34.59
C GLU A 102 -13.19 32.97 -34.76
N ARG A 103 -13.22 31.80 -35.42
CA ARG A 103 -14.41 30.94 -35.52
C ARG A 103 -14.89 30.51 -34.13
N GLY A 104 -13.99 30.02 -33.28
CA GLY A 104 -14.31 29.61 -31.92
C GLY A 104 -14.92 30.76 -31.10
N ARG A 105 -14.30 31.94 -31.16
CA ARG A 105 -14.81 33.18 -30.53
C ARG A 105 -16.19 33.59 -31.02
N ILE A 106 -16.42 33.58 -32.33
CA ILE A 106 -17.72 33.94 -32.92
C ILE A 106 -18.77 32.94 -32.46
N MET A 107 -18.50 31.64 -32.58
CA MET A 107 -19.44 30.58 -32.19
C MET A 107 -19.78 30.60 -30.70
N ALA A 108 -18.80 30.89 -29.84
CA ALA A 108 -19.02 31.09 -28.40
C ALA A 108 -19.91 32.30 -28.11
N ALA A 109 -19.72 33.42 -28.84
CA ALA A 109 -20.47 34.66 -28.62
C ALA A 109 -21.89 34.65 -29.19
N THR A 110 -22.15 33.90 -30.28
CA THR A 110 -23.43 33.91 -31.00
C THR A 110 -24.29 32.68 -30.77
N GLY A 111 -23.88 31.78 -29.87
CA GLY A 111 -24.63 30.57 -29.56
C GLY A 111 -25.98 30.87 -28.88
N ALA A 112 -27.03 30.14 -29.28
CA ALA A 112 -28.36 30.29 -28.70
C ALA A 112 -28.43 29.65 -27.30
N ARG A 113 -28.49 30.48 -26.25
CA ARG A 113 -28.63 30.03 -24.85
C ARG A 113 -29.91 29.17 -24.70
N GLY A 114 -29.82 28.08 -23.92
CA GLY A 114 -30.95 27.15 -23.70
C GLY A 114 -31.07 26.02 -24.74
N THR A 115 -30.07 25.86 -25.60
CA THR A 115 -29.96 24.75 -26.57
C THR A 115 -28.82 23.81 -26.18
N GLY A 116 -28.87 22.56 -26.65
CA GLY A 116 -27.85 21.54 -26.38
C GLY A 116 -27.79 20.48 -27.47
N MET A 117 -26.94 19.47 -27.28
CA MET A 117 -26.73 18.38 -28.23
C MET A 117 -26.75 17.02 -27.51
N ALA A 118 -27.09 15.95 -28.23
CA ALA A 118 -27.01 14.58 -27.72
C ALA A 118 -26.54 13.61 -28.82
N ALA A 119 -25.79 12.59 -28.43
CA ALA A 119 -25.41 11.47 -29.27
C ALA A 119 -26.40 10.32 -29.09
N LEU A 120 -26.88 9.75 -30.20
CA LEU A 120 -27.82 8.64 -30.26
C LEU A 120 -27.17 7.48 -31.03
N ALA A 121 -27.03 6.32 -30.39
CA ALA A 121 -26.47 5.11 -30.99
C ALA A 121 -27.51 4.42 -31.89
N ALA A 122 -27.84 5.03 -33.02
CA ALA A 122 -28.82 4.51 -33.97
C ALA A 122 -28.57 5.07 -35.39
N PRO A 123 -28.97 4.37 -36.47
CA PRO A 123 -28.90 4.89 -37.82
C PRO A 123 -29.76 6.14 -38.04
N SER A 124 -29.40 6.98 -39.02
CA SER A 124 -30.08 8.25 -39.33
C SER A 124 -31.60 8.13 -39.55
N GLY A 125 -32.07 7.02 -40.14
CA GLY A 125 -33.50 6.76 -40.33
C GLY A 125 -34.28 6.60 -39.01
N VAL A 126 -33.71 5.88 -38.03
CA VAL A 126 -34.33 5.69 -36.71
C VAL A 126 -34.31 6.99 -35.91
N VAL A 127 -33.23 7.76 -36.03
CA VAL A 127 -33.10 9.06 -35.36
C VAL A 127 -34.10 10.08 -35.94
N ALA A 128 -34.38 10.04 -37.24
CA ALA A 128 -35.41 10.87 -37.86
C ALA A 128 -36.80 10.65 -37.23
N ASP A 129 -37.15 9.40 -36.92
CA ASP A 129 -38.41 9.07 -36.24
C ASP A 129 -38.41 9.56 -34.78
N LEU A 130 -37.29 9.43 -34.07
CA LEU A 130 -37.16 9.86 -32.68
C LEU A 130 -37.30 11.39 -32.51
N VAL A 131 -36.76 12.16 -33.46
CA VAL A 131 -36.84 13.64 -33.45
C VAL A 131 -38.13 14.17 -34.09
N ALA A 132 -38.95 13.31 -34.70
CA ALA A 132 -40.19 13.74 -35.35
C ALA A 132 -41.12 14.47 -34.36
N GLY A 133 -41.66 15.61 -34.81
CA GLY A 133 -42.53 16.46 -34.00
C GLY A 133 -41.82 17.28 -32.91
N THR A 134 -40.48 17.36 -32.93
CA THR A 134 -39.67 18.22 -32.05
C THR A 134 -38.92 19.27 -32.88
N GLY A 135 -38.40 20.31 -32.23
CA GLY A 135 -37.42 21.26 -32.73
C GLY A 135 -35.96 20.76 -32.68
N VAL A 136 -35.73 19.46 -32.43
CA VAL A 136 -34.42 18.83 -32.48
C VAL A 136 -34.09 18.39 -33.91
N THR A 137 -32.87 18.65 -34.37
CA THR A 137 -32.39 18.31 -35.72
C THR A 137 -31.09 17.53 -35.67
N VAL A 138 -30.78 16.76 -36.71
CA VAL A 138 -29.50 16.05 -36.82
C VAL A 138 -28.40 17.08 -37.15
N ALA A 139 -27.41 17.17 -36.27
CA ALA A 139 -26.25 18.05 -36.37
C ALA A 139 -25.02 17.34 -36.94
N ALA A 140 -24.88 16.03 -36.73
CA ALA A 140 -23.85 15.23 -37.36
C ALA A 140 -24.34 13.81 -37.65
N ASP A 141 -24.10 13.36 -38.88
CA ASP A 141 -24.25 11.99 -39.31
C ASP A 141 -22.87 11.31 -39.29
N ASN A 142 -22.57 10.67 -38.16
CA ASN A 142 -21.33 9.91 -38.00
C ASN A 142 -21.51 8.41 -38.25
N GLY A 143 -22.63 7.95 -38.81
CA GLY A 143 -22.90 6.54 -39.07
C GLY A 143 -23.57 5.81 -37.89
N PRO A 144 -22.86 4.93 -37.16
CA PRO A 144 -23.43 4.16 -36.04
C PRO A 144 -23.93 5.05 -34.88
N VAL A 145 -23.43 6.29 -34.79
CA VAL A 145 -23.86 7.28 -33.81
C VAL A 145 -24.22 8.58 -34.50
N GLN A 146 -25.43 9.07 -34.27
CA GLN A 146 -25.90 10.36 -34.80
C GLN A 146 -25.85 11.40 -33.69
N VAL A 147 -25.46 12.63 -34.02
CA VAL A 147 -25.55 13.74 -33.08
C VAL A 147 -26.74 14.60 -33.44
N VAL A 148 -27.64 14.80 -32.49
CA VAL A 148 -28.80 15.68 -32.60
C VAL A 148 -28.62 16.93 -31.76
N ALA A 149 -29.28 18.02 -32.14
CA ALA A 149 -29.14 19.31 -31.50
C ALA A 149 -30.45 20.12 -31.56
N GLY A 150 -30.77 20.82 -30.48
CA GLY A 150 -32.04 21.54 -30.33
C GLY A 150 -32.24 22.10 -28.91
N PRO A 151 -33.47 22.53 -28.55
CA PRO A 151 -33.80 23.01 -27.21
C PRO A 151 -33.51 21.96 -26.13
N LEU A 152 -32.95 22.36 -24.98
CA LEU A 152 -32.52 21.42 -23.92
C LEU A 152 -33.66 20.52 -23.40
N ASN A 153 -34.86 21.08 -23.26
CA ASN A 153 -36.05 20.34 -22.83
C ASN A 153 -36.48 19.27 -23.84
N GLU A 154 -36.25 19.50 -25.13
CA GLU A 154 -36.61 18.55 -26.19
C GLU A 154 -35.50 17.53 -26.46
N ILE A 155 -34.22 17.90 -26.24
CA ILE A 155 -33.10 16.95 -26.23
C ILE A 155 -33.31 15.89 -25.14
N ALA A 156 -33.74 16.29 -23.94
CA ALA A 156 -34.09 15.36 -22.88
C ALA A 156 -35.23 14.42 -23.29
N ALA A 157 -36.28 14.95 -23.94
CA ALA A 157 -37.39 14.16 -24.44
C ALA A 157 -36.98 13.17 -25.55
N VAL A 158 -36.08 13.57 -26.46
CA VAL A 158 -35.54 12.68 -27.51
C VAL A 158 -34.65 11.59 -26.90
N ALA A 159 -33.83 11.92 -25.90
CA ALA A 159 -33.04 10.92 -25.17
C ALA A 159 -33.93 9.91 -24.43
N GLU A 160 -35.04 10.37 -23.84
CA GLU A 160 -36.02 9.50 -23.19
C GLU A 160 -36.74 8.58 -24.21
N ARG A 161 -37.12 9.13 -25.38
CA ARG A 161 -37.68 8.33 -26.49
C ARG A 161 -36.71 7.24 -26.95
N ALA A 162 -35.43 7.57 -27.05
CA ALA A 162 -34.37 6.61 -27.41
C ALA A 162 -34.23 5.53 -26.33
N GLY A 163 -34.23 5.90 -25.04
CA GLY A 163 -34.19 4.94 -23.93
C GLY A 163 -35.38 3.98 -23.92
N ARG A 164 -36.60 4.46 -24.18
CA ARG A 164 -37.78 3.60 -24.32
C ARG A 164 -37.71 2.65 -25.53
N ALA A 165 -36.95 3.03 -26.56
CA ALA A 165 -36.70 2.21 -27.73
C ALA A 165 -35.49 1.26 -27.57
N GLY A 166 -34.86 1.22 -26.38
CA GLY A 166 -33.67 0.40 -26.11
C GLY A 166 -32.39 0.91 -26.78
N LEU A 167 -32.34 2.18 -27.16
CA LEU A 167 -31.20 2.81 -27.84
C LEU A 167 -30.38 3.65 -26.88
N GLY A 168 -29.05 3.54 -26.97
CA GLY A 168 -28.13 4.35 -26.17
C GLY A 168 -28.23 5.84 -26.54
N ALA A 169 -28.41 6.70 -25.52
CA ALA A 169 -28.49 8.15 -25.68
C ALA A 169 -27.61 8.86 -24.64
N ARG A 170 -26.76 9.77 -25.08
CA ARG A 170 -25.86 10.56 -24.23
C ARG A 170 -25.98 12.04 -24.55
N VAL A 171 -26.41 12.85 -23.58
CA VAL A 171 -26.40 14.31 -23.72
C VAL A 171 -24.95 14.80 -23.73
N LEU A 172 -24.58 15.57 -24.75
CA LEU A 172 -23.24 16.10 -24.92
C LEU A 172 -23.08 17.39 -24.12
N ARG A 173 -21.97 17.51 -23.39
CA ARG A 173 -21.65 18.69 -22.57
C ARG A 173 -21.09 19.83 -23.42
N VAL A 174 -21.94 20.38 -24.28
CA VAL A 174 -21.66 21.56 -25.12
C VAL A 174 -22.65 22.66 -24.81
N SER A 175 -22.19 23.91 -24.87
CA SER A 175 -22.98 25.08 -24.48
C SER A 175 -24.09 25.45 -25.47
N HIS A 176 -24.06 24.93 -26.70
CA HIS A 176 -24.94 25.35 -27.80
C HIS A 176 -25.22 24.24 -28.83
N ALA A 177 -26.33 24.37 -29.56
CA ALA A 177 -26.72 23.49 -30.67
C ALA A 177 -25.97 23.79 -31.98
N PHE A 178 -24.69 23.40 -32.07
CA PHE A 178 -23.86 23.59 -33.28
C PHE A 178 -24.37 22.78 -34.48
N HIS A 179 -24.02 23.22 -35.71
CA HIS A 179 -24.41 22.55 -36.97
C HIS A 179 -25.92 22.46 -37.20
N THR A 180 -26.63 23.49 -36.71
CA THR A 180 -28.07 23.65 -36.92
C THR A 180 -28.39 25.09 -37.34
N PRO A 181 -29.61 25.36 -37.83
CA PRO A 181 -30.08 26.73 -38.05
C PRO A 181 -30.00 27.63 -36.79
N ALA A 182 -29.95 27.06 -35.57
CA ALA A 182 -29.89 27.83 -34.32
C ALA A 182 -28.61 28.66 -34.17
N VAL A 183 -27.53 28.32 -34.89
CA VAL A 183 -26.27 29.08 -34.90
C VAL A 183 -26.11 29.99 -36.13
N ALA A 184 -27.20 30.27 -36.86
CA ALA A 184 -27.17 31.15 -38.04
C ALA A 184 -26.63 32.57 -37.75
N ALA A 185 -26.74 33.04 -36.50
CA ALA A 185 -26.18 34.32 -36.07
C ALA A 185 -24.63 34.37 -36.16
N ALA A 186 -23.95 33.21 -36.17
CA ALA A 186 -22.50 33.11 -36.34
C ALA A 186 -22.05 33.40 -37.78
N ALA A 187 -22.91 33.10 -38.77
CA ALA A 187 -22.54 33.10 -40.19
C ALA A 187 -22.07 34.48 -40.71
N PRO A 188 -22.72 35.62 -40.40
CA PRO A 188 -22.23 36.93 -40.82
C PRO A 188 -20.89 37.33 -40.17
N GLY A 189 -20.65 36.90 -38.92
CA GLY A 189 -19.37 37.10 -38.25
C GLY A 189 -18.26 36.35 -38.97
N LEU A 190 -18.49 35.07 -39.28
CA LEU A 190 -17.52 34.22 -39.95
C LEU A 190 -17.28 34.66 -41.41
N ALA A 191 -18.31 35.09 -42.13
CA ALA A 191 -18.17 35.65 -43.48
C ALA A 191 -17.19 36.83 -43.51
N ARG A 192 -17.31 37.76 -42.56
CA ARG A 192 -16.38 38.90 -42.42
C ARG A 192 -14.95 38.48 -42.03
N ALA A 193 -14.80 37.42 -41.23
CA ALA A 193 -13.48 36.87 -40.92
C ALA A 193 -12.82 36.22 -42.15
N LEU A 194 -13.61 35.48 -42.93
CA LEU A 194 -13.18 34.86 -44.18
C LEU A 194 -12.86 35.89 -45.27
N GLU A 195 -13.54 37.04 -45.29
CA GLU A 195 -13.20 38.16 -46.19
C GLU A 195 -11.74 38.61 -46.06
N ARG A 196 -11.24 38.64 -44.82
CA ARG A 196 -9.88 39.02 -44.44
C ARG A 196 -8.87 37.88 -44.57
N THR A 197 -9.33 36.66 -44.83
CA THR A 197 -8.49 35.47 -44.97
C THR A 197 -8.27 35.17 -46.45
N GLU A 198 -7.02 35.17 -46.89
CA GLU A 198 -6.66 34.76 -48.25
C GLU A 198 -6.77 33.25 -48.37
N LEU A 199 -7.72 32.77 -49.18
CA LEU A 199 -7.96 31.35 -49.42
C LEU A 199 -7.46 30.99 -50.83
N ALA A 200 -6.44 30.15 -50.90
CA ALA A 200 -5.95 29.61 -52.16
C ALA A 200 -6.81 28.41 -52.62
N ARG A 201 -6.66 28.03 -53.90
CA ARG A 201 -7.30 26.80 -54.41
C ARG A 201 -6.63 25.57 -53.79
N PRO A 202 -7.39 24.57 -53.28
CA PRO A 202 -6.83 23.34 -52.75
C PRO A 202 -6.01 22.61 -53.82
N ARG A 203 -4.80 22.17 -53.47
CA ARG A 203 -3.90 21.42 -54.36
C ARG A 203 -3.95 19.91 -54.14
N ARG A 204 -4.60 19.47 -53.06
CA ARG A 204 -4.79 18.07 -52.67
C ARG A 204 -6.28 17.78 -52.49
N THR A 205 -6.68 16.53 -52.65
CA THR A 205 -8.08 16.10 -52.56
C THR A 205 -8.60 16.21 -51.13
N VAL A 206 -9.63 17.04 -50.92
CA VAL A 206 -10.36 17.13 -49.65
C VAL A 206 -11.79 16.65 -49.88
N VAL A 207 -12.26 15.69 -49.08
CA VAL A 207 -13.65 15.25 -49.06
C VAL A 207 -14.37 16.04 -47.98
N SER A 208 -15.33 16.87 -48.39
CA SER A 208 -15.99 17.80 -47.47
C SER A 208 -17.10 17.12 -46.69
N THR A 209 -17.16 17.37 -45.38
CA THR A 209 -18.25 16.90 -44.53
C THR A 209 -19.51 17.75 -44.65
N VAL A 210 -19.48 18.87 -45.37
CA VAL A 210 -20.69 19.67 -45.68
C VAL A 210 -21.40 19.14 -46.92
N THR A 211 -20.65 18.66 -47.91
CA THR A 211 -21.20 18.19 -49.20
C THR A 211 -21.22 16.68 -49.35
N GLY A 212 -20.48 15.95 -48.50
CA GLY A 212 -20.31 14.49 -48.56
C GLY A 212 -19.45 14.01 -49.73
N ARG A 213 -18.79 14.90 -50.48
CA ARG A 213 -18.02 14.58 -51.68
C ARG A 213 -16.71 15.35 -51.77
N ALA A 214 -15.83 14.93 -52.69
CA ALA A 214 -14.58 15.63 -52.98
C ALA A 214 -14.85 17.06 -53.46
N LEU A 215 -14.05 18.02 -52.99
CA LEU A 215 -14.11 19.41 -53.40
C LEU A 215 -13.50 19.60 -54.79
N GLU A 216 -14.25 20.27 -55.67
CA GLU A 216 -13.76 20.68 -56.98
C GLU A 216 -12.74 21.83 -56.84
N PRO A 217 -11.69 21.92 -57.70
CA PRO A 217 -10.67 22.97 -57.60
C PRO A 217 -11.20 24.42 -57.66
N GLY A 218 -12.42 24.63 -58.19
CA GLY A 218 -13.09 25.93 -58.30
C GLY A 218 -14.20 26.15 -57.27
N HIS A 219 -14.37 25.27 -56.29
CA HIS A 219 -15.42 25.41 -55.27
C HIS A 219 -15.22 26.67 -54.43
N ASP A 220 -16.29 27.39 -54.11
CA ASP A 220 -16.22 28.56 -53.23
C ASP A 220 -16.02 28.11 -51.78
N LEU A 221 -14.77 28.15 -51.32
CA LEU A 221 -14.40 27.76 -49.96
C LEU A 221 -14.98 28.71 -48.90
N ARG A 222 -15.25 29.97 -49.23
CA ARG A 222 -15.84 30.94 -48.28
C ARG A 222 -17.29 30.58 -48.04
N GLU A 223 -18.05 30.36 -49.11
CA GLU A 223 -19.43 29.90 -49.02
C GLU A 223 -19.52 28.57 -48.25
N LEU A 224 -18.62 27.62 -48.56
CA LEU A 224 -18.56 26.32 -47.90
C LEU A 224 -18.36 26.44 -46.38
N LEU A 225 -17.37 27.22 -45.92
CA LEU A 225 -17.05 27.37 -44.50
C LEU A 225 -18.11 28.17 -43.74
N VAL A 226 -18.78 29.13 -44.38
CA VAL A 226 -19.94 29.82 -43.79
C VAL A 226 -21.10 28.85 -43.62
N ARG A 227 -21.40 28.06 -44.66
CA ARG A 227 -22.45 27.03 -44.63
C ARG A 227 -22.15 25.93 -43.62
N GLN A 228 -20.88 25.58 -43.42
CA GLN A 228 -20.44 24.52 -42.50
C GLN A 228 -20.96 24.71 -41.07
N VAL A 229 -21.07 25.95 -40.60
CA VAL A 229 -21.49 26.24 -39.21
C VAL A 229 -22.97 25.89 -38.98
N THR A 230 -23.80 25.97 -40.02
CA THR A 230 -25.27 25.79 -39.94
C THR A 230 -25.76 24.50 -40.58
N ALA A 231 -24.96 23.87 -41.44
CA ALA A 231 -25.25 22.60 -42.08
C ALA A 231 -24.79 21.42 -41.20
N PRO A 232 -25.48 20.26 -41.29
CA PRO A 232 -25.07 19.05 -40.58
C PRO A 232 -23.73 18.52 -41.11
N VAL A 233 -22.95 17.89 -40.22
CA VAL A 233 -21.70 17.22 -40.56
C VAL A 233 -21.99 15.84 -41.12
N LEU A 234 -21.84 15.64 -42.43
CA LEU A 234 -22.05 14.39 -43.16
C LEU A 234 -20.80 13.49 -43.13
N PHE A 235 -20.32 13.15 -41.93
CA PHE A 235 -19.04 12.45 -41.76
C PHE A 235 -19.06 11.03 -42.35
N GLN A 236 -20.11 10.24 -42.14
CA GLN A 236 -20.21 8.88 -42.70
C GLN A 236 -20.06 8.89 -44.22
N THR A 237 -20.76 9.80 -44.90
CA THR A 237 -20.75 9.91 -46.36
C THR A 237 -19.36 10.33 -46.86
N ALA A 238 -18.77 11.36 -46.23
CA ALA A 238 -17.43 11.83 -46.59
C ALA A 238 -16.34 10.77 -46.34
N LEU A 239 -16.43 10.03 -45.22
CA LEU A 239 -15.48 8.98 -44.87
C LEU A 239 -15.56 7.82 -45.87
N THR A 240 -16.77 7.39 -46.22
CA THR A 240 -16.99 6.33 -47.23
C THR A 240 -16.35 6.69 -48.57
N ALA A 241 -16.53 7.94 -49.02
CA ALA A 241 -15.95 8.44 -50.26
C ALA A 241 -14.40 8.52 -50.20
N LEU A 242 -13.83 8.90 -49.06
CA LEU A 242 -12.36 8.91 -48.86
C LEU A 242 -11.79 7.49 -48.82
N ALA A 243 -12.38 6.61 -48.01
CA ALA A 243 -11.94 5.24 -47.80
C ALA A 243 -11.91 4.41 -49.09
N ALA A 244 -12.83 4.67 -50.03
CA ALA A 244 -12.84 4.03 -51.35
C ALA A 244 -11.54 4.23 -52.16
N THR A 245 -10.69 5.18 -51.77
CA THR A 245 -9.41 5.48 -52.43
C THR A 245 -8.17 5.14 -51.60
N CYS A 246 -8.36 4.64 -50.37
CA CYS A 246 -7.29 4.46 -49.38
C CYS A 246 -7.09 2.96 -49.04
N ASP A 247 -5.88 2.63 -48.59
CA ASP A 247 -5.51 1.33 -48.04
C ASP A 247 -5.27 1.41 -46.50
N LEU A 248 -5.07 2.62 -45.96
CA LEU A 248 -4.92 2.91 -44.53
C LEU A 248 -5.45 4.33 -44.23
N LEU A 249 -6.20 4.48 -43.15
CA LEU A 249 -6.66 5.77 -42.63
C LEU A 249 -5.84 6.18 -41.40
N VAL A 250 -5.47 7.45 -41.30
CA VAL A 250 -4.72 8.00 -40.16
C VAL A 250 -5.46 9.21 -39.59
N GLU A 251 -5.91 9.10 -38.34
CA GLU A 251 -6.39 10.24 -37.57
C GLU A 251 -5.20 11.08 -37.10
N CYS A 252 -5.11 12.28 -37.66
CA CYS A 252 -4.00 13.21 -37.48
C CYS A 252 -4.42 14.38 -36.58
N GLY A 253 -4.57 14.11 -35.29
CA GLY A 253 -4.91 15.07 -34.25
C GLY A 253 -4.99 14.41 -32.88
N PRO A 254 -5.43 15.13 -31.84
CA PRO A 254 -5.61 14.56 -30.51
C PRO A 254 -6.83 13.62 -30.46
N GLY A 255 -6.76 12.57 -29.66
CA GLY A 255 -7.84 11.60 -29.49
C GLY A 255 -7.85 10.46 -30.52
N HIS A 256 -8.92 9.68 -30.50
CA HIS A 256 -9.09 8.44 -31.31
C HIS A 256 -10.52 8.26 -31.83
N ALA A 257 -11.32 9.32 -31.79
CA ALA A 257 -12.76 9.25 -32.05
C ALA A 257 -13.05 8.97 -33.52
N LEU A 258 -12.30 9.57 -34.45
CA LEU A 258 -12.55 9.35 -35.88
C LEU A 258 -12.01 8.01 -36.36
N SER A 259 -10.91 7.49 -35.79
CA SER A 259 -10.42 6.15 -36.10
C SER A 259 -11.42 5.08 -35.64
N ALA A 260 -12.00 5.22 -34.45
CA ALA A 260 -13.03 4.30 -33.96
C ALA A 260 -14.29 4.32 -34.84
N LEU A 261 -14.73 5.51 -35.28
CA LEU A 261 -15.83 5.63 -36.24
C LEU A 261 -15.47 5.02 -37.60
N ALA A 262 -14.24 5.18 -38.07
CA ALA A 262 -13.79 4.62 -39.35
C ALA A 262 -13.80 3.10 -39.37
N GLU A 263 -13.39 2.45 -38.28
CA GLU A 263 -13.46 0.99 -38.12
C GLU A 263 -14.89 0.46 -38.14
N GLN A 264 -15.87 1.26 -37.70
CA GLN A 264 -17.29 0.87 -37.71
C GLN A 264 -18.00 1.15 -39.04
N ILE A 265 -17.49 2.10 -39.84
CA ILE A 265 -18.13 2.56 -41.09
C ILE A 265 -17.50 1.91 -42.32
N THR A 266 -16.22 1.53 -42.25
CA THR A 266 -15.43 1.06 -43.41
C THR A 266 -14.54 -0.12 -43.06
N ASP A 267 -14.23 -0.96 -44.05
CA ASP A 267 -13.28 -2.07 -43.89
C ASP A 267 -11.80 -1.64 -44.00
N VAL A 268 -11.53 -0.34 -44.21
CA VAL A 268 -10.16 0.18 -44.32
C VAL A 268 -9.59 0.36 -42.91
N PRO A 269 -8.43 -0.24 -42.58
CA PRO A 269 -7.82 -0.08 -41.25
C PRO A 269 -7.59 1.39 -40.92
N ALA A 270 -7.86 1.78 -39.68
CA ALA A 270 -7.64 3.13 -39.18
C ALA A 270 -6.71 3.12 -37.96
N VAL A 271 -5.81 4.10 -37.88
CA VAL A 271 -4.91 4.30 -36.73
C VAL A 271 -4.91 5.77 -36.32
N THR A 272 -4.54 6.08 -35.08
CA THR A 272 -4.46 7.45 -34.57
C THR A 272 -3.07 7.81 -34.08
N LEU A 273 -2.66 9.06 -34.34
CA LEU A 273 -1.45 9.64 -33.73
C LEU A 273 -1.65 10.04 -32.26
N ASP A 274 -2.89 10.29 -31.82
CA ASP A 274 -3.24 10.94 -30.55
C ASP A 274 -2.28 12.09 -30.22
N ALA A 275 -2.23 13.09 -31.11
CA ALA A 275 -1.24 14.15 -31.08
C ALA A 275 -1.33 14.98 -29.79
N GLY A 276 -0.25 14.98 -29.00
CA GLY A 276 -0.21 15.61 -27.67
C GLY A 276 -0.33 14.63 -26.49
N SER A 277 -0.49 13.33 -26.74
CA SER A 277 -0.44 12.30 -25.71
C SER A 277 0.93 12.20 -25.04
N ALA A 278 0.96 12.01 -23.73
CA ALA A 278 2.20 11.73 -23.00
C ALA A 278 2.77 10.34 -23.35
N SER A 279 1.92 9.40 -23.78
CA SER A 279 2.36 8.08 -24.25
C SER A 279 2.91 8.17 -25.68
N GLY A 280 4.06 7.55 -25.92
CA GLY A 280 4.62 7.39 -27.27
C GLY A 280 4.00 6.24 -28.07
N GLU A 281 3.15 5.42 -27.44
CA GLU A 281 2.59 4.21 -28.07
C GLU A 281 1.71 4.50 -29.30
N PRO A 282 0.75 5.44 -29.29
CA PRO A 282 -0.09 5.72 -30.46
C PRO A 282 0.72 6.17 -31.68
N VAL A 283 1.74 7.01 -31.42
CA VAL A 283 2.70 7.45 -32.44
C VAL A 283 3.48 6.26 -33.00
N ALA A 284 4.05 5.41 -32.12
CA ALA A 284 4.79 4.22 -32.56
C ALA A 284 3.93 3.25 -33.38
N ARG A 285 2.68 3.01 -32.95
CA ARG A 285 1.72 2.14 -33.64
C ARG A 285 1.35 2.69 -35.02
N THR A 286 1.09 3.99 -35.12
CA THR A 286 0.80 4.65 -36.40
C THR A 286 1.99 4.57 -37.35
N VAL A 287 3.22 4.82 -36.87
CA VAL A 287 4.42 4.69 -37.71
C VAL A 287 4.66 3.25 -38.14
N ALA A 288 4.41 2.27 -37.27
CA ALA A 288 4.48 0.85 -37.62
C ALA A 288 3.45 0.49 -38.69
N ALA A 289 2.21 0.97 -38.60
CA ALA A 289 1.17 0.75 -39.60
C ALA A 289 1.54 1.39 -40.94
N LEU A 290 2.06 2.63 -40.93
CA LEU A 290 2.54 3.33 -42.13
C LEU A 290 3.73 2.60 -42.77
N PHE A 291 4.65 2.06 -41.96
CA PHE A 291 5.77 1.25 -42.43
C PHE A 291 5.29 -0.07 -43.05
N ALA A 292 4.36 -0.76 -42.39
CA ALA A 292 3.76 -2.02 -42.87
C ALA A 292 2.97 -1.82 -44.18
N ALA A 293 2.27 -0.69 -44.32
CA ALA A 293 1.61 -0.29 -45.56
C ALA A 293 2.59 0.17 -46.66
N GLY A 294 3.89 0.25 -46.36
CA GLY A 294 4.91 0.73 -47.29
C GLY A 294 4.84 2.23 -47.58
N ALA A 295 4.07 3.00 -46.80
CA ALA A 295 3.92 4.44 -46.89
C ALA A 295 5.10 5.20 -46.26
N VAL A 296 5.83 4.56 -45.33
CA VAL A 296 7.09 5.05 -44.77
C VAL A 296 8.20 4.04 -45.06
N ARG A 297 9.30 4.51 -45.68
CA ARG A 297 10.48 3.68 -45.98
C ARG A 297 11.68 4.00 -45.11
N ASP A 298 11.67 5.19 -44.51
CA ASP A 298 12.76 5.69 -43.69
C ASP A 298 12.21 6.16 -42.34
N VAL A 299 12.53 5.40 -41.30
CA VAL A 299 12.15 5.71 -39.91
C VAL A 299 13.23 6.49 -39.17
N ARG A 300 14.37 6.80 -39.80
CA ARG A 300 15.44 7.62 -39.21
C ARG A 300 14.96 8.97 -38.66
N PRO A 301 13.97 9.65 -39.26
CA PRO A 301 13.43 10.89 -38.70
C PRO A 301 12.96 10.76 -37.24
N LEU A 302 12.51 9.58 -36.80
CA LEU A 302 12.16 9.36 -35.38
C LEU A 302 13.37 9.51 -34.45
N PHE A 303 14.58 9.17 -34.90
CA PHE A 303 15.78 9.17 -34.07
C PHE A 303 16.58 10.47 -34.16
N THR A 304 16.05 11.49 -34.85
CA THR A 304 16.69 12.81 -34.99
C THR A 304 16.95 13.43 -33.61
N GLY A 305 18.16 13.94 -33.38
CA GLY A 305 18.56 14.50 -32.08
C GLY A 305 18.86 13.49 -30.98
N ARG A 306 18.79 12.18 -31.25
CA ARG A 306 19.05 11.10 -30.28
C ARG A 306 20.26 10.26 -30.68
N VAL A 307 21.05 9.85 -29.67
CA VAL A 307 22.17 8.92 -29.88
C VAL A 307 21.60 7.55 -30.24
N HIS A 308 21.81 7.13 -31.48
CA HIS A 308 21.45 5.81 -31.97
C HIS A 308 22.64 5.21 -32.72
N ARG A 309 22.74 3.87 -32.72
CA ARG A 309 23.70 3.13 -33.52
C ARG A 309 22.96 2.07 -34.33
N PRO A 310 23.34 1.83 -35.60
CA PRO A 310 22.83 0.70 -36.35
C PRO A 310 23.11 -0.60 -35.59
N PHE A 311 22.10 -1.45 -35.44
CA PHE A 311 22.28 -2.80 -34.95
C PHE A 311 22.51 -3.72 -36.15
N ASP A 312 23.69 -4.33 -36.20
CA ASP A 312 24.03 -5.30 -37.23
C ASP A 312 23.32 -6.62 -36.90
N LEU A 313 22.26 -6.94 -37.66
CA LEU A 313 21.47 -8.16 -37.48
C LEU A 313 22.30 -9.43 -37.78
N ASP A 314 23.38 -9.30 -38.54
CA ASP A 314 24.27 -10.41 -38.89
C ASP A 314 25.38 -10.60 -37.84
N ARG A 315 25.52 -9.66 -36.89
CA ARG A 315 26.47 -9.79 -35.80
C ARG A 315 25.91 -10.75 -34.75
N PRO A 316 26.59 -11.87 -34.45
CA PRO A 316 26.15 -12.78 -33.40
C PRO A 316 26.13 -12.04 -32.05
N PRO A 317 24.99 -11.97 -31.37
CA PRO A 317 24.90 -11.28 -30.09
C PRO A 317 25.65 -12.08 -29.03
N VAL A 318 26.65 -11.44 -28.41
CA VAL A 318 27.26 -11.95 -27.17
C VAL A 318 26.40 -11.41 -26.03
N PHE A 319 25.42 -12.21 -25.62
CA PHE A 319 24.64 -11.91 -24.42
C PHE A 319 25.48 -12.26 -23.18
N LEU A 320 25.50 -11.36 -22.20
CA LEU A 320 26.00 -11.69 -20.87
C LEU A 320 24.99 -12.66 -20.25
N THR A 321 25.35 -13.93 -20.10
CA THR A 321 24.51 -14.92 -19.44
C THR A 321 24.39 -14.58 -17.97
N ASN A 322 23.16 -14.44 -17.48
CA ASN A 322 22.88 -14.37 -16.06
C ASN A 322 23.22 -15.74 -15.44
N PRO A 323 24.16 -15.83 -14.47
CA PRO A 323 24.52 -17.10 -13.85
C PRO A 323 23.36 -17.80 -13.11
N CYS A 324 22.24 -17.11 -12.85
CA CYS A 324 21.04 -17.69 -12.24
C CYS A 324 20.17 -18.52 -13.21
N GLU A 325 20.38 -18.45 -14.52
CA GLU A 325 19.60 -19.22 -15.50
C GLU A 325 20.25 -20.56 -15.90
N SER A 326 21.40 -20.90 -15.30
CA SER A 326 22.15 -22.12 -15.59
C SER A 326 21.85 -23.24 -14.60
N ALA A 327 20.58 -23.70 -14.54
CA ALA A 327 20.24 -24.95 -13.89
C ALA A 327 20.39 -26.13 -14.89
N PRO A 328 21.00 -27.27 -14.51
CA PRO A 328 21.13 -28.41 -15.40
C PRO A 328 19.76 -29.05 -15.68
N ALA A 329 19.48 -29.32 -16.95
CA ALA A 329 18.24 -29.96 -17.38
C ALA A 329 18.12 -31.38 -16.81
N VAL A 330 17.18 -31.58 -15.88
CA VAL A 330 16.78 -32.90 -15.40
C VAL A 330 15.71 -33.46 -16.36
N PRO A 331 15.87 -34.67 -16.93
CA PRO A 331 14.85 -35.26 -17.79
C PRO A 331 13.64 -35.67 -16.95
N VAL A 332 12.48 -35.05 -17.21
CA VAL A 332 11.19 -35.46 -16.64
C VAL A 332 10.56 -36.52 -17.56
N PRO A 333 10.15 -37.70 -17.06
CA PRO A 333 9.46 -38.71 -17.87
C PRO A 333 8.09 -38.19 -18.31
N THR A 334 7.87 -38.12 -19.63
CA THR A 334 6.59 -37.72 -20.23
C THR A 334 5.65 -38.92 -20.26
N THR A 335 4.71 -39.00 -19.33
CA THR A 335 3.50 -39.83 -19.47
C THR A 335 2.29 -38.92 -19.47
N ALA A 336 1.78 -38.64 -20.67
CA ALA A 336 0.53 -37.90 -20.87
C ALA A 336 -0.68 -38.80 -20.51
N PRO A 337 -1.64 -38.31 -19.73
CA PRO A 337 -2.93 -38.97 -19.60
C PRO A 337 -3.83 -38.63 -20.80
N THR A 338 -4.36 -39.67 -21.42
CA THR A 338 -5.26 -39.65 -22.57
C THR A 338 -6.59 -38.96 -22.22
N MET A 339 -6.88 -37.80 -22.81
CA MET A 339 -8.22 -37.22 -22.76
C MET A 339 -9.14 -37.93 -23.76
N VAL A 340 -10.28 -38.41 -23.29
CA VAL A 340 -11.40 -38.87 -24.12
C VAL A 340 -12.27 -37.66 -24.48
N PRO A 341 -12.63 -37.46 -25.76
CA PRO A 341 -13.46 -36.34 -26.16
C PRO A 341 -14.93 -36.61 -25.84
N THR A 342 -15.52 -35.83 -24.92
CA THR A 342 -16.95 -35.86 -24.63
C THR A 342 -17.67 -34.85 -25.52
N THR A 343 -18.44 -35.34 -26.48
CA THR A 343 -19.36 -34.57 -27.32
C THR A 343 -20.54 -34.05 -26.50
N VAL A 344 -20.77 -32.73 -26.51
CA VAL A 344 -22.00 -32.12 -25.97
C VAL A 344 -23.01 -31.93 -27.11
N PRO A 345 -24.28 -32.37 -26.96
CA PRO A 345 -25.29 -32.19 -28.00
C PRO A 345 -25.85 -30.77 -28.03
N THR A 346 -26.01 -30.23 -29.24
CA THR A 346 -26.79 -29.04 -29.58
C THR A 346 -28.28 -29.33 -29.54
N SER A 347 -29.04 -28.59 -28.73
CA SER A 347 -30.43 -28.19 -29.04
C SER A 347 -30.90 -27.08 -28.10
N VAL A 348 -31.34 -25.96 -28.68
CA VAL A 348 -32.13 -24.90 -28.05
C VAL A 348 -33.62 -25.23 -28.18
N PRO A 349 -34.44 -24.94 -27.16
CA PRO A 349 -35.75 -24.36 -27.40
C PRO A 349 -35.99 -23.06 -26.61
N ASP A 350 -36.70 -22.15 -27.26
CA ASP A 350 -37.13 -20.82 -26.84
C ASP A 350 -38.01 -20.79 -25.57
N GLY A 351 -37.99 -19.65 -24.86
CA GLY A 351 -39.10 -19.22 -24.00
C GLY A 351 -38.74 -18.39 -22.76
N GLU A 352 -38.74 -17.07 -22.91
CA GLU A 352 -38.88 -15.95 -21.93
C GLU A 352 -38.94 -16.20 -20.41
N ALA A 353 -38.04 -15.52 -19.68
CA ALA A 353 -38.30 -14.64 -18.51
C ALA A 353 -36.96 -13.98 -18.04
N PRO A 354 -36.96 -12.77 -17.45
CA PRO A 354 -35.74 -12.01 -17.18
C PRO A 354 -34.89 -12.69 -16.08
N ALA A 355 -33.59 -12.84 -16.33
CA ALA A 355 -32.67 -13.54 -15.44
C ALA A 355 -32.28 -12.68 -14.21
N PRO A 356 -32.11 -13.29 -13.02
CA PRO A 356 -31.48 -12.65 -11.87
C PRO A 356 -29.97 -12.52 -12.11
N VAL A 357 -29.36 -11.53 -11.46
CA VAL A 357 -27.91 -11.24 -11.45
C VAL A 357 -27.13 -12.53 -11.16
N VAL A 358 -26.29 -12.94 -12.11
CA VAL A 358 -25.46 -14.15 -12.00
C VAL A 358 -24.25 -13.84 -11.10
N PRO A 359 -23.93 -14.66 -10.08
CA PRO A 359 -22.67 -14.54 -9.36
C PRO A 359 -21.52 -14.93 -10.29
N VAL A 360 -20.52 -14.05 -10.41
CA VAL A 360 -19.30 -14.33 -11.20
C VAL A 360 -18.46 -15.39 -10.46
N PRO A 361 -18.02 -16.48 -11.11
CA PRO A 361 -17.22 -17.53 -10.48
C PRO A 361 -15.79 -17.08 -10.16
N ASP A 362 -15.18 -17.67 -9.12
CA ASP A 362 -13.78 -17.45 -8.72
C ASP A 362 -12.81 -17.74 -9.88
N GLY A 363 -11.88 -16.81 -10.13
CA GLY A 363 -10.91 -16.90 -11.25
C GLY A 363 -11.39 -16.30 -12.58
N ALA A 364 -12.43 -15.45 -12.53
CA ALA A 364 -12.94 -14.75 -13.70
C ALA A 364 -11.95 -13.72 -14.29
N ASP A 365 -12.13 -13.42 -15.58
CA ASP A 365 -11.40 -12.41 -16.32
C ASP A 365 -11.48 -11.02 -15.63
N PRO A 366 -10.34 -10.37 -15.31
CA PRO A 366 -10.31 -9.09 -14.62
C PRO A 366 -11.16 -7.99 -15.25
N LEU A 367 -11.30 -7.99 -16.58
CA LEU A 367 -12.14 -7.00 -17.26
C LEU A 367 -13.62 -7.19 -16.94
N THR A 368 -14.08 -8.43 -16.92
CA THR A 368 -15.46 -8.78 -16.53
C THR A 368 -15.75 -8.38 -15.08
N VAL A 369 -14.80 -8.64 -14.18
CA VAL A 369 -14.91 -8.32 -12.75
C VAL A 369 -14.94 -6.80 -12.52
N VAL A 370 -14.01 -6.06 -13.13
CA VAL A 370 -13.96 -4.58 -13.01
C VAL A 370 -15.23 -3.96 -13.60
N ARG A 371 -15.70 -4.43 -14.77
CA ARG A 371 -16.92 -3.91 -15.40
C ARG A 371 -18.15 -4.11 -14.51
N ALA A 372 -18.29 -5.30 -13.92
CA ALA A 372 -19.39 -5.60 -13.01
C ALA A 372 -19.35 -4.71 -11.75
N LEU A 373 -18.17 -4.53 -11.15
CA LEU A 373 -17.98 -3.71 -9.96
C LEU A 373 -18.21 -2.21 -10.24
N VAL A 374 -17.75 -1.71 -11.38
CA VAL A 374 -17.99 -0.33 -11.81
C VAL A 374 -19.47 -0.10 -12.09
N ALA A 375 -20.13 -1.05 -12.75
CA ALA A 375 -21.56 -1.01 -13.04
C ALA A 375 -22.40 -1.01 -11.75
N GLU A 376 -22.04 -1.86 -10.79
CA GLU A 376 -22.62 -1.90 -9.45
C GLU A 376 -22.41 -0.56 -8.72
N ALA A 377 -21.18 -0.03 -8.74
CA ALA A 377 -20.86 1.24 -8.07
C ALA A 377 -21.57 2.46 -8.67
N LEU A 378 -22.04 2.38 -9.92
CA LEU A 378 -22.75 3.43 -10.63
C LEU A 378 -24.27 3.18 -10.76
N GLU A 379 -24.75 2.04 -10.25
CA GLU A 379 -26.13 1.57 -10.43
C GLU A 379 -26.58 1.51 -11.91
N LEU A 380 -25.66 1.12 -12.79
CA LEU A 380 -25.89 1.00 -14.24
C LEU A 380 -25.81 -0.47 -14.70
N PRO A 381 -26.47 -0.85 -15.81
CA PRO A 381 -26.22 -2.13 -16.46
C PRO A 381 -24.76 -2.24 -16.91
N ALA A 382 -24.12 -3.40 -16.70
CA ALA A 382 -22.71 -3.61 -17.07
C ALA A 382 -22.41 -3.37 -18.57
N GLU A 383 -23.42 -3.54 -19.42
CA GLU A 383 -23.39 -3.27 -20.86
C GLU A 383 -23.14 -1.78 -21.19
N MET A 384 -23.42 -0.88 -20.26
CA MET A 384 -23.22 0.57 -20.41
C MET A 384 -21.82 1.05 -20.02
N ILE A 385 -21.01 0.21 -19.38
CA ILE A 385 -19.65 0.55 -18.96
C ILE A 385 -18.70 0.14 -20.07
N GLY A 386 -18.11 1.09 -20.79
CA GLY A 386 -17.16 0.84 -21.87
C GLY A 386 -15.75 0.52 -21.34
N ASP A 387 -15.03 -0.36 -22.05
CA ASP A 387 -13.66 -0.75 -21.71
C ASP A 387 -12.69 0.45 -21.72
N GLY A 388 -12.99 1.45 -22.58
CA GLY A 388 -12.22 2.69 -22.71
C GLY A 388 -12.64 3.81 -21.78
N ASP A 389 -13.67 3.64 -20.95
CA ASP A 389 -14.16 4.72 -20.10
C ASP A 389 -13.17 5.03 -18.98
N GLY A 390 -12.72 6.28 -18.91
CA GLY A 390 -11.87 6.80 -17.84
C GLY A 390 -12.62 6.82 -16.51
N LEU A 391 -12.06 6.18 -15.49
CA LEU A 391 -12.72 5.97 -14.21
C LEU A 391 -13.06 7.30 -13.50
N LEU A 392 -12.14 8.27 -13.52
CA LEU A 392 -12.41 9.64 -13.03
C LEU A 392 -13.11 10.52 -14.08
N ALA A 393 -12.60 10.50 -15.32
CA ALA A 393 -12.95 11.49 -16.33
C ALA A 393 -14.34 11.25 -16.96
N ASP A 394 -14.65 10.00 -17.29
CA ASP A 394 -15.85 9.62 -18.03
C ASP A 394 -16.94 9.06 -17.11
N LEU A 395 -16.55 8.27 -16.11
CA LEU A 395 -17.45 7.62 -15.15
C LEU A 395 -17.65 8.42 -13.86
N HIS A 396 -16.95 9.55 -13.71
CA HIS A 396 -17.06 10.47 -12.57
C HIS A 396 -16.90 9.80 -11.19
N LEU A 397 -16.17 8.67 -11.14
CA LEU A 397 -15.74 8.11 -9.87
C LEU A 397 -14.74 9.07 -9.24
N ASN A 398 -14.63 9.10 -7.91
CA ASN A 398 -13.54 9.80 -7.25
C ASN A 398 -12.33 8.86 -7.08
N SER A 399 -11.14 9.43 -6.87
CA SER A 399 -9.89 8.67 -6.79
C SER A 399 -9.95 7.58 -5.71
N LEU A 400 -10.66 7.85 -4.61
CA LEU A 400 -10.88 6.90 -3.54
C LEU A 400 -11.70 5.68 -4.00
N ARG A 401 -12.82 5.91 -4.69
CA ARG A 401 -13.72 4.87 -5.23
C ARG A 401 -13.04 4.04 -6.30
N VAL A 402 -12.23 4.65 -7.16
CA VAL A 402 -11.40 3.94 -8.14
C VAL A 402 -10.44 2.97 -7.46
N THR A 403 -9.82 3.42 -6.37
CA THR A 403 -8.86 2.58 -5.67
C THR A 403 -9.53 1.44 -4.87
N GLN A 404 -10.79 1.62 -4.43
CA GLN A 404 -11.61 0.55 -3.84
C GLN A 404 -11.98 -0.52 -4.87
N LEU A 405 -12.51 -0.08 -6.02
CA LEU A 405 -12.88 -0.98 -7.11
C LEU A 405 -11.69 -1.80 -7.58
N ALA A 406 -10.49 -1.21 -7.60
CA ALA A 406 -9.26 -1.91 -7.91
C ALA A 406 -8.91 -3.02 -6.90
N ALA A 407 -9.03 -2.74 -5.61
CA ALA A 407 -8.74 -3.71 -4.56
C ALA A 407 -9.77 -4.85 -4.56
N GLU A 408 -11.06 -4.53 -4.67
CA GLU A 408 -12.13 -5.51 -4.73
C GLU A 408 -12.03 -6.40 -5.98
N ALA A 409 -11.72 -5.80 -7.13
CA ALA A 409 -11.51 -6.55 -8.36
C ALA A 409 -10.28 -7.45 -8.27
N ALA A 410 -9.16 -7.00 -7.67
CA ALA A 410 -7.99 -7.84 -7.44
C ALA A 410 -8.30 -9.05 -6.55
N VAL A 411 -9.04 -8.87 -5.45
CA VAL A 411 -9.49 -9.96 -4.58
C VAL A 411 -10.37 -10.96 -5.33
N ARG A 412 -11.40 -10.48 -6.04
CA ARG A 412 -12.31 -11.33 -6.83
C ARG A 412 -11.60 -12.06 -7.98
N CYS A 413 -10.47 -11.54 -8.45
CA CYS A 413 -9.60 -12.18 -9.45
C CYS A 413 -8.54 -13.12 -8.85
N GLY A 414 -8.50 -13.31 -7.52
CA GLY A 414 -7.49 -14.11 -6.84
C GLY A 414 -6.07 -13.53 -7.00
N ARG A 415 -5.93 -12.20 -6.99
CA ARG A 415 -4.65 -11.49 -7.18
C ARG A 415 -4.23 -10.72 -5.94
N THR A 416 -2.93 -10.55 -5.73
CA THR A 416 -2.37 -9.83 -4.57
C THR A 416 -2.64 -8.34 -4.68
N THR A 417 -3.23 -7.73 -3.66
CA THR A 417 -3.58 -6.31 -3.63
C THR A 417 -2.40 -5.40 -3.23
N ALA A 418 -1.29 -5.99 -2.77
CA ALA A 418 -0.13 -5.30 -2.21
C ALA A 418 0.58 -4.34 -3.17
N SER A 419 0.41 -4.52 -4.49
CA SER A 419 1.21 -3.82 -5.52
C SER A 419 0.39 -3.00 -6.52
N ALA A 420 -0.85 -2.61 -6.21
CA ALA A 420 -1.64 -1.77 -7.09
C ALA A 420 -0.95 -0.39 -7.30
N PRO A 421 -0.59 0.02 -8.53
CA PRO A 421 0.13 1.26 -8.76
C PRO A 421 -0.69 2.50 -8.34
N PRO A 422 -0.07 3.55 -7.76
CA PRO A 422 -0.75 4.80 -7.38
C PRO A 422 -1.35 5.58 -8.56
N GLN A 423 -1.08 5.16 -9.80
CA GLN A 423 -1.52 5.81 -11.05
C GLN A 423 -2.90 5.32 -11.55
N LEU A 424 -3.59 4.48 -10.78
CA LEU A 424 -4.88 3.88 -11.16
C LEU A 424 -6.05 4.88 -11.24
N ALA A 425 -5.93 6.05 -10.59
CA ALA A 425 -7.03 7.00 -10.53
C ALA A 425 -7.45 7.50 -11.93
N SER A 426 -6.50 7.77 -12.83
CA SER A 426 -6.79 8.22 -14.21
C SER A 426 -6.93 7.07 -15.22
N ALA A 427 -6.95 5.81 -14.77
CA ALA A 427 -7.05 4.65 -15.65
C ALA A 427 -8.43 4.52 -16.29
N THR A 428 -8.49 3.82 -17.42
CA THR A 428 -9.77 3.35 -17.99
C THR A 428 -10.20 2.04 -17.31
N VAL A 429 -11.44 1.60 -17.53
CA VAL A 429 -11.92 0.28 -17.08
C VAL A 429 -10.99 -0.86 -17.52
N ALA A 430 -10.55 -0.86 -18.79
CA ALA A 430 -9.57 -1.83 -19.29
C ALA A 430 -8.17 -1.62 -18.72
N GLY A 431 -7.75 -0.38 -18.47
CA GLY A 431 -6.47 -0.08 -17.83
C GLY A 431 -6.40 -0.62 -16.41
N LEU A 432 -7.49 -0.49 -15.65
CA LEU A 432 -7.60 -1.06 -14.31
C LEU A 432 -7.63 -2.60 -14.36
N ALA A 433 -8.37 -3.20 -15.29
CA ALA A 433 -8.41 -4.64 -15.48
C ALA A 433 -7.04 -5.24 -15.84
N ALA A 434 -6.29 -4.60 -16.75
CA ALA A 434 -4.95 -5.00 -17.13
C ALA A 434 -3.98 -4.89 -15.94
N ALA A 435 -4.06 -3.80 -15.17
CA ALA A 435 -3.26 -3.64 -13.97
C ALA A 435 -3.52 -4.74 -12.94
N ILE A 436 -4.77 -5.22 -12.82
CA ILE A 436 -5.13 -6.35 -11.96
C ILE A 436 -4.61 -7.68 -12.52
N ALA A 437 -4.68 -7.88 -13.83
CA ALA A 437 -4.19 -9.10 -14.48
C ALA A 437 -2.67 -9.31 -14.26
N ASP A 438 -1.92 -8.21 -14.19
CA ASP A 438 -0.47 -8.19 -13.97
C ASP A 438 -0.07 -8.38 -12.49
N LEU A 439 -1.02 -8.32 -11.55
CA LEU A 439 -0.75 -8.59 -10.14
C LEU A 439 -0.40 -10.08 -9.93
N PRO A 440 0.53 -10.41 -9.03
CA PRO A 440 0.79 -11.80 -8.62
C PRO A 440 -0.49 -12.53 -8.20
N VAL A 441 -0.56 -13.84 -8.41
CA VAL A 441 -1.66 -14.67 -7.90
C VAL A 441 -1.57 -14.70 -6.38
N ALA A 442 -2.70 -14.47 -5.71
CA ALA A 442 -2.79 -14.61 -4.26
C ALA A 442 -2.67 -16.10 -3.89
N ASP A 443 -1.71 -16.44 -3.03
CA ASP A 443 -1.61 -17.80 -2.50
C ASP A 443 -2.90 -18.12 -1.71
N GLY A 444 -3.70 -19.02 -2.27
CA GLY A 444 -4.99 -19.42 -1.73
C GLY A 444 -4.86 -20.04 -0.33
N ALA A 445 -5.65 -19.49 0.59
CA ALA A 445 -6.12 -20.05 1.86
C ALA A 445 -5.39 -21.29 2.41
N GLY A 446 -4.58 -21.06 3.45
CA GLY A 446 -3.99 -22.08 4.30
C GLY A 446 -2.78 -21.63 5.12
N GLY A 447 -2.22 -20.45 4.86
CA GLY A 447 -1.09 -19.89 5.62
C GLY A 447 -1.50 -19.24 6.93
N THR A 448 -0.59 -19.27 7.92
CA THR A 448 -0.67 -18.42 9.11
C THR A 448 -0.86 -16.96 8.75
N ALA A 449 -1.68 -16.24 9.51
CA ALA A 449 -1.84 -14.80 9.33
C ALA A 449 -0.49 -14.09 9.45
N ASP A 450 -0.09 -13.39 8.38
CA ASP A 450 1.15 -12.62 8.37
C ASP A 450 1.15 -11.58 9.47
N GLY A 451 2.19 -11.61 10.31
CA GLY A 451 2.44 -10.58 11.31
C GLY A 451 3.14 -9.34 10.74
N VAL A 452 3.88 -8.60 11.56
CA VAL A 452 4.61 -7.40 11.09
C VAL A 452 5.72 -7.79 10.12
N GLU A 453 6.54 -8.74 10.51
CA GLU A 453 7.60 -9.36 9.70
C GLU A 453 7.94 -10.75 10.29
N ARG A 454 8.85 -11.49 9.65
CA ARG A 454 9.43 -12.69 10.27
C ARG A 454 10.37 -12.29 11.40
N TRP A 455 10.30 -13.01 12.51
CA TRP A 455 11.18 -12.82 13.65
C TRP A 455 11.72 -14.16 14.12
N PHE A 456 12.90 -14.12 14.75
CA PHE A 456 13.51 -15.27 15.40
C PHE A 456 14.04 -14.83 16.76
N ARG A 457 13.69 -15.58 17.80
CA ARG A 457 14.00 -15.24 19.20
C ARG A 457 14.50 -16.47 19.95
N VAL A 458 15.16 -16.19 21.07
CA VAL A 458 15.56 -17.19 22.05
C VAL A 458 14.57 -17.13 23.21
N PHE A 459 14.14 -18.28 23.69
CA PHE A 459 13.18 -18.41 24.77
C PHE A 459 13.76 -19.25 25.90
N ALA A 460 13.47 -18.84 27.12
CA ALA A 460 13.68 -19.64 28.33
C ALA A 460 12.36 -20.28 28.77
N LEU A 461 12.44 -21.48 29.35
CA LEU A 461 11.33 -22.08 30.06
C LEU A 461 11.11 -21.33 31.38
N GLU A 462 9.87 -20.93 31.64
CA GLU A 462 9.43 -20.28 32.87
C GLU A 462 8.21 -20.98 33.46
N ARG A 463 8.01 -20.79 34.76
CA ARG A 463 6.85 -21.29 35.48
C ARG A 463 5.77 -20.22 35.51
N ARG A 464 4.55 -20.59 35.12
CA ARG A 464 3.36 -19.78 35.37
C ARG A 464 2.45 -20.50 36.37
N PRO A 465 1.73 -19.77 37.23
CA PRO A 465 0.71 -20.37 38.08
C PRO A 465 -0.22 -21.25 37.23
N ALA A 466 -0.39 -22.52 37.62
CA ALA A 466 -1.32 -23.39 36.91
C ALA A 466 -2.74 -22.86 37.09
N ARG A 467 -3.61 -23.03 36.07
CA ARG A 467 -5.05 -22.81 36.28
C ARG A 467 -5.50 -23.66 37.49
N PRO A 468 -6.32 -23.13 38.41
CA PRO A 468 -6.86 -23.93 39.49
C PRO A 468 -7.51 -25.16 38.88
N ALA A 469 -7.08 -26.36 39.28
CA ALA A 469 -7.76 -27.56 38.83
C ALA A 469 -9.25 -27.38 39.16
N GLY A 470 -10.11 -27.43 38.15
CA GLY A 470 -11.54 -27.55 38.41
C GLY A 470 -11.69 -28.70 39.39
N ALA A 471 -12.33 -28.46 40.53
CA ALA A 471 -12.42 -29.40 41.65
C ALA A 471 -13.23 -30.64 41.25
N ARG A 472 -12.68 -31.48 40.37
CA ARG A 472 -13.14 -32.84 40.13
C ARG A 472 -12.34 -33.71 41.08
N ALA A 473 -13.01 -34.21 42.11
CA ALA A 473 -12.46 -35.29 42.92
C ALA A 473 -12.10 -36.43 41.98
N GLY A 474 -10.83 -36.83 41.95
CA GLY A 474 -10.44 -38.05 41.27
C GLY A 474 -11.08 -39.25 41.96
N GLY A 475 -11.65 -40.17 41.19
CA GLY A 475 -12.08 -41.46 41.71
C GLY A 475 -10.88 -42.39 41.96
N ALA A 476 -11.10 -43.44 42.76
CA ALA A 476 -10.11 -44.53 42.89
C ALA A 476 -9.72 -45.08 41.51
N ARG A 477 -8.50 -45.62 41.39
CA ARG A 477 -7.96 -46.21 40.15
C ARG A 477 -7.30 -47.55 40.46
N ALA A 478 -7.28 -48.45 39.48
CA ALA A 478 -6.43 -49.63 39.51
C ALA A 478 -5.06 -49.26 38.92
N TRP A 479 -4.10 -48.94 39.79
CA TRP A 479 -2.82 -48.36 39.37
C TRP A 479 -1.84 -49.44 38.89
N ARG A 480 -1.40 -49.33 37.63
CA ARG A 480 -0.27 -50.09 37.08
C ARG A 480 0.97 -49.20 37.13
N LEU A 481 1.78 -49.43 38.15
CA LEU A 481 2.89 -48.55 38.44
C LEU A 481 4.24 -49.17 38.08
N SER A 482 5.12 -48.38 37.48
CA SER A 482 6.53 -48.72 37.25
C SER A 482 7.38 -47.51 37.63
N GLY A 483 8.57 -47.73 38.17
CA GLY A 483 9.34 -46.59 38.64
C GLY A 483 10.75 -46.90 39.11
N HIS A 484 11.60 -45.90 38.96
CA HIS A 484 13.01 -45.92 39.34
C HIS A 484 13.31 -44.73 40.25
N GLY A 485 14.27 -44.88 41.16
CA GLY A 485 14.66 -43.81 42.09
C GLY A 485 13.85 -43.76 43.40
N PRO A 486 14.15 -42.78 44.27
CA PRO A 486 13.57 -42.68 45.62
C PRO A 486 12.11 -42.21 45.62
N LEU A 487 11.75 -41.21 44.80
CA LEU A 487 10.42 -40.61 44.77
C LEU A 487 9.31 -41.64 44.50
N TRP A 488 9.57 -42.57 43.57
CA TRP A 488 8.68 -43.70 43.27
C TRP A 488 8.29 -44.50 44.53
N LYS A 489 9.27 -44.84 45.38
CA LYS A 489 9.07 -45.64 46.59
C LYS A 489 8.29 -44.90 47.68
N GLU A 490 8.35 -43.58 47.66
CA GLU A 490 7.66 -42.71 48.61
C GLU A 490 6.21 -42.41 48.17
N VAL A 491 5.96 -42.31 46.87
CA VAL A 491 4.64 -42.03 46.31
C VAL A 491 3.76 -43.28 46.23
N ALA A 492 4.33 -44.44 45.86
CA ALA A 492 3.56 -45.67 45.65
C ALA A 492 2.66 -46.06 46.86
N PRO A 493 3.12 -45.98 48.13
CA PRO A 493 2.28 -46.30 49.30
C PRO A 493 1.16 -45.27 49.58
N LEU A 494 1.21 -44.08 48.98
CA LEU A 494 0.24 -43.00 49.17
C LEU A 494 -0.94 -43.07 48.20
N LEU A 495 -0.82 -43.87 47.12
CA LEU A 495 -1.87 -44.00 46.12
C LEU A 495 -2.95 -45.00 46.59
N GLN A 496 -4.22 -44.61 46.40
CA GLN A 496 -5.36 -45.49 46.65
C GLN A 496 -5.55 -46.42 45.44
N ASP A 497 -5.12 -47.67 45.58
CA ASP A 497 -5.30 -48.72 44.57
C ASP A 497 -6.59 -49.52 44.84
N ASP A 498 -7.52 -49.50 43.88
CA ASP A 498 -8.76 -50.26 43.92
C ASP A 498 -8.86 -51.14 42.66
N ALA A 499 -8.73 -52.45 42.84
CA ALA A 499 -8.79 -53.42 41.75
C ALA A 499 -10.13 -53.43 40.98
N GLY A 500 -11.20 -52.87 41.55
CA GLY A 500 -12.51 -52.70 40.90
C GLY A 500 -12.65 -51.39 40.12
N ALA A 501 -11.69 -50.48 40.20
CA ALA A 501 -11.73 -49.18 39.55
C ALA A 501 -11.08 -49.19 38.15
N PRO A 502 -11.32 -48.16 37.31
CA PRO A 502 -10.70 -48.09 35.99
C PRO A 502 -9.16 -48.09 36.07
N PRO A 503 -8.47 -48.81 35.17
CA PRO A 503 -7.02 -48.87 35.18
C PRO A 503 -6.38 -47.52 34.84
N ALA A 504 -5.17 -47.29 35.35
CA ALA A 504 -4.31 -46.16 34.98
C ALA A 504 -2.83 -46.54 35.14
N PHE A 505 -1.98 -46.08 34.23
CA PHE A 505 -0.54 -46.26 34.31
C PHE A 505 0.14 -45.04 34.94
N ALA A 506 1.14 -45.27 35.79
CA ALA A 506 2.11 -44.24 36.15
C ALA A 506 3.54 -44.74 36.07
N VAL A 507 4.41 -43.98 35.41
CA VAL A 507 5.83 -44.29 35.22
C VAL A 507 6.67 -43.22 35.89
N PHE A 508 7.61 -43.62 36.75
CA PHE A 508 8.52 -42.69 37.45
C PHE A 508 9.94 -42.79 36.91
N LEU A 509 10.45 -41.66 36.42
CA LEU A 509 11.78 -41.53 35.86
C LEU A 509 12.69 -40.68 36.76
N PRO A 510 13.88 -41.17 37.14
CA PRO A 510 14.87 -40.41 37.90
C PRO A 510 15.52 -39.34 37.00
N GLU A 511 16.30 -38.46 37.62
CA GLU A 511 17.23 -37.58 36.89
C GLU A 511 18.22 -38.45 36.10
N ASP A 512 18.43 -38.14 34.81
CA ASP A 512 19.21 -38.96 33.86
C ASP A 512 18.84 -40.46 33.85
N PRO A 513 17.65 -40.83 33.34
CA PRO A 513 17.15 -42.20 33.44
C PRO A 513 18.04 -43.21 32.69
N SER A 514 18.21 -44.38 33.32
CA SER A 514 18.91 -45.53 32.73
C SER A 514 18.15 -46.10 31.53
N ASP A 515 18.82 -46.90 30.71
CA ASP A 515 18.15 -47.54 29.56
C ASP A 515 17.05 -48.51 29.99
N GLN A 516 17.15 -49.13 31.17
CA GLN A 516 16.08 -49.93 31.74
C GLN A 516 14.86 -49.07 32.12
N ALA A 517 15.08 -47.91 32.74
CA ALA A 517 13.98 -47.00 33.07
C ALA A 517 13.25 -46.49 31.82
N VAL A 518 13.98 -46.30 30.72
CA VAL A 518 13.39 -45.97 29.42
C VAL A 518 12.62 -47.16 28.84
N SER A 519 13.16 -48.38 28.88
CA SER A 519 12.44 -49.59 28.43
C SER A 519 11.10 -49.76 29.16
N ASP A 520 11.08 -49.54 30.48
CA ASP A 520 9.85 -49.61 31.27
C ASP A 520 8.83 -48.50 30.87
N LEU A 521 9.30 -47.28 30.57
CA LEU A 521 8.46 -46.22 30.00
C LEU A 521 7.84 -46.65 28.66
N LEU A 522 8.65 -47.20 27.76
CA LEU A 522 8.20 -47.61 26.43
C LEU A 522 7.17 -48.75 26.51
N ALA A 523 7.39 -49.72 27.40
CA ALA A 523 6.45 -50.81 27.65
C ALA A 523 5.11 -50.28 28.19
N ALA A 524 5.14 -49.42 29.21
CA ALA A 524 3.93 -48.82 29.78
C ALA A 524 3.18 -47.95 28.76
N ALA A 525 3.89 -47.18 27.93
CA ALA A 525 3.29 -46.39 26.87
C ALA A 525 2.65 -47.27 25.78
N ALA A 526 3.32 -48.35 25.36
CA ALA A 526 2.79 -49.28 24.37
C ALA A 526 1.51 -50.00 24.87
N GLU A 527 1.45 -50.35 26.15
CA GLU A 527 0.24 -50.92 26.76
C GLU A 527 -0.88 -49.88 26.89
N ALA A 528 -0.56 -48.67 27.39
CA ALA A 528 -1.53 -47.59 27.52
C ALA A 528 -2.19 -47.21 26.19
N VAL A 529 -1.39 -47.10 25.11
CA VAL A 529 -1.89 -46.83 23.76
C VAL A 529 -2.76 -47.98 23.25
N ARG A 530 -2.34 -49.24 23.46
CA ARG A 530 -3.08 -50.41 22.99
C ARG A 530 -4.43 -50.57 23.67
N ASP A 531 -4.46 -50.37 24.98
CA ASP A 531 -5.64 -50.63 25.82
C ASP A 531 -6.53 -49.37 25.99
N GLY A 532 -6.08 -48.20 25.51
CA GLY A 532 -6.80 -46.93 25.68
C GLY A 532 -6.84 -46.45 27.14
N VAL A 533 -5.80 -46.74 27.91
CA VAL A 533 -5.75 -46.52 29.38
C VAL A 533 -4.95 -45.25 29.69
N PRO A 534 -5.40 -44.38 30.62
CA PRO A 534 -4.65 -43.18 30.99
C PRO A 534 -3.20 -43.48 31.41
N LEU A 535 -2.26 -42.64 30.98
CA LEU A 535 -0.84 -42.74 31.32
C LEU A 535 -0.36 -41.43 31.93
N THR A 536 0.30 -41.53 33.09
CA THR A 536 1.05 -40.42 33.68
C THR A 536 2.55 -40.73 33.71
N VAL A 537 3.37 -39.81 33.21
CA VAL A 537 4.83 -39.88 33.36
C VAL A 537 5.27 -38.84 34.39
N VAL A 538 5.92 -39.30 35.45
CA VAL A 538 6.53 -38.46 36.49
C VAL A 538 8.04 -38.45 36.25
N ASP A 539 8.61 -37.30 35.90
CA ASP A 539 10.04 -37.18 35.61
C ASP A 539 10.72 -36.04 36.35
N HIS A 540 11.97 -36.27 36.76
CA HIS A 540 12.85 -35.18 37.21
C HIS A 540 13.44 -34.49 35.98
N GLY A 541 13.13 -33.21 35.79
CA GLY A 541 13.65 -32.41 34.67
C GLY A 541 12.70 -32.33 33.47
N ASP A 542 13.19 -32.59 32.25
CA ASP A 542 12.45 -32.42 30.98
C ASP A 542 12.60 -33.58 29.99
N THR A 543 12.89 -34.79 30.50
CA THR A 543 13.24 -35.95 29.67
C THR A 543 12.07 -36.43 28.80
N ALA A 544 10.88 -36.60 29.38
CA ALA A 544 9.75 -37.21 28.68
C ALA A 544 8.84 -36.19 27.99
N SER A 545 9.17 -34.91 28.04
CA SER A 545 8.27 -33.82 27.62
C SER A 545 7.80 -33.94 26.17
N GLY A 546 8.74 -33.96 25.20
CA GLY A 546 8.39 -34.14 23.80
C GLY A 546 7.86 -35.54 23.46
N PHE A 547 8.23 -36.57 24.23
CA PHE A 547 7.72 -37.93 24.04
C PHE A 547 6.22 -38.01 24.34
N VAL A 548 5.79 -37.54 25.52
CA VAL A 548 4.37 -37.52 25.89
C VAL A 548 3.58 -36.55 25.00
N GLY A 549 4.16 -35.40 24.65
CA GLY A 549 3.57 -34.46 23.69
C GLY A 549 3.34 -35.09 22.30
N GLY A 550 4.34 -35.82 21.78
CA GLY A 550 4.23 -36.54 20.51
C GLY A 550 3.16 -37.63 20.55
N LEU A 551 3.11 -38.41 21.64
CA LEU A 551 2.05 -39.41 21.86
C LEU A 551 0.67 -38.76 21.91
N ALA A 552 0.51 -37.61 22.56
CA ALA A 552 -0.76 -36.90 22.63
C ALA A 552 -1.24 -36.43 21.26
N LEU A 553 -0.32 -35.98 20.41
CA LEU A 553 -0.65 -35.57 19.03
C LEU A 553 -1.01 -36.77 18.15
N GLU A 554 -0.41 -37.95 18.37
CA GLU A 554 -0.77 -39.19 17.67
C GLU A 554 -2.08 -39.81 18.19
N HIS A 555 -2.41 -39.61 19.47
CA HIS A 555 -3.53 -40.23 20.18
C HIS A 555 -4.39 -39.20 20.94
N PRO A 556 -5.09 -38.27 20.26
CA PRO A 556 -5.82 -37.18 20.90
C PRO A 556 -6.97 -37.62 21.83
N GLY A 557 -7.44 -38.86 21.72
CA GLY A 557 -8.46 -39.44 22.60
C GLY A 557 -7.92 -40.10 23.88
N LEU A 558 -6.60 -40.18 24.06
CA LEU A 558 -5.95 -40.79 25.22
C LEU A 558 -5.66 -39.75 26.29
N ALA A 559 -6.03 -40.02 27.54
CA ALA A 559 -5.67 -39.17 28.68
C ALA A 559 -4.19 -39.35 29.02
N LEU A 560 -3.38 -38.34 28.71
CA LEU A 560 -1.93 -38.34 28.91
C LEU A 560 -1.54 -37.21 29.85
N ARG A 561 -0.75 -37.52 30.88
CA ARG A 561 -0.24 -36.52 31.80
C ARG A 561 1.26 -36.62 31.95
N ARG A 562 1.91 -35.48 32.07
CA ARG A 562 3.28 -35.36 32.54
C ARG A 562 3.33 -34.55 33.83
N ILE A 563 4.02 -35.07 34.84
CA ILE A 563 4.30 -34.36 36.09
C ILE A 563 5.82 -34.21 36.20
N ALA A 564 6.32 -33.01 35.95
CA ALA A 564 7.71 -32.67 36.14
C ALA A 564 7.95 -32.28 37.61
N VAL A 565 8.94 -32.88 38.26
CA VAL A 565 9.23 -32.70 39.69
C VAL A 565 10.60 -32.07 39.92
N GLU A 566 10.63 -30.98 40.71
CA GLU A 566 11.85 -30.38 41.25
C GLU A 566 11.79 -30.43 42.77
N ASP A 567 12.31 -31.51 43.35
CA ASP A 567 12.33 -31.78 44.80
C ASP A 567 10.95 -31.71 45.48
N ALA A 568 9.88 -31.99 44.73
CA ALA A 568 8.51 -31.94 45.23
C ALA A 568 8.23 -33.03 46.28
N PRO A 569 7.44 -32.71 47.33
CA PRO A 569 7.10 -33.68 48.36
C PRO A 569 6.16 -34.78 47.83
N ALA A 570 6.42 -36.04 48.20
CA ALA A 570 5.66 -37.20 47.73
C ALA A 570 4.12 -37.07 47.87
N PRO A 571 3.55 -36.51 48.96
CA PRO A 571 2.11 -36.25 49.05
C PRO A 571 1.56 -35.35 47.93
N ALA A 572 2.26 -34.28 47.57
CA ALA A 572 1.80 -33.38 46.50
C ALA A 572 1.81 -34.06 45.11
N VAL A 573 2.79 -34.95 44.89
CA VAL A 573 2.86 -35.78 43.67
C VAL A 573 1.70 -36.79 43.66
N ALA A 574 1.42 -37.46 44.78
CA ALA A 574 0.31 -38.41 44.92
C ALA A 574 -1.06 -37.74 44.72
N ASP A 575 -1.25 -36.56 45.29
CA ASP A 575 -2.47 -35.74 45.13
C ASP A 575 -2.67 -35.33 43.67
N THR A 576 -1.59 -34.89 43.00
CA THR A 576 -1.63 -34.50 41.58
C THR A 576 -1.91 -35.70 40.68
N LEU A 577 -1.31 -36.86 40.94
CA LEU A 577 -1.60 -38.12 40.24
C LEU A 577 -3.07 -38.52 40.36
N SER A 578 -3.63 -38.37 41.56
CA SER A 578 -5.01 -38.76 41.85
C SER A 578 -6.03 -37.76 41.27
N GLY A 579 -5.67 -36.49 41.07
CA GLY A 579 -6.58 -35.48 40.52
C GLY A 579 -7.01 -35.77 39.08
N GLY A 580 -8.28 -35.52 38.73
CA GLY A 580 -8.81 -35.78 37.38
C GLY A 580 -8.21 -34.89 36.27
N TRP A 581 -8.15 -35.41 35.04
CA TRP A 581 -7.85 -34.69 33.80
C TRP A 581 -8.46 -35.40 32.60
N ASP A 582 -8.57 -34.65 31.50
CA ASP A 582 -8.98 -35.12 30.19
C ASP A 582 -7.91 -34.67 29.16
N GLY A 583 -7.65 -35.47 28.12
CA GLY A 583 -6.66 -35.13 27.09
C GLY A 583 -5.22 -35.07 27.61
N PHE A 584 -4.43 -34.10 27.11
CA PHE A 584 -3.03 -33.89 27.50
C PHE A 584 -2.89 -32.83 28.59
N ASP A 585 -2.20 -33.17 29.68
CA ASP A 585 -1.94 -32.28 30.83
C ASP A 585 -0.44 -32.28 31.18
N GLU A 586 0.20 -31.12 31.28
CA GLU A 586 1.62 -30.97 31.69
C GLU A 586 1.71 -30.08 32.93
N VAL A 587 2.16 -30.66 34.05
CA VAL A 587 2.19 -30.02 35.37
C VAL A 587 3.62 -29.99 35.90
N LEU A 588 4.03 -28.88 36.49
CA LEU A 588 5.30 -28.74 37.21
C LEU A 588 5.00 -28.61 38.71
N LEU A 589 5.72 -29.40 39.51
CA LEU A 589 5.68 -29.35 40.97
C LEU A 589 7.04 -28.90 41.51
N ASP A 590 7.03 -27.85 42.33
CA ASP A 590 8.22 -27.38 43.04
C ASP A 590 8.35 -28.00 44.43
N ALA A 591 9.43 -27.66 45.14
CA ALA A 591 9.73 -28.15 46.49
C ALA A 591 8.66 -27.80 47.55
N SER A 592 7.78 -26.83 47.28
CA SER A 592 6.65 -26.52 48.16
C SER A 592 5.40 -27.36 47.87
N GLY A 593 5.42 -28.14 46.78
CA GLY A 593 4.24 -28.85 46.27
C GLY A 593 3.31 -27.96 45.45
N SER A 594 3.72 -26.73 45.12
CA SER A 594 2.89 -25.80 44.36
C SER A 594 2.84 -26.20 42.88
N ARG A 595 1.64 -26.13 42.30
CA ARG A 595 1.39 -26.47 40.89
C ARG A 595 1.63 -25.27 39.98
N SER A 596 2.46 -25.47 38.96
CA SER A 596 2.68 -24.53 37.87
C SER A 596 2.57 -25.22 36.51
N ALA A 597 2.42 -24.43 35.46
CA ALA A 597 2.45 -24.88 34.08
C ALA A 597 3.69 -24.30 33.37
N PRO A 598 4.22 -24.98 32.35
CA PRO A 598 5.36 -24.48 31.61
C PRO A 598 4.95 -23.40 30.62
N ALA A 599 5.67 -22.27 30.64
CA ALA A 599 5.56 -21.21 29.66
C ALA A 599 6.93 -20.89 29.06
N HIS A 600 6.95 -20.28 27.89
CA HIS A 600 8.20 -19.82 27.28
C HIS A 600 8.19 -18.29 27.25
N ARG A 601 9.22 -17.67 27.83
CA ARG A 601 9.40 -16.22 27.78
C ARG A 601 10.59 -15.88 26.87
N PRO A 602 10.50 -14.84 26.04
CA PRO A 602 11.64 -14.31 25.31
C PRO A 602 12.79 -13.99 26.26
N LEU A 603 14.00 -14.38 25.87
CA LEU A 603 15.21 -14.21 26.66
C LEU A 603 16.15 -13.25 25.94
N ALA A 604 16.46 -12.13 26.61
CA ALA A 604 17.54 -11.25 26.18
C ALA A 604 18.89 -11.88 26.55
N LEU A 605 19.77 -12.01 25.55
CA LEU A 605 21.11 -12.58 25.68
C LEU A 605 22.14 -11.56 25.16
N PRO A 606 22.50 -10.55 25.97
CA PRO A 606 23.56 -9.63 25.60
C PRO A 606 24.88 -10.40 25.49
N PRO A 607 25.66 -10.22 24.42
CA PRO A 607 26.93 -10.94 24.26
C PRO A 607 28.00 -10.36 25.20
N ASP A 608 28.70 -11.23 25.92
CA ASP A 608 29.86 -10.87 26.77
C ASP A 608 31.20 -11.10 26.03
N GLY A 609 31.12 -11.35 24.72
CA GLY A 609 32.25 -11.70 23.85
C GLY A 609 32.49 -13.20 23.69
N PRO A 610 33.42 -13.59 22.78
CA PRO A 610 33.72 -14.98 22.46
C PRO A 610 34.16 -15.79 23.69
N PRO A 611 33.62 -17.00 23.89
CA PRO A 611 34.02 -17.87 25.00
C PRO A 611 35.41 -18.52 24.81
N LEU A 612 35.96 -18.46 23.59
CA LEU A 612 37.25 -19.04 23.21
C LEU A 612 38.21 -17.95 22.76
N ALA A 613 39.50 -18.13 22.99
CA ALA A 613 40.53 -17.22 22.51
C ALA A 613 40.85 -17.50 21.03
N PRO A 614 41.31 -16.49 20.26
CA PRO A 614 41.83 -16.71 18.91
C PRO A 614 42.91 -17.80 18.90
N GLY A 615 42.77 -18.77 17.99
CA GLY A 615 43.66 -19.93 17.86
C GLY A 615 43.33 -21.13 18.74
N ASP A 616 42.37 -21.04 19.66
CA ASP A 616 41.84 -22.20 20.39
C ASP A 616 41.16 -23.19 19.43
N ALA A 617 41.21 -24.48 19.76
CA ALA A 617 40.54 -25.51 18.96
C ALA A 617 39.07 -25.72 19.39
N LEU A 618 38.16 -25.60 18.42
CA LEU A 618 36.73 -25.86 18.54
C LEU A 618 36.38 -27.18 17.85
N LEU A 619 35.93 -28.18 18.62
CA LEU A 619 35.47 -29.47 18.10
C LEU A 619 34.00 -29.38 17.67
N ILE A 620 33.70 -29.76 16.42
CA ILE A 620 32.32 -29.81 15.91
C ILE A 620 32.00 -31.21 15.41
N THR A 621 31.05 -31.88 16.06
CA THR A 621 30.53 -33.18 15.58
C THR A 621 29.44 -32.97 14.55
N GLY A 622 29.50 -33.71 13.45
CA GLY A 622 28.63 -33.46 12.30
C GLY A 622 29.01 -32.22 11.49
N GLY A 623 30.17 -31.61 11.74
CA GLY A 623 30.61 -30.34 11.13
C GLY A 623 31.02 -30.39 9.65
N GLY A 624 30.93 -31.55 8.99
CA GLY A 624 31.30 -31.69 7.57
C GLY A 624 30.17 -31.36 6.57
N ARG A 625 28.95 -31.09 7.05
CA ARG A 625 27.77 -30.81 6.22
C ARG A 625 26.64 -30.14 6.99
N GLY A 626 25.69 -29.53 6.27
CA GLY A 626 24.48 -28.93 6.82
C GLY A 626 24.78 -27.86 7.88
N ILE A 627 23.88 -27.70 8.86
CA ILE A 627 24.00 -26.67 9.91
C ILE A 627 25.33 -26.72 10.69
N GLY A 628 25.93 -27.90 10.84
CA GLY A 628 27.21 -28.06 11.52
C GLY A 628 28.38 -27.42 10.74
N LEU A 629 28.34 -27.49 9.41
CA LEU A 629 29.33 -26.84 8.55
C LEU A 629 29.16 -25.33 8.55
N GLU A 630 27.93 -24.84 8.44
CA GLU A 630 27.62 -23.40 8.46
C GLU A 630 28.01 -22.77 9.79
N THR A 631 27.82 -23.51 10.89
CA THR A 631 28.30 -23.12 12.21
C THR A 631 29.83 -23.12 12.28
N ALA A 632 30.49 -24.09 11.67
CA ALA A 632 31.95 -24.16 11.63
C ALA A 632 32.55 -22.94 10.92
N SER A 633 32.05 -22.64 9.72
CA SER A 633 32.46 -21.48 8.92
C SER A 633 32.22 -20.16 9.70
N HIS A 634 31.00 -19.94 10.19
CA HIS A 634 30.65 -18.71 10.91
C HIS A 634 31.49 -18.47 12.17
N LEU A 635 31.72 -19.51 12.99
CA LEU A 635 32.49 -19.36 14.22
C LEU A 635 34.00 -19.25 13.97
N ALA A 636 34.53 -19.90 12.93
CA ALA A 636 35.93 -19.74 12.54
C ALA A 636 36.22 -18.29 12.13
N GLU A 637 35.36 -17.68 11.32
CA GLU A 637 35.48 -16.27 10.94
C GLU A 637 35.31 -15.35 12.15
N ARG A 638 34.24 -15.54 12.93
CA ARG A 638 33.86 -14.63 14.02
C ARG A 638 34.81 -14.67 15.22
N TRP A 639 35.32 -15.85 15.58
CA TRP A 639 36.15 -16.04 16.78
C TRP A 639 37.62 -16.31 16.47
N ASN A 640 37.98 -16.45 15.20
CA ASN A 640 39.33 -16.83 14.76
C ASN A 640 39.84 -18.11 15.44
N VAL A 641 38.97 -19.11 15.55
CA VAL A 641 39.25 -20.41 16.17
C VAL A 641 39.74 -21.42 15.12
N ARG A 642 40.43 -22.46 15.59
CA ARG A 642 40.82 -23.61 14.76
C ARG A 642 39.73 -24.67 14.82
N LEU A 643 39.31 -25.21 13.68
CA LEU A 643 38.19 -26.16 13.64
C LEU A 643 38.67 -27.62 13.66
N ALA A 644 38.27 -28.36 14.68
CA ALA A 644 38.38 -29.81 14.72
C ALA A 644 37.04 -30.42 14.28
N LEU A 645 36.95 -30.93 13.05
CA LEU A 645 35.71 -31.46 12.49
C LEU A 645 35.69 -32.98 12.60
N LEU A 646 34.59 -33.53 13.14
CA LEU A 646 34.42 -34.97 13.34
C LEU A 646 33.13 -35.47 12.68
N GLY A 647 33.25 -36.51 11.85
CA GLY A 647 32.12 -37.12 11.15
C GLY A 647 32.38 -38.60 10.82
N ARG A 648 31.40 -39.29 10.21
CA ARG A 648 31.57 -40.70 9.78
C ARG A 648 32.03 -40.87 8.34
N ALA A 649 31.80 -39.85 7.51
CA ALA A 649 32.09 -39.93 6.08
C ALA A 649 33.59 -39.83 5.83
N ASP A 650 34.06 -40.44 4.75
CA ASP A 650 35.43 -40.37 4.29
C ASP A 650 35.51 -39.33 3.15
N PRO A 651 36.27 -38.22 3.29
CA PRO A 651 36.38 -37.21 2.25
C PRO A 651 37.03 -37.74 0.97
N GLY A 652 37.77 -38.87 1.02
CA GLY A 652 38.27 -39.53 -0.18
C GLY A 652 37.20 -40.27 -0.99
N ARG A 653 36.00 -40.45 -0.42
CA ARG A 653 34.88 -41.22 -1.02
C ARG A 653 33.57 -40.43 -1.10
N ASP A 654 33.49 -39.29 -0.43
CA ASP A 654 32.31 -38.42 -0.35
C ASP A 654 32.65 -37.07 -1.01
N PRO A 655 32.25 -36.84 -2.28
CA PRO A 655 32.62 -35.64 -3.03
C PRO A 655 32.00 -34.37 -2.45
N ASP A 656 30.81 -34.45 -1.83
CA ASP A 656 30.13 -33.32 -1.21
C ASP A 656 30.87 -32.88 0.05
N LEU A 657 31.27 -33.83 0.88
CA LEU A 657 32.15 -33.54 2.02
C LEU A 657 33.48 -32.92 1.54
N ALA A 658 34.10 -33.47 0.51
CA ALA A 658 35.35 -32.92 -0.03
C ALA A 658 35.18 -31.48 -0.54
N ALA A 659 34.05 -31.16 -1.18
CA ALA A 659 33.73 -29.80 -1.62
C ALA A 659 33.53 -28.86 -0.44
N ASN A 660 32.80 -29.28 0.60
CA ASN A 660 32.60 -28.49 1.82
C ASN A 660 33.91 -28.19 2.55
N LEU A 661 34.83 -29.16 2.63
CA LEU A 661 36.14 -28.93 3.24
C LEU A 661 37.02 -27.98 2.40
N ARG A 662 36.93 -28.03 1.07
CA ARG A 662 37.59 -27.03 0.20
C ARG A 662 37.01 -25.63 0.42
N ARG A 663 35.69 -25.51 0.60
CA ARG A 663 35.03 -24.24 0.91
C ARG A 663 35.62 -23.58 2.15
N LEU A 664 35.81 -24.34 3.23
CA LEU A 664 36.46 -23.84 4.45
C LEU A 664 37.93 -23.43 4.24
N ASP A 665 38.66 -24.15 3.36
CA ASP A 665 40.04 -23.82 3.01
C ASP A 665 40.12 -22.51 2.21
N ASP A 666 39.21 -22.34 1.24
CA ASP A 666 39.08 -21.12 0.42
C ASP A 666 38.66 -19.90 1.27
N GLU A 667 37.86 -20.11 2.32
CA GLU A 667 37.50 -19.11 3.33
C GLU A 667 38.66 -18.79 4.30
N GLY A 668 39.78 -19.51 4.22
CA GLY A 668 40.97 -19.30 5.05
C GLY A 668 40.89 -19.89 6.46
N ALA A 669 39.93 -20.78 6.72
CA ALA A 669 39.78 -21.40 8.04
C ALA A 669 40.92 -22.40 8.31
N THR A 670 41.50 -22.34 9.51
CA THR A 670 42.44 -23.39 9.95
C THR A 670 41.67 -24.58 10.51
N PHE A 671 41.60 -25.68 9.79
CA PHE A 671 40.84 -26.86 10.23
C PHE A 671 41.57 -28.20 10.06
N GLY A 672 41.02 -29.23 10.71
CA GLY A 672 41.33 -30.63 10.48
C GLY A 672 40.04 -31.46 10.52
N TYR A 673 39.93 -32.47 9.66
CA TYR A 673 38.80 -33.40 9.64
C TYR A 673 39.28 -34.81 10.00
N ALA A 674 38.51 -35.52 10.85
CA ALA A 674 38.73 -36.94 11.12
C ALA A 674 37.42 -37.74 10.98
N SER A 675 37.54 -38.96 10.44
CA SER A 675 36.44 -39.92 10.43
C SER A 675 36.43 -40.76 11.71
N ALA A 676 35.31 -40.78 12.42
CA ALA A 676 35.08 -41.61 13.62
C ALA A 676 33.58 -41.91 13.81
N ASP A 677 33.28 -43.03 14.45
CA ASP A 677 31.94 -43.34 14.95
C ASP A 677 31.88 -42.99 16.43
N LEU A 678 30.97 -42.08 16.80
CA LEU A 678 30.81 -41.63 18.19
C LEU A 678 30.37 -42.73 19.16
N ARG A 679 29.95 -43.89 18.64
CA ARG A 679 29.59 -45.07 19.44
C ARG A 679 30.81 -45.93 19.81
N ASP A 680 31.98 -45.65 19.23
CA ASP A 680 33.23 -46.39 19.47
C ASP A 680 34.28 -45.48 20.10
N GLU A 681 34.46 -45.62 21.43
CA GLU A 681 35.42 -44.84 22.21
C GLU A 681 36.85 -44.91 21.64
N ARG A 682 37.28 -46.07 21.14
CA ARG A 682 38.64 -46.23 20.60
C ARG A 682 38.81 -45.45 19.31
N SER A 683 37.78 -45.46 18.46
CA SER A 683 37.74 -44.68 17.21
C SER A 683 37.77 -43.18 17.49
N VAL A 684 36.97 -42.72 18.47
CA VAL A 684 36.92 -41.32 18.91
C VAL A 684 38.27 -40.88 19.49
N ARG A 685 38.87 -41.67 20.38
CA ARG A 685 40.19 -41.36 20.98
C ARG A 685 41.28 -41.20 19.93
N ALA A 686 41.40 -42.15 19.01
CA ALA A 686 42.37 -42.08 17.93
C ALA A 686 42.15 -40.86 16.99
N ALA A 687 40.89 -40.47 16.75
CA ALA A 687 40.58 -39.29 15.97
C ALA A 687 40.93 -37.98 16.69
N LEU A 688 40.59 -37.87 17.98
CA LEU A 688 40.87 -36.69 18.80
C LEU A 688 42.36 -36.51 19.08
N ASP A 689 43.13 -37.59 19.27
CA ASP A 689 44.58 -37.52 19.41
C ASP A 689 45.24 -36.89 18.18
N ARG A 690 44.81 -37.29 16.98
CA ARG A 690 45.30 -36.73 15.70
C ARG A 690 44.92 -35.27 15.51
N LEU A 691 43.67 -34.91 15.81
CA LEU A 691 43.19 -33.53 15.69
C LEU A 691 43.89 -32.61 16.70
N THR A 692 44.05 -33.07 17.94
CA THR A 692 44.71 -32.33 19.02
C THR A 692 46.20 -32.12 18.73
N ALA A 693 46.89 -33.14 18.20
CA ALA A 693 48.29 -33.00 17.80
C ALA A 693 48.50 -31.94 16.71
N ARG A 694 47.52 -31.75 15.81
CA ARG A 694 47.59 -30.77 14.71
C ARG A 694 47.13 -29.38 15.11
N LEU A 695 46.04 -29.27 15.88
CA LEU A 695 45.33 -28.01 16.11
C LEU A 695 45.55 -27.42 17.51
N GLY A 696 46.05 -28.22 18.45
CA GLY A 696 46.13 -27.90 19.87
C GLY A 696 44.97 -28.50 20.69
N PRO A 697 44.97 -28.31 22.01
CA PRO A 697 43.93 -28.86 22.89
C PRO A 697 42.55 -28.30 22.56
N VAL A 698 41.54 -29.17 22.52
CA VAL A 698 40.14 -28.77 22.35
C VAL A 698 39.69 -27.97 23.56
N ARG A 699 39.22 -26.73 23.32
CA ARG A 699 38.71 -25.82 24.35
C ARG A 699 37.20 -25.61 24.26
N GLY A 700 36.59 -25.91 23.12
CA GLY A 700 35.15 -25.86 22.94
C GLY A 700 34.62 -27.06 22.18
N VAL A 701 33.36 -27.43 22.45
CA VAL A 701 32.64 -28.49 21.74
C VAL A 701 31.29 -27.98 21.26
N VAL A 702 30.99 -28.19 19.98
CA VAL A 702 29.65 -28.11 19.39
C VAL A 702 29.23 -29.51 18.97
N HIS A 703 28.24 -30.06 19.66
CA HIS A 703 27.74 -31.40 19.40
C HIS A 703 26.47 -31.34 18.53
N GLY A 704 26.64 -31.55 17.22
CA GLY A 704 25.59 -31.51 16.20
C GLY A 704 25.20 -32.87 15.62
N SER A 705 25.79 -33.96 16.12
CA SER A 705 25.53 -35.32 15.61
C SER A 705 24.12 -35.80 15.98
N ALA A 706 23.35 -36.21 14.98
CA ALA A 706 22.00 -36.72 15.17
C ALA A 706 21.56 -37.59 13.98
N VAL A 707 20.57 -38.44 14.22
CA VAL A 707 19.79 -39.14 13.20
C VAL A 707 18.32 -38.85 13.45
N ASN A 708 17.54 -38.74 12.37
CA ASN A 708 16.09 -38.68 12.43
C ASN A 708 15.50 -39.56 11.32
N ARG A 709 14.66 -40.51 11.71
CA ARG A 709 13.87 -41.39 10.83
C ARG A 709 12.43 -41.43 11.37
N PRO A 710 11.53 -40.57 10.89
CA PRO A 710 10.17 -40.48 11.42
C PRO A 710 9.40 -41.81 11.24
N ALA A 711 8.67 -42.23 12.26
CA ALA A 711 7.77 -43.39 12.28
C ALA A 711 6.76 -43.26 13.44
N ARG A 712 5.52 -43.73 13.23
CA ARG A 712 4.47 -43.71 14.25
C ARG A 712 4.88 -44.54 15.45
N PHE A 713 4.41 -44.16 16.65
CA PHE A 713 4.77 -44.86 17.88
C PHE A 713 4.46 -46.36 17.84
N SER A 714 3.35 -46.76 17.20
CA SER A 714 2.94 -48.16 17.03
C SER A 714 3.92 -49.00 16.23
N ASP A 715 4.76 -48.38 15.40
CA ASP A 715 5.66 -49.04 14.45
C ASP A 715 7.11 -49.06 14.97
N LEU A 716 7.37 -48.42 16.11
CA LEU A 716 8.70 -48.29 16.70
C LEU A 716 9.04 -49.48 17.60
N THR A 717 10.33 -49.83 17.62
CA THR A 717 10.93 -50.80 18.54
C THR A 717 11.88 -50.11 19.52
N GLU A 718 12.20 -50.74 20.66
CA GLU A 718 13.23 -50.20 21.59
C GLU A 718 14.56 -49.92 20.90
N ARG A 719 14.91 -50.72 19.88
CA ARG A 719 16.11 -50.51 19.08
C ARG A 719 16.07 -49.18 18.32
N ASP A 720 14.92 -48.77 17.82
CA ASP A 720 14.78 -47.50 17.11
C ASP A 720 15.03 -46.33 18.07
N PHE A 721 14.55 -46.40 19.31
CA PHE A 721 14.87 -45.42 20.36
C PHE A 721 16.37 -45.39 20.68
N ALA A 722 16.99 -46.56 20.87
CA ALA A 722 18.42 -46.66 21.14
C ALA A 722 19.28 -46.10 20.00
N ASP A 723 18.92 -46.37 18.74
CA ASP A 723 19.63 -45.88 17.56
C ASP A 723 19.56 -44.34 17.42
N HIS A 724 18.50 -43.69 17.92
CA HIS A 724 18.36 -42.23 17.90
C HIS A 724 19.02 -41.54 19.10
N ASP A 725 19.06 -42.19 20.27
CA ASP A 725 19.77 -41.71 21.46
C ASP A 725 21.30 -41.79 21.29
N ALA A 726 21.79 -42.86 20.68
CA ALA A 726 23.21 -43.18 20.57
C ALA A 726 24.10 -42.05 19.99
N PRO A 727 23.81 -41.46 18.81
CA PRO A 727 24.68 -40.42 18.24
C PRO A 727 24.61 -39.07 18.97
N LYS A 728 23.64 -38.88 19.87
CA LYS A 728 23.41 -37.66 20.67
C LYS A 728 24.00 -37.82 22.07
N ARG A 729 23.26 -38.46 22.98
CA ARG A 729 23.59 -38.54 24.41
C ARG A 729 24.81 -39.42 24.67
N LEU A 730 24.79 -40.66 24.14
CA LEU A 730 25.91 -41.59 24.35
C LEU A 730 27.19 -41.06 23.68
N GLY A 731 27.07 -40.58 22.44
CA GLY A 731 28.18 -39.95 21.72
C GLY A 731 28.77 -38.75 22.45
N LEU A 732 27.93 -37.91 23.08
CA LEU A 732 28.42 -36.81 23.92
C LEU A 732 29.20 -37.30 25.15
N ARG A 733 28.73 -38.35 25.84
CA ARG A 733 29.48 -38.93 26.98
C ARG A 733 30.84 -39.45 26.55
N VAL A 734 30.89 -40.24 25.48
CA VAL A 734 32.14 -40.77 24.93
C VAL A 734 33.13 -39.65 24.59
N LEU A 735 32.66 -38.52 24.05
CA LEU A 735 33.53 -37.37 23.79
C LEU A 735 34.08 -36.76 25.09
N LEU A 736 33.23 -36.58 26.10
CA LEU A 736 33.62 -35.97 27.37
C LEU A 736 34.54 -36.88 28.20
N ASP A 737 34.42 -38.21 28.07
CA ASP A 737 35.31 -39.19 28.71
C ASP A 737 36.73 -39.20 28.07
N VAL A 738 36.84 -38.77 26.82
CA VAL A 738 38.12 -38.70 26.09
C VAL A 738 38.78 -37.33 26.22
N LEU A 739 38.00 -36.26 26.30
CA LEU A 739 38.47 -34.88 26.46
C LEU A 739 38.83 -34.58 27.92
N ASP A 740 39.65 -33.54 28.15
CA ASP A 740 39.90 -33.01 29.49
C ASP A 740 38.77 -32.02 29.85
N PRO A 741 37.87 -32.34 30.80
CA PRO A 741 36.75 -31.47 31.13
C PRO A 741 37.20 -30.15 31.76
N ALA A 742 38.35 -30.11 32.45
CA ALA A 742 38.88 -28.88 33.05
C ALA A 742 39.44 -27.91 31.99
N ALA A 743 39.77 -28.42 30.80
CA ALA A 743 40.23 -27.63 29.68
C ALA A 743 39.11 -26.92 28.92
N LEU A 744 37.87 -27.39 29.04
CA LEU A 744 36.72 -26.87 28.30
C LEU A 744 36.26 -25.50 28.82
N ARG A 745 35.85 -24.65 27.87
CA ARG A 745 35.30 -23.31 28.10
C ARG A 745 33.93 -23.13 27.45
N LEU A 746 33.60 -23.95 26.45
CA LEU A 746 32.30 -23.96 25.77
C LEU A 746 31.84 -25.40 25.49
N LEU A 747 30.58 -25.70 25.78
CA LEU A 747 29.88 -26.90 25.33
C LEU A 747 28.49 -26.49 24.82
N VAL A 748 28.24 -26.66 23.53
CA VAL A 748 26.93 -26.42 22.89
C VAL A 748 26.41 -27.72 22.31
N THR A 749 25.17 -28.09 22.61
CA THR A 749 24.50 -29.26 22.02
C THR A 749 23.29 -28.84 21.18
N TYR A 750 23.10 -29.53 20.05
CA TYR A 750 21.96 -29.31 19.18
C TYR A 750 20.80 -30.19 19.64
N GLY A 751 19.84 -29.54 20.29
CA GLY A 751 18.53 -30.10 20.61
C GLY A 751 17.53 -29.86 19.49
N SER A 752 16.25 -30.05 19.81
CA SER A 752 15.14 -29.80 18.89
C SER A 752 13.89 -29.45 19.67
N VAL A 753 13.08 -28.54 19.14
CA VAL A 753 11.74 -28.24 19.66
C VAL A 753 10.84 -29.48 19.71
N ILE A 754 11.08 -30.49 18.87
CA ILE A 754 10.41 -31.80 18.93
C ILE A 754 10.65 -32.48 20.29
N GLY A 755 11.85 -32.32 20.86
CA GLY A 755 12.16 -32.82 22.21
C GLY A 755 11.42 -32.10 23.34
N ARG A 756 10.85 -30.91 23.08
CA ARG A 756 10.10 -30.13 24.07
C ARG A 756 8.59 -30.23 23.91
N PHE A 757 8.10 -30.19 22.67
CA PHE A 757 6.67 -30.12 22.36
C PHE A 757 6.12 -31.41 21.78
N GLY A 758 6.99 -32.24 21.18
CA GLY A 758 6.59 -33.41 20.41
C GLY A 758 6.19 -33.07 18.97
N LEU A 759 6.16 -34.11 18.13
CA LEU A 759 5.64 -34.07 16.76
C LEU A 759 5.12 -35.48 16.43
N PRO A 760 4.01 -35.63 15.68
CA PRO A 760 3.54 -36.96 15.27
C PRO A 760 4.60 -37.72 14.47
N GLY A 761 4.82 -38.98 14.82
CA GLY A 761 5.80 -39.85 14.18
C GLY A 761 7.24 -39.62 14.63
N GLU A 762 7.45 -38.90 15.73
CA GLU A 762 8.80 -38.46 16.16
C GLU A 762 9.07 -38.73 17.65
N THR A 763 8.30 -39.61 18.29
CA THR A 763 8.40 -39.88 19.74
C THR A 763 9.79 -40.38 20.17
N HIS A 764 10.46 -41.18 19.35
CA HIS A 764 11.85 -41.62 19.53
C HIS A 764 12.88 -40.50 19.39
N TYR A 765 12.72 -39.62 18.40
CA TYR A 765 13.58 -38.44 18.26
C TYR A 765 13.35 -37.45 19.41
N ALA A 766 12.09 -37.27 19.83
CA ALA A 766 11.71 -36.43 20.95
C ALA A 766 12.37 -36.91 22.26
N LEU A 767 12.28 -38.21 22.56
CA LEU A 767 12.88 -38.80 23.75
C LEU A 767 14.41 -38.67 23.75
N ALA A 768 15.07 -38.91 22.61
CA ALA A 768 16.53 -38.75 22.48
C ALA A 768 16.98 -37.30 22.77
N ASN A 769 16.24 -36.29 22.27
CA ASN A 769 16.53 -34.88 22.56
C ASN A 769 16.23 -34.52 24.02
N GLY A 770 15.17 -35.08 24.62
CA GLY A 770 14.84 -34.92 26.03
C GLY A 770 15.95 -35.46 26.95
N ARG A 771 16.46 -36.68 26.67
CA ARG A 771 17.58 -37.26 27.44
C ARG A 771 18.89 -36.48 27.27
N GLN A 772 19.16 -35.94 26.06
CA GLN A 772 20.32 -35.06 25.86
C GLN A 772 20.19 -33.76 26.68
N ARG A 773 19.02 -33.13 26.67
CA ARG A 773 18.74 -31.91 27.45
C ARG A 773 18.99 -32.16 28.93
N GLU A 774 18.56 -33.30 29.45
CA GLU A 774 18.77 -33.67 30.85
C GLU A 774 20.25 -33.88 31.18
N LEU A 775 20.99 -34.60 30.33
CA LEU A 775 22.44 -34.74 30.49
C LEU A 775 23.15 -33.37 30.49
N VAL A 776 22.74 -32.45 29.62
CA VAL A 776 23.32 -31.10 29.56
C VAL A 776 23.02 -30.29 30.82
N ARG A 777 21.84 -30.47 31.43
CA ARG A 777 21.49 -29.86 32.71
C ARG A 777 22.40 -30.33 33.84
N VAL A 778 22.71 -31.63 33.88
CA VAL A 778 23.69 -32.22 34.83
C VAL A 778 25.09 -31.65 34.57
N LEU A 779 25.55 -31.69 33.32
CA LEU A 779 26.89 -31.20 32.93
C LEU A 779 27.09 -29.70 33.23
N ALA A 780 26.06 -28.88 33.12
CA ALA A 780 26.13 -27.46 33.47
C ALA A 780 26.47 -27.22 34.95
N ARG A 781 26.12 -28.16 35.84
CA ARG A 781 26.50 -28.12 37.27
C ARG A 781 27.89 -28.70 37.51
N GLU A 782 28.27 -29.72 36.76
CA GLU A 782 29.57 -30.41 36.90
C GLU A 782 30.74 -29.65 36.26
N LEU A 783 30.47 -28.78 35.29
CA LEU A 783 31.47 -28.00 34.56
C LEU A 783 31.32 -26.47 34.79
N PRO A 784 31.49 -25.97 36.03
CA PRO A 784 31.25 -24.56 36.35
C PRO A 784 32.21 -23.58 35.65
N GLY A 785 33.35 -24.05 35.13
CA GLY A 785 34.31 -23.26 34.33
C GLY A 785 34.01 -23.26 32.82
N CYS A 786 32.94 -23.92 32.39
CA CYS A 786 32.55 -24.08 31.00
C CYS A 786 31.16 -23.47 30.77
N ARG A 787 30.98 -22.71 29.69
CA ARG A 787 29.65 -22.28 29.25
C ARG A 787 28.95 -23.47 28.60
N VAL A 788 27.99 -24.06 29.31
CA VAL A 788 27.21 -25.21 28.83
C VAL A 788 25.82 -24.77 28.35
N ARG A 789 25.46 -25.14 27.11
CA ARG A 789 24.20 -24.76 26.44
C ARG A 789 23.60 -25.92 25.63
N ASN A 790 22.32 -26.24 25.83
CA ASN A 790 21.49 -26.97 24.87
C ASN A 790 20.56 -25.99 24.16
N ILE A 791 20.53 -26.05 22.83
CA ILE A 791 19.66 -25.20 22.03
C ILE A 791 18.64 -26.09 21.32
N ASP A 792 17.38 -25.95 21.69
CA ASP A 792 16.27 -26.62 21.02
C ASP A 792 15.84 -25.78 19.82
N TRP A 793 16.32 -26.18 18.64
CA TRP A 793 16.05 -25.48 17.39
C TRP A 793 14.70 -25.84 16.79
N THR A 794 14.00 -24.85 16.20
CA THR A 794 13.01 -25.12 15.15
C THR A 794 13.72 -25.56 13.86
N ALA A 795 12.97 -25.95 12.82
CA ALA A 795 13.57 -26.35 11.55
C ALA A 795 14.36 -25.19 10.92
N TRP A 796 15.49 -25.50 10.27
CA TRP A 796 16.26 -24.52 9.50
C TRP A 796 15.92 -24.65 8.00
N SER A 797 15.86 -23.54 7.29
CA SER A 797 15.75 -23.50 5.82
C SER A 797 17.14 -23.36 5.19
N GLY A 798 17.35 -24.01 4.03
CA GLY A 798 18.63 -23.95 3.30
C GLY A 798 19.74 -24.87 3.83
N ALA A 799 19.60 -25.43 5.03
CA ALA A 799 20.48 -26.46 5.57
C ALA A 799 19.80 -27.33 6.66
N GLY A 800 20.36 -28.50 6.94
CA GLY A 800 19.95 -29.32 8.10
C GLY A 800 19.05 -30.51 7.77
N MET A 801 18.30 -31.01 8.77
CA MET A 801 17.43 -32.18 8.61
C MET A 801 16.08 -31.85 7.96
N GLY A 802 15.52 -30.66 8.23
CA GLY A 802 14.23 -30.24 7.66
C GLY A 802 14.25 -30.18 6.13
N GLU A 803 15.30 -29.61 5.55
CA GLU A 803 15.55 -29.57 4.11
C GLU A 803 15.67 -30.99 3.51
N ARG A 804 16.50 -31.84 4.13
CA ARG A 804 16.77 -33.21 3.63
C ARG A 804 15.57 -34.14 3.69
N LEU A 805 14.66 -33.91 4.64
CA LEU A 805 13.42 -34.67 4.79
C LEU A 805 12.26 -34.06 4.00
N ALA A 806 12.49 -32.93 3.29
CA ALA A 806 11.48 -32.20 2.53
C ALA A 806 10.21 -31.82 3.34
N VAL A 807 10.36 -31.59 4.65
CA VAL A 807 9.25 -31.30 5.56
C VAL A 807 8.94 -29.80 5.69
N LEU A 808 9.79 -28.92 5.15
CA LEU A 808 9.65 -27.47 5.31
C LEU A 808 8.33 -26.90 4.76
N PRO A 809 7.83 -27.29 3.57
CA PRO A 809 6.55 -26.80 3.08
C PRO A 809 5.37 -27.23 3.97
N ALA A 810 5.41 -28.47 4.48
CA ALA A 810 4.38 -28.99 5.38
C ALA A 810 4.39 -28.26 6.73
N LEU A 811 5.57 -27.99 7.29
CA LEU A 811 5.72 -27.23 8.53
C LEU A 811 5.25 -25.78 8.40
N ALA A 812 5.59 -25.11 7.30
CA ALA A 812 5.12 -23.77 7.00
C ALA A 812 3.58 -23.71 6.92
N GLY A 813 2.94 -24.71 6.28
CA GLY A 813 1.48 -24.85 6.24
C GLY A 813 0.82 -25.10 7.60
N THR A 814 1.59 -25.46 8.63
CA THR A 814 1.12 -25.57 10.02
C THR A 814 1.48 -24.36 10.89
N GLY A 815 2.06 -23.31 10.31
CA GLY A 815 2.41 -22.09 11.00
C GLY A 815 3.78 -22.06 11.68
N VAL A 816 4.69 -22.95 11.28
CA VAL A 816 6.07 -22.95 11.77
C VAL A 816 6.97 -22.18 10.80
N ASP A 817 7.61 -21.12 11.30
CA ASP A 817 8.61 -20.37 10.53
C ASP A 817 9.98 -21.06 10.64
N PRO A 818 10.54 -21.60 9.53
CA PRO A 818 11.88 -22.16 9.55
C PRO A 818 12.94 -21.07 9.63
N ILE A 819 14.01 -21.31 10.39
CA ILE A 819 15.11 -20.36 10.61
C ILE A 819 16.05 -20.36 9.39
N PRO A 820 16.27 -19.22 8.71
CA PRO A 820 17.32 -19.10 7.71
C PRO A 820 18.70 -19.40 8.30
N VAL A 821 19.62 -19.96 7.51
CA VAL A 821 20.96 -20.34 7.97
C VAL A 821 21.69 -19.18 8.64
N GLU A 822 21.66 -18.01 8.01
CA GLU A 822 22.34 -16.79 8.45
C GLU A 822 21.85 -16.37 9.84
N GLU A 823 20.54 -16.46 10.06
CA GLU A 823 19.92 -16.13 11.33
C GLU A 823 20.20 -17.19 12.40
N GLY A 824 20.19 -18.47 12.01
CA GLY A 824 20.49 -19.58 12.90
C GLY A 824 21.92 -19.51 13.47
N VAL A 825 22.93 -19.25 12.63
CA VAL A 825 24.32 -19.10 13.09
C VAL A 825 24.52 -17.84 13.92
N ARG A 826 23.79 -16.75 13.62
CA ARG A 826 23.76 -15.52 14.42
C ARG A 826 23.20 -15.75 15.83
N LEU A 827 22.07 -16.45 15.93
CA LEU A 827 21.46 -16.82 17.22
C LEU A 827 22.40 -17.74 18.02
N LEU A 828 23.03 -18.71 17.36
CA LEU A 828 24.00 -19.59 18.01
C LEU A 828 25.16 -18.81 18.60
N ALA A 829 25.77 -17.91 17.83
CA ALA A 829 26.86 -17.07 18.31
C ALA A 829 26.43 -16.23 19.52
N ARG A 830 25.26 -15.58 19.44
CA ARG A 830 24.68 -14.82 20.57
C ARG A 830 24.50 -15.68 21.82
N ILE A 831 23.96 -16.89 21.68
CA ILE A 831 23.76 -17.82 22.82
C ILE A 831 25.10 -18.26 23.43
N ALA A 832 26.11 -18.52 22.61
CA ALA A 832 27.43 -18.95 23.08
C ALA A 832 28.27 -17.82 23.69
N GLU A 833 28.09 -16.59 23.21
CA GLU A 833 28.77 -15.38 23.70
C GLU A 833 28.17 -14.85 25.01
N SER A 834 26.91 -15.18 25.32
CA SER A 834 26.26 -14.79 26.57
C SER A 834 26.60 -15.73 27.72
N SER A 835 27.19 -15.19 28.80
CA SER A 835 27.33 -15.91 30.07
C SER A 835 25.99 -16.03 30.82
N ALA A 836 25.08 -15.08 30.60
CA ALA A 836 23.74 -15.07 31.14
C ALA A 836 22.82 -16.10 30.45
N GLY A 837 21.77 -16.53 31.17
CA GLY A 837 20.73 -17.43 30.69
C GLY A 837 20.82 -18.87 31.22
N PRO A 838 19.72 -19.65 31.11
CA PRO A 838 19.69 -21.05 31.53
C PRO A 838 20.54 -21.95 30.63
N ALA A 839 20.87 -23.14 31.14
CA ALA A 839 21.61 -24.15 30.38
C ALA A 839 20.85 -24.67 29.15
N THR A 840 19.52 -24.57 29.12
CA THR A 840 18.69 -24.95 27.97
C THR A 840 17.84 -23.77 27.51
N VAL A 841 17.85 -23.52 26.21
CA VAL A 841 17.02 -22.50 25.56
C VAL A 841 16.34 -23.06 24.31
N VAL A 842 15.22 -22.47 23.92
CA VAL A 842 14.54 -22.72 22.64
C VAL A 842 14.90 -21.59 21.68
N ALA A 843 15.23 -21.89 20.43
CA ALA A 843 15.50 -20.89 19.41
C ALA A 843 14.63 -21.15 18.18
N GLY A 844 13.85 -20.15 17.77
CA GLY A 844 12.90 -20.28 16.67
C GLY A 844 12.12 -19.00 16.36
N GLY A 845 11.34 -19.06 15.28
CA GLY A 845 10.35 -18.04 14.91
C GLY A 845 8.96 -18.42 15.39
N ARG A 846 7.93 -18.16 14.58
CA ARG A 846 6.56 -18.60 14.86
C ARG A 846 6.49 -20.12 14.98
N LEU A 847 5.82 -20.58 16.03
CA LEU A 847 5.64 -21.98 16.37
C LEU A 847 4.34 -22.12 17.19
N PRO A 848 3.28 -22.76 16.69
CA PRO A 848 2.00 -22.85 17.40
C PRO A 848 2.11 -23.47 18.80
N ALA A 849 3.10 -24.33 19.04
CA ALA A 849 3.34 -24.91 20.35
C ALA A 849 3.82 -23.88 21.41
N LEU A 850 4.43 -22.77 20.99
CA LEU A 850 4.73 -21.62 21.85
C LEU A 850 3.46 -20.81 22.17
N GLU A 851 2.48 -20.82 21.26
CA GLU A 851 1.23 -20.06 21.34
C GLU A 851 0.15 -20.79 22.16
N ALA A 852 -0.03 -22.10 21.94
CA ALA A 852 -1.07 -22.94 22.57
C ALA A 852 -0.95 -23.05 24.10
N ARG A 853 0.20 -22.66 24.66
CA ARG A 853 0.49 -22.64 26.10
C ARG A 853 0.44 -21.23 26.70
N ALA A 854 0.10 -20.22 25.89
CA ALA A 854 -0.34 -18.92 26.37
C ALA A 854 -1.80 -19.03 26.83
N ASP A 855 -2.15 -18.33 27.91
CA ASP A 855 -3.49 -18.40 28.51
C ASP A 855 -4.53 -17.77 27.55
N THR A 856 -5.23 -18.61 26.79
CA THR A 856 -6.29 -18.20 25.83
C THR A 856 -7.42 -17.40 26.47
N ALA A 857 -7.54 -17.44 27.80
CA ALA A 857 -8.49 -16.62 28.55
C ALA A 857 -8.13 -15.12 28.50
N LEU A 858 -6.84 -14.76 28.46
CA LEU A 858 -6.39 -13.37 28.31
C LEU A 858 -6.57 -12.85 26.89
N THR A 859 -6.54 -13.74 25.89
CA THR A 859 -6.64 -13.38 24.47
C THR A 859 -8.05 -13.00 24.03
N HIS A 860 -9.09 -13.41 24.77
CA HIS A 860 -10.47 -12.98 24.55
C HIS A 860 -10.89 -11.78 25.43
N THR A 861 -10.13 -11.44 26.46
CA THR A 861 -10.44 -10.31 27.36
C THR A 861 -9.59 -9.06 27.12
N ALA A 862 -8.46 -9.11 26.42
CA ALA A 862 -7.50 -8.00 26.38
C ALA A 862 -7.93 -6.75 25.58
N LEU A 863 -8.88 -6.84 24.64
CA LEU A 863 -9.42 -5.66 23.92
C LEU A 863 -10.85 -5.27 24.37
N THR A 864 -11.32 -5.74 25.53
CA THR A 864 -12.74 -5.62 25.98
C THR A 864 -13.23 -4.23 26.39
N HIS A 865 -12.40 -3.19 26.30
CA HIS A 865 -12.82 -1.82 26.64
C HIS A 865 -13.39 -1.01 25.47
N THR A 866 -13.41 -1.60 24.28
CA THR A 866 -14.24 -1.15 23.14
C THR A 866 -15.33 -2.20 22.95
N ALA A 867 -16.56 -1.81 22.61
CA ALA A 867 -17.63 -2.76 22.21
C ALA A 867 -17.30 -3.58 20.93
N LEU A 868 -16.06 -3.51 20.43
CA LEU A 868 -15.58 -4.15 19.22
C LEU A 868 -15.12 -5.59 19.51
N THR A 869 -15.68 -6.52 18.76
CA THR A 869 -15.32 -7.94 18.83
C THR A 869 -13.95 -8.16 18.18
N HIS A 870 -13.07 -8.90 18.83
CA HIS A 870 -11.74 -9.23 18.34
C HIS A 870 -11.47 -10.73 18.39
N THR A 871 -10.64 -11.21 17.46
CA THR A 871 -10.17 -12.59 17.40
C THR A 871 -8.66 -12.58 17.23
N ALA A 872 -7.92 -13.10 18.21
CA ALA A 872 -6.49 -13.28 18.04
C ALA A 872 -6.23 -14.48 17.13
N LEU A 873 -5.42 -14.25 16.09
CA LEU A 873 -4.99 -15.28 15.14
C LEU A 873 -3.70 -15.93 15.60
N THR A 874 -2.76 -15.12 16.11
CA THR A 874 -1.49 -15.59 16.70
C THR A 874 -1.17 -14.74 17.92
N HIS A 875 -0.59 -15.36 18.95
CA HIS A 875 -0.08 -14.63 20.12
C HIS A 875 1.11 -15.38 20.72
N THR A 876 2.30 -14.83 20.51
CA THR A 876 3.52 -15.24 21.20
C THR A 876 3.84 -14.20 22.28
N PRO A 877 3.60 -14.51 23.57
CA PRO A 877 3.75 -13.55 24.67
C PRO A 877 5.11 -12.84 24.66
N GLY A 878 5.11 -11.51 24.72
CA GLY A 878 6.32 -10.68 24.70
C GLY A 878 7.08 -10.64 23.37
N VAL A 879 6.57 -11.27 22.30
CA VAL A 879 7.14 -11.19 20.94
C VAL A 879 6.16 -10.63 19.94
N GLU A 880 5.01 -11.27 19.73
CA GLU A 880 4.08 -10.89 18.68
C GLU A 880 2.61 -11.14 19.07
N THR A 881 1.75 -10.24 18.62
CA THR A 881 0.29 -10.44 18.62
C THR A 881 -0.25 -10.08 17.24
N VAL A 882 -1.07 -10.97 16.66
CA VAL A 882 -1.86 -10.70 15.44
C VAL A 882 -3.33 -10.91 15.76
N ALA A 883 -4.13 -9.86 15.60
CA ALA A 883 -5.55 -9.89 15.93
C ALA A 883 -6.41 -9.26 14.82
N GLU A 884 -7.56 -9.86 14.56
CA GLU A 884 -8.59 -9.30 13.71
C GLU A 884 -9.69 -8.64 14.54
N ILE A 885 -10.17 -7.50 14.05
CA ILE A 885 -11.19 -6.67 14.68
C ILE A 885 -12.25 -6.38 13.61
N ARG A 886 -13.51 -6.59 13.96
CA ARG A 886 -14.65 -6.27 13.09
C ARG A 886 -15.11 -4.84 13.36
N LEU A 887 -15.21 -4.03 12.31
CA LEU A 887 -15.68 -2.66 12.36
C LEU A 887 -17.00 -2.55 11.60
N SER A 888 -18.05 -2.10 12.29
CA SER A 888 -19.38 -1.88 11.71
C SER A 888 -20.04 -0.68 12.38
N LEU A 889 -21.09 -0.11 11.75
CA LEU A 889 -21.90 0.91 12.42
C LEU A 889 -22.73 0.35 13.60
N ALA A 890 -22.88 -0.97 13.70
CA ALA A 890 -23.54 -1.62 14.82
C ALA A 890 -22.63 -1.64 16.06
N ASP A 891 -21.35 -2.00 15.88
CA ASP A 891 -20.37 -2.12 16.97
C ASP A 891 -19.65 -0.81 17.29
N ALA A 892 -19.52 0.09 16.30
CA ALA A 892 -18.94 1.43 16.45
C ALA A 892 -19.87 2.53 15.88
N PRO A 893 -21.03 2.82 16.51
CA PRO A 893 -21.97 3.84 16.08
C PRO A 893 -21.38 5.24 15.88
N TRP A 894 -20.32 5.57 16.63
CA TRP A 894 -19.64 6.87 16.60
C TRP A 894 -18.95 7.15 15.26
N LEU A 895 -18.65 6.12 14.45
CA LEU A 895 -18.07 6.28 13.10
C LEU A 895 -18.99 7.10 12.17
N ARG A 896 -20.30 7.13 12.43
CA ARG A 896 -21.26 7.96 11.66
C ARG A 896 -20.85 9.43 11.58
N GLY A 897 -20.16 9.93 12.60
CA GLY A 897 -19.70 11.31 12.68
C GLY A 897 -18.44 11.62 11.87
N HIS A 898 -17.80 10.65 11.22
CA HIS A 898 -16.55 10.87 10.47
C HIS A 898 -16.69 10.43 9.01
N ARG A 899 -17.36 11.28 8.21
CA ARG A 899 -17.62 11.05 6.79
C ARG A 899 -16.88 12.03 5.90
N ILE A 900 -15.99 11.54 5.05
CA ILE A 900 -15.26 12.35 4.07
C ILE A 900 -15.93 12.12 2.72
N ASP A 901 -16.45 13.19 2.11
CA ASP A 901 -17.17 13.15 0.83
C ASP A 901 -18.25 12.06 0.78
N GLY A 902 -18.95 11.88 1.90
CA GLY A 902 -20.04 10.89 2.05
C GLY A 902 -19.59 9.49 2.49
N LEU A 903 -18.30 9.17 2.50
CA LEU A 903 -17.77 7.84 2.87
C LEU A 903 -17.38 7.76 4.34
N LEU A 904 -17.74 6.69 5.04
CA LEU A 904 -17.29 6.42 6.41
C LEU A 904 -15.81 6.04 6.42
N VAL A 905 -14.98 6.91 6.98
CA VAL A 905 -13.53 6.68 7.06
C VAL A 905 -13.15 6.50 8.52
N LEU A 906 -12.36 5.47 8.84
CA LEU A 906 -11.78 5.30 10.18
C LEU A 906 -10.83 6.48 10.47
N PRO A 907 -11.03 7.27 11.54
CA PRO A 907 -10.12 8.35 11.89
C PRO A 907 -8.70 7.83 12.14
N ALA A 908 -7.68 8.57 11.70
CA ALA A 908 -6.28 8.14 11.87
C ALA A 908 -5.93 7.88 13.35
N VAL A 909 -6.45 8.71 14.26
CA VAL A 909 -6.27 8.55 15.72
C VAL A 909 -6.93 7.30 16.28
N ALA A 910 -8.03 6.82 15.66
CA ALA A 910 -8.65 5.56 16.05
C ALA A 910 -7.79 4.37 15.58
N ALA A 911 -7.19 4.44 14.39
CA ALA A 911 -6.21 3.46 13.94
C ALA A 911 -4.97 3.41 14.85
N LEU A 912 -4.44 4.58 15.26
CA LEU A 912 -3.36 4.67 16.24
C LEU A 912 -3.73 4.01 17.58
N GLU A 913 -4.96 4.20 18.04
CA GLU A 913 -5.48 3.60 19.27
C GLU A 913 -5.52 2.07 19.18
N LEU A 914 -6.00 1.50 18.07
CA LEU A 914 -5.99 0.05 17.84
C LEU A 914 -4.57 -0.52 17.89
N MET A 915 -3.62 0.17 17.26
CA MET A 915 -2.21 -0.21 17.28
C MET A 915 -1.58 -0.11 18.68
N ALA A 916 -1.83 0.97 19.42
CA ALA A 916 -1.32 1.15 20.78
C ALA A 916 -1.89 0.11 21.76
N ARG A 917 -3.16 -0.28 21.60
CA ARG A 917 -3.77 -1.38 22.35
C ARG A 917 -3.06 -2.70 22.09
N ALA A 918 -2.85 -3.07 20.81
CA ALA A 918 -2.13 -4.29 20.47
C ALA A 918 -0.71 -4.31 21.08
N ALA A 919 -0.03 -3.16 21.12
CA ALA A 919 1.28 -3.03 21.76
C ALA A 919 1.23 -3.17 23.30
N ARG A 920 0.25 -2.56 23.96
CA ARG A 920 0.01 -2.73 25.40
C ARG A 920 -0.35 -4.17 25.74
N ASP A 921 -1.21 -4.81 24.96
CA ASP A 921 -1.67 -6.17 25.22
C ASP A 921 -0.53 -7.19 24.99
N LEU A 922 0.41 -6.89 24.09
CA LEU A 922 1.62 -7.68 23.88
C LEU A 922 2.63 -7.56 25.02
N THR A 923 2.84 -6.35 25.55
CA THR A 923 3.93 -6.06 26.51
C THR A 923 3.49 -5.98 27.96
N GLY A 924 2.21 -5.68 28.21
CA GLY A 924 1.67 -5.29 29.52
C GLY A 924 1.98 -3.85 29.93
N GLU A 925 2.77 -3.11 29.14
CA GLU A 925 3.25 -1.77 29.48
C GLU A 925 2.34 -0.67 28.90
N PRO A 926 2.16 0.47 29.60
CA PRO A 926 1.36 1.59 29.11
C PRO A 926 2.14 2.41 28.06
N LEU A 927 2.33 1.83 26.88
CA LEU A 927 2.99 2.47 25.75
C LEU A 927 2.02 3.46 25.08
N VAL A 928 2.33 4.76 25.17
CA VAL A 928 1.42 5.86 24.81
C VAL A 928 2.01 6.85 23.80
N SER A 929 3.15 6.51 23.21
CA SER A 929 3.79 7.29 22.15
C SER A 929 3.88 6.46 20.88
N VAL A 930 3.48 7.00 19.73
CA VAL A 930 3.65 6.37 18.41
C VAL A 930 4.67 7.17 17.63
N THR A 931 5.79 6.55 17.26
CA THR A 931 6.87 7.15 16.45
C THR A 931 6.84 6.60 15.02
N GLY A 932 7.24 7.44 14.05
CA GLY A 932 7.26 7.06 12.63
C GLY A 932 5.89 6.65 12.09
N GLY A 933 4.82 7.31 12.54
CA GLY A 933 3.46 7.02 12.09
C GLY A 933 3.31 7.31 10.59
N ALA A 934 2.90 6.32 9.80
CA ALA A 934 2.57 6.49 8.39
C ALA A 934 1.16 6.00 8.10
N PHE A 935 0.36 6.82 7.42
CA PHE A 935 -1.05 6.58 7.10
C PHE A 935 -1.15 6.54 5.57
N THR A 936 -0.70 5.43 5.01
CA THR A 936 -0.51 5.26 3.56
C THR A 936 -1.83 5.29 2.81
N ARG A 937 -2.90 4.80 3.46
CA ARG A 937 -4.21 4.66 2.83
C ARG A 937 -5.35 4.79 3.85
N PRO A 938 -6.40 5.56 3.54
CA PRO A 938 -7.59 5.60 4.38
C PRO A 938 -8.24 4.21 4.47
N LEU A 939 -8.90 3.95 5.59
CA LEU A 939 -9.62 2.70 5.84
C LEU A 939 -11.11 3.01 5.85
N ILE A 940 -11.84 2.44 4.88
CA ILE A 940 -13.26 2.74 4.66
C ILE A 940 -14.10 1.64 5.26
N VAL A 941 -15.05 2.02 6.10
CA VAL A 941 -16.03 1.13 6.69
C VAL A 941 -17.30 1.20 5.83
N PRO A 942 -17.87 0.08 5.37
CA PRO A 942 -19.09 0.14 4.58
C PRO A 942 -20.27 0.62 5.45
N ASP A 943 -21.23 1.30 4.83
CA ASP A 943 -22.46 1.74 5.51
C ASP A 943 -23.32 0.55 5.96
N GLU A 944 -23.34 -0.51 5.15
CA GLU A 944 -23.99 -1.79 5.43
C GLU A 944 -22.94 -2.92 5.45
N GLY A 945 -22.96 -3.74 6.51
CA GLY A 945 -22.00 -4.84 6.70
C GLY A 945 -20.87 -4.51 7.66
N GLU A 946 -19.78 -5.26 7.52
CA GLU A 946 -18.62 -5.19 8.41
C GLU A 946 -17.33 -5.06 7.61
N ARG A 947 -16.34 -4.43 8.23
CA ARG A 947 -14.97 -4.30 7.74
C ARG A 947 -14.03 -5.00 8.71
N VAL A 948 -13.31 -6.02 8.27
CA VAL A 948 -12.31 -6.69 9.12
C VAL A 948 -10.96 -6.00 8.98
N VAL A 949 -10.41 -5.58 10.11
CA VAL A 949 -9.06 -5.02 10.19
C VAL A 949 -8.15 -5.94 10.99
N ARG A 950 -6.91 -6.11 10.54
CA ARG A 950 -5.90 -6.93 11.21
C ARG A 950 -4.82 -6.02 11.80
N VAL A 951 -4.71 -6.03 13.12
CA VAL A 951 -3.65 -5.34 13.87
C VAL A 951 -2.56 -6.35 14.15
N CYS A 952 -1.32 -6.03 13.78
CA CYS A 952 -0.15 -6.84 14.13
C CYS A 952 0.80 -5.97 14.98
N ALA A 953 1.30 -6.53 16.08
CA ALA A 953 2.26 -5.91 16.97
C ALA A 953 3.47 -6.83 17.17
N LEU A 954 4.69 -6.31 17.05
CA LEU A 954 5.95 -7.05 17.20
C LEU A 954 6.91 -6.28 18.12
N ALA A 955 7.26 -6.90 19.24
CA ALA A 955 8.17 -6.34 20.22
C ALA A 955 9.63 -6.31 19.70
N GLY A 956 10.22 -5.12 19.74
CA GLY A 956 11.63 -4.88 19.51
C GLY A 956 12.49 -5.25 20.72
N GLU A 957 13.79 -5.46 20.50
CA GLU A 957 14.76 -5.70 21.58
C GLU A 957 15.07 -4.41 22.37
N ASP A 958 14.70 -3.24 21.84
CA ASP A 958 14.89 -1.89 22.40
C ASP A 958 13.73 -1.40 23.28
N GLY A 959 12.68 -2.22 23.44
CA GLY A 959 11.47 -1.88 24.19
C GLY A 959 10.40 -1.14 23.38
N GLY A 960 10.66 -0.81 22.12
CA GLY A 960 9.64 -0.33 21.19
C GLY A 960 8.82 -1.49 20.61
N VAL A 961 7.57 -1.24 20.25
CA VAL A 961 6.69 -2.24 19.61
C VAL A 961 6.30 -1.74 18.23
N ARG A 962 6.79 -2.41 17.18
CA ARG A 962 6.35 -2.10 15.83
C ARG A 962 4.94 -2.60 15.61
N VAL A 963 4.15 -1.79 14.95
CA VAL A 963 2.71 -2.02 14.77
C VAL A 963 2.30 -1.72 13.34
N VAL A 964 1.43 -2.56 12.80
CA VAL A 964 0.80 -2.37 11.49
C VAL A 964 -0.71 -2.66 11.58
N LEU A 965 -1.49 -1.91 10.80
CA LEU A 965 -2.92 -2.13 10.61
C LEU A 965 -3.19 -2.43 9.14
N ARG A 966 -3.83 -3.56 8.87
CA ARG A 966 -4.24 -4.03 7.54
C ARG A 966 -5.75 -4.23 7.48
N SER A 967 -6.30 -4.39 6.28
CA SER A 967 -7.74 -4.60 6.09
C SER A 967 -8.02 -5.74 5.11
N ASP A 968 -9.13 -6.44 5.33
CA ASP A 968 -9.72 -7.39 4.38
C ASP A 968 -10.04 -6.77 3.00
N GLU A 969 -10.21 -5.45 2.88
CA GLU A 969 -10.36 -4.74 1.59
C GLU A 969 -9.21 -5.07 0.65
N THR A 970 -8.02 -5.23 1.23
CA THR A 970 -6.80 -5.57 0.51
C THR A 970 -6.43 -7.04 0.75
N GLY A 971 -7.32 -7.91 1.23
CA GLY A 971 -6.95 -9.27 1.64
C GLY A 971 -5.80 -9.29 2.66
N PHE A 972 -5.64 -8.21 3.43
CA PHE A 972 -4.55 -7.97 4.37
C PHE A 972 -3.14 -7.89 3.76
N ALA A 973 -3.01 -7.60 2.47
CA ALA A 973 -1.70 -7.52 1.83
C ALA A 973 -1.06 -6.12 1.88
N VAL A 974 -1.82 -5.09 2.26
CA VAL A 974 -1.36 -3.70 2.35
C VAL A 974 -1.35 -3.22 3.81
N ASP A 975 -0.25 -2.59 4.21
CA ASP A 975 -0.19 -1.82 5.46
C ASP A 975 -0.89 -0.47 5.26
N HIS A 976 -2.05 -0.27 5.88
CA HIS A 976 -2.78 1.02 5.86
C HIS A 976 -2.20 2.02 6.87
N PHE A 977 -1.80 1.51 8.03
CA PHE A 977 -1.14 2.28 9.08
C PHE A 977 0.08 1.53 9.59
N THR A 978 1.18 2.23 9.81
CA THR A 978 2.39 1.68 10.42
C THR A 978 2.93 2.63 11.49
N GLY A 979 3.67 2.09 12.46
CA GLY A 979 4.43 2.90 13.42
C GLY A 979 5.18 2.05 14.42
N THR A 980 5.85 2.70 15.37
CA THR A 980 6.45 2.06 16.55
C THR A 980 5.89 2.68 17.82
N VAL A 981 5.21 1.89 18.64
CA VAL A 981 4.68 2.31 19.94
C VAL A 981 5.77 2.21 21.00
N THR A 982 6.02 3.26 21.73
CA THR A 982 7.05 3.36 22.76
C THR A 982 6.48 3.92 24.06
N ALA A 983 7.29 3.91 25.12
CA ALA A 983 6.98 4.61 26.35
C ALA A 983 6.77 6.12 26.12
N VAL A 984 6.16 6.78 27.10
CA VAL A 984 5.93 8.23 27.08
C VAL A 984 7.25 8.97 26.80
N SER A 985 7.17 9.99 25.98
CA SER A 985 8.28 10.87 25.64
C SER A 985 8.01 12.28 26.15
N GLU A 986 9.02 13.15 26.21
CA GLU A 986 8.81 14.52 26.69
C GLU A 986 7.81 15.30 25.82
N PRO A 987 6.98 16.17 26.44
CA PRO A 987 6.11 17.09 25.73
C PRO A 987 6.89 18.01 24.78
N LEU A 988 6.25 18.33 23.65
CA LEU A 988 6.79 19.35 22.76
C LEU A 988 6.62 20.74 23.37
N ASP A 989 7.63 21.58 23.16
CA ASP A 989 7.49 23.02 23.33
C ASP A 989 7.07 23.62 21.98
N VAL A 990 5.79 23.98 21.87
CA VAL A 990 5.24 24.63 20.67
C VAL A 990 5.05 26.11 20.98
N PRO A 991 5.79 27.01 20.30
CA PRO A 991 5.73 28.44 20.59
C PRO A 991 4.31 28.98 20.47
N VAL A 992 3.86 29.69 21.50
CA VAL A 992 2.55 30.36 21.50
C VAL A 992 2.63 31.59 20.60
N PRO A 993 1.72 31.76 19.62
CA PRO A 993 1.69 32.97 18.80
C PRO A 993 1.45 34.24 19.66
N GLU A 994 2.31 35.26 19.55
CA GLU A 994 2.27 36.53 20.34
C GLU A 994 1.49 37.67 19.65
N GLY A 995 0.64 38.43 20.38
CA GLY A 995 -0.14 39.57 19.85
C GLY A 995 -1.66 39.39 19.95
N ALA A 996 -2.41 40.49 20.13
CA ALA A 996 -3.86 40.48 20.30
C ALA A 996 -4.60 40.41 18.95
N VAL A 997 -5.52 39.46 18.81
CA VAL A 997 -6.39 39.28 17.63
C VAL A 997 -7.84 39.01 18.08
N PRO A 998 -8.85 39.26 17.23
CA PRO A 998 -10.23 38.91 17.54
C PRO A 998 -10.42 37.41 17.79
N VAL A 999 -11.23 37.07 18.80
CA VAL A 999 -11.63 35.69 19.09
C VAL A 999 -12.80 35.32 18.18
N HIS A 1000 -12.72 34.16 17.53
CA HIS A 1000 -13.73 33.71 16.56
C HIS A 1000 -14.43 32.42 17.03
N ASP A 1001 -15.75 32.34 16.85
CA ASP A 1001 -16.52 31.12 17.12
C ASP A 1001 -16.16 30.05 16.10
N GLY A 1002 -15.54 28.96 16.57
CA GLY A 1002 -15.09 27.87 15.72
C GLY A 1002 -16.21 26.91 15.34
N ARG A 1003 -17.34 26.93 16.08
CA ARG A 1003 -18.48 26.04 15.85
C ARG A 1003 -19.18 26.34 14.52
N ALA A 1004 -19.09 27.58 14.05
CA ALA A 1004 -19.68 28.00 12.77
C ALA A 1004 -18.97 27.40 11.54
N LEU A 1005 -17.82 26.73 11.72
CA LEU A 1005 -17.05 26.13 10.63
C LEU A 1005 -17.41 24.66 10.35
N TYR A 1006 -18.22 24.02 11.20
CA TYR A 1006 -18.75 22.69 10.91
C TYR A 1006 -19.83 22.74 9.82
N GLY A 1007 -19.76 21.83 8.87
CA GLY A 1007 -20.65 21.77 7.70
C GLY A 1007 -20.15 22.55 6.49
N SER A 1008 -19.41 23.65 6.68
CA SER A 1008 -18.78 24.41 5.59
C SER A 1008 -17.32 24.00 5.35
N LEU A 1009 -16.52 23.89 6.42
CA LEU A 1009 -15.11 23.55 6.34
C LEU A 1009 -14.84 22.14 6.90
N PHE A 1010 -15.43 21.81 8.05
CA PHE A 1010 -15.24 20.52 8.71
C PHE A 1010 -16.40 19.57 8.42
N PHE A 1011 -16.10 18.34 7.99
CA PHE A 1011 -17.09 17.30 7.70
C PHE A 1011 -17.61 16.55 8.96
N HIS A 1012 -17.08 16.89 10.13
CA HIS A 1012 -17.29 16.19 11.39
C HIS A 1012 -18.73 16.32 11.92
N GLY A 1013 -19.36 15.16 12.15
CA GLY A 1013 -20.64 15.02 12.84
C GLY A 1013 -20.51 15.29 14.34
N SER A 1014 -21.67 15.32 15.01
CA SER A 1014 -21.84 15.95 16.33
C SER A 1014 -20.83 15.49 17.39
N GLU A 1015 -20.43 14.23 17.39
CA GLU A 1015 -19.54 13.56 18.33
C GLU A 1015 -18.10 14.09 18.27
N PHE A 1016 -17.65 14.43 17.05
CA PHE A 1016 -16.33 14.97 16.76
C PHE A 1016 -16.27 16.50 16.86
N GLN A 1017 -17.41 17.18 17.02
CA GLN A 1017 -17.46 18.64 17.13
C GLN A 1017 -16.95 19.13 18.50
N ARG A 1018 -15.63 19.27 18.63
CA ARG A 1018 -14.95 19.69 19.87
C ARG A 1018 -14.46 21.13 19.86
N LEU A 1019 -14.17 21.70 18.70
CA LEU A 1019 -13.75 23.11 18.60
C LEU A 1019 -14.83 24.06 19.13
N LEU A 1020 -14.48 24.90 20.12
CA LEU A 1020 -15.33 25.98 20.62
C LEU A 1020 -15.01 27.30 19.93
N ARG A 1021 -13.72 27.67 19.87
CA ARG A 1021 -13.28 28.97 19.34
C ARG A 1021 -11.81 28.96 18.93
N TYR A 1022 -11.45 29.83 17.99
CA TYR A 1022 -10.08 30.23 17.76
C TYR A 1022 -9.79 31.49 18.58
N GLU A 1023 -8.80 31.40 19.45
CA GLU A 1023 -8.20 32.57 20.09
C GLU A 1023 -7.16 33.21 19.17
N ARG A 1024 -6.63 32.43 18.21
CA ARG A 1024 -5.84 32.91 17.08
C ARG A 1024 -5.86 31.91 15.94
N LEU A 1025 -5.93 32.41 14.70
CA LEU A 1025 -5.85 31.61 13.49
C LEU A 1025 -5.00 32.32 12.43
N GLU A 1026 -3.99 31.63 11.93
CA GLU A 1026 -3.06 32.09 10.90
C GLU A 1026 -2.80 30.97 9.88
N ALA A 1027 -2.25 31.32 8.72
CA ALA A 1027 -1.85 30.34 7.71
C ALA A 1027 -0.88 29.28 8.25
N ARG A 1028 0.06 29.66 9.13
CA ARG A 1028 1.16 28.80 9.61
C ARG A 1028 1.01 28.39 11.09
N GLY A 1029 -0.16 28.58 11.70
CA GLY A 1029 -0.38 28.20 13.08
C GLY A 1029 -1.70 28.69 13.66
N CYS A 1030 -2.10 28.11 14.78
CA CYS A 1030 -3.31 28.50 15.46
C CYS A 1030 -3.23 28.28 16.98
N ARG A 1031 -4.10 29.00 17.70
CA ARG A 1031 -4.44 28.73 19.10
C ARG A 1031 -5.95 28.57 19.22
N ALA A 1032 -6.38 27.37 19.57
CA ALA A 1032 -7.77 26.98 19.60
C ALA A 1032 -8.19 26.49 20.98
N VAL A 1033 -9.47 26.67 21.32
CA VAL A 1033 -10.05 26.14 22.56
C VAL A 1033 -11.04 25.04 22.19
N LEU A 1034 -10.84 23.87 22.80
CA LEU A 1034 -11.67 22.70 22.61
C LEU A 1034 -12.55 22.44 23.84
N ALA A 1035 -13.72 21.87 23.62
CA ALA A 1035 -14.64 21.44 24.66
C ALA A 1035 -14.07 20.24 25.44
N PRO A 1036 -14.34 20.15 26.76
CA PRO A 1036 -14.02 18.95 27.54
C PRO A 1036 -14.79 17.72 27.02
N PRO A 1037 -14.43 16.50 27.45
CA PRO A 1037 -15.16 15.25 27.21
C PRO A 1037 -16.66 15.42 27.50
N ARG A 1038 -17.54 14.95 26.60
CA ARG A 1038 -18.99 14.98 26.84
C ARG A 1038 -19.34 13.96 27.94
N SER A 1039 -20.16 14.37 28.91
CA SER A 1039 -20.72 13.45 29.90
C SER A 1039 -21.66 12.45 29.23
N GLY A 1040 -21.39 11.14 29.34
CA GLY A 1040 -22.33 10.08 28.91
C GLY A 1040 -22.23 9.63 27.45
N ALA A 1041 -21.21 10.02 26.69
CA ALA A 1041 -20.89 9.34 25.44
C ALA A 1041 -20.14 8.03 25.76
N ASP A 1042 -20.46 6.94 25.05
CA ASP A 1042 -19.69 5.68 25.02
C ASP A 1042 -18.32 5.93 24.37
N VAL A 1043 -17.49 6.78 24.99
CA VAL A 1043 -16.11 6.99 24.59
C VAL A 1043 -15.33 5.80 25.17
N PRO A 1044 -14.71 4.94 24.35
CA PRO A 1044 -13.88 3.88 24.88
C PRO A 1044 -12.72 4.51 25.66
N ASP A 1045 -12.59 4.20 26.95
CA ASP A 1045 -11.35 4.48 27.67
C ASP A 1045 -10.22 3.73 26.95
N GLY A 1046 -9.30 4.50 26.37
CA GLY A 1046 -8.26 4.01 25.47
C GLY A 1046 -6.85 4.29 25.95
N VAL A 1047 -5.90 3.54 25.38
CA VAL A 1047 -4.47 3.68 25.67
C VAL A 1047 -3.99 5.09 25.33
N LEU A 1048 -4.49 5.64 24.23
CA LEU A 1048 -4.23 7.01 23.76
C LEU A 1048 -5.36 8.00 24.17
N GLY A 1049 -6.31 7.58 25.01
CA GLY A 1049 -7.40 8.41 25.54
C GLY A 1049 -8.55 8.69 24.57
N ASP A 1050 -9.19 9.85 24.73
CA ASP A 1050 -10.39 10.25 23.97
C ASP A 1050 -10.10 10.46 22.47
N VAL A 1051 -10.63 9.55 21.63
CA VAL A 1051 -10.50 9.59 20.17
C VAL A 1051 -11.05 10.89 19.56
N PHE A 1052 -12.15 11.42 20.09
CA PHE A 1052 -12.75 12.66 19.57
C PHE A 1052 -11.88 13.89 19.87
N ARG A 1053 -11.27 13.93 21.06
CA ARG A 1053 -10.28 14.95 21.43
C ARG A 1053 -9.05 14.86 20.53
N ASN A 1054 -8.54 13.66 20.33
CA ASN A 1054 -7.34 13.43 19.54
C ASN A 1054 -7.59 13.80 18.07
N ASP A 1055 -8.75 13.49 17.52
CA ASP A 1055 -9.12 13.88 16.15
C ASP A 1055 -9.24 15.40 16.01
N ALA A 1056 -9.86 16.06 16.99
CA ALA A 1056 -9.94 17.52 17.04
C ALA A 1056 -8.57 18.20 17.10
N SER A 1057 -7.51 17.51 17.54
CA SER A 1057 -6.17 18.06 17.48
C SER A 1057 -5.55 18.10 16.07
N ILE A 1058 -6.13 17.36 15.13
CA ILE A 1058 -5.75 17.32 13.71
C ILE A 1058 -6.65 18.28 12.92
N HIS A 1059 -7.98 18.11 13.00
CA HIS A 1059 -8.86 18.77 12.03
C HIS A 1059 -8.94 20.30 12.20
N VAL A 1060 -8.62 20.84 13.38
CA VAL A 1060 -8.54 22.31 13.56
C VAL A 1060 -7.50 22.96 12.65
N LEU A 1061 -6.49 22.20 12.20
CA LEU A 1061 -5.46 22.69 11.28
C LEU A 1061 -6.00 22.93 9.87
N GLN A 1062 -7.14 22.33 9.50
CA GLN A 1062 -7.79 22.57 8.21
C GLN A 1062 -8.16 24.05 8.01
N ALA A 1063 -8.36 24.82 9.10
CA ALA A 1063 -8.62 26.26 9.03
C ALA A 1063 -7.37 27.11 8.69
N CYS A 1064 -6.17 26.56 8.87
CA CYS A 1064 -4.90 27.20 8.48
C CYS A 1064 -4.66 27.13 6.95
N VAL A 1065 -5.32 26.19 6.27
CA VAL A 1065 -5.26 26.03 4.80
C VAL A 1065 -6.69 25.90 4.25
N PRO A 1066 -7.50 26.98 4.30
CA PRO A 1066 -8.94 26.87 4.08
C PRO A 1066 -9.33 26.53 2.62
N HIS A 1067 -8.42 26.71 1.66
CA HIS A 1067 -8.68 26.52 0.23
C HIS A 1067 -8.35 25.10 -0.28
N ARG A 1068 -7.63 24.30 0.52
CA ARG A 1068 -7.25 22.92 0.18
C ARG A 1068 -7.82 21.94 1.19
N ARG A 1069 -8.29 20.78 0.75
CA ARG A 1069 -8.71 19.70 1.63
C ARG A 1069 -7.47 18.97 2.13
N LEU A 1070 -7.33 18.86 3.45
CA LEU A 1070 -6.17 18.24 4.10
C LEU A 1070 -6.56 16.91 4.73
N LEU A 1071 -5.78 15.85 4.45
CA LEU A 1071 -5.91 14.54 5.11
C LEU A 1071 -4.60 14.14 5.81
N PRO A 1072 -4.65 13.55 7.01
CA PRO A 1072 -3.43 13.11 7.69
C PRO A 1072 -2.79 11.92 6.96
N VAL A 1073 -1.49 12.03 6.70
CA VAL A 1073 -0.68 10.97 6.03
C VAL A 1073 0.45 10.42 6.89
N GLY A 1074 0.71 11.02 8.06
CA GLY A 1074 1.64 10.48 9.03
C GLY A 1074 2.08 11.49 10.09
N CYS A 1075 3.01 11.08 10.96
CA CYS A 1075 3.68 11.96 11.91
C CYS A 1075 5.10 11.43 12.23
N ASP A 1076 5.97 12.29 12.76
CA ASP A 1076 7.24 11.81 13.33
C ASP A 1076 6.98 11.16 14.69
N ARG A 1077 6.12 11.79 15.50
CA ARG A 1077 5.74 11.28 16.82
C ARG A 1077 4.37 11.81 17.25
N PHE A 1078 3.53 10.93 17.80
CA PHE A 1078 2.30 11.25 18.52
C PHE A 1078 2.45 10.79 19.97
N THR A 1079 2.15 11.62 20.97
CA THR A 1079 2.33 11.23 22.40
C THR A 1079 1.20 11.76 23.26
N VAL A 1080 0.74 10.95 24.22
CA VAL A 1080 -0.20 11.32 25.28
C VAL A 1080 0.56 11.42 26.61
N HIS A 1081 0.43 12.54 27.33
CA HIS A 1081 1.30 12.91 28.47
C HIS A 1081 0.64 12.83 29.85
N GLY A 1082 -0.69 12.80 29.92
CA GLY A 1082 -1.43 12.97 31.18
C GLY A 1082 -2.73 12.17 31.23
N ALA A 1083 -3.54 12.43 32.27
CA ALA A 1083 -4.80 11.73 32.50
C ALA A 1083 -5.74 11.78 31.28
N ALA A 1084 -6.45 10.68 31.04
CA ALA A 1084 -7.33 10.54 29.88
C ALA A 1084 -8.48 11.57 29.86
N ARG A 1085 -8.82 12.16 31.01
CA ARG A 1085 -10.02 13.00 31.19
C ARG A 1085 -9.70 14.28 31.97
N GLU A 1086 -10.13 15.40 31.41
CA GLU A 1086 -10.05 16.75 31.98
C GLU A 1086 -11.43 17.40 31.81
N ASP A 1087 -12.03 17.88 32.90
CA ASP A 1087 -13.40 18.41 32.88
C ASP A 1087 -13.48 19.89 32.44
N GLY A 1088 -12.31 20.55 32.28
CA GLY A 1088 -12.18 21.94 31.84
C GLY A 1088 -11.92 22.11 30.34
N PRO A 1089 -12.06 23.33 29.79
CA PRO A 1089 -11.72 23.63 28.39
C PRO A 1089 -10.24 23.36 28.12
N LEU A 1090 -9.95 22.83 26.93
CA LEU A 1090 -8.61 22.44 26.52
C LEU A 1090 -8.03 23.49 25.56
N THR A 1091 -6.73 23.76 25.65
CA THR A 1091 -6.04 24.71 24.77
C THR A 1091 -5.14 23.97 23.80
N LEU A 1092 -5.37 24.13 22.51
CA LEU A 1092 -4.50 23.63 21.45
C LEU A 1092 -3.64 24.76 20.90
N THR A 1093 -2.34 24.52 20.77
CA THR A 1093 -1.38 25.39 20.08
C THR A 1093 -0.72 24.59 18.96
N ALA A 1094 -0.70 25.14 17.75
CA ALA A 1094 -0.10 24.50 16.60
C ALA A 1094 0.75 25.47 15.79
N ARG A 1095 1.83 24.94 15.21
CA ARG A 1095 2.74 25.70 14.36
C ARG A 1095 3.23 24.84 13.20
N GLU A 1096 3.20 25.39 11.99
CA GLU A 1096 3.78 24.77 10.82
C GLU A 1096 5.31 24.74 10.94
N ARG A 1097 5.90 23.56 10.70
CA ARG A 1097 7.34 23.34 10.61
C ARG A 1097 7.83 23.59 9.18
N SER A 1098 7.10 23.08 8.20
CA SER A 1098 7.39 23.18 6.76
C SER A 1098 6.18 22.76 5.93
N HIS A 1099 6.17 23.10 4.65
CA HIS A 1099 5.27 22.50 3.67
C HIS A 1099 5.96 22.43 2.30
N ASP A 1100 5.49 21.54 1.45
CA ASP A 1100 5.79 21.50 0.02
C ASP A 1100 4.48 21.62 -0.80
N GLU A 1101 4.51 21.32 -2.10
CA GLU A 1101 3.33 21.43 -2.97
C GLU A 1101 2.20 20.44 -2.59
N ALA A 1102 2.51 19.35 -1.87
CA ALA A 1102 1.56 18.29 -1.57
C ALA A 1102 1.30 18.12 -0.07
N ASP A 1103 2.28 18.34 0.80
CA ASP A 1103 2.21 18.00 2.22
C ASP A 1103 2.56 19.21 3.14
N TYR A 1104 1.77 19.40 4.20
CA TYR A 1104 1.97 20.37 5.27
C TYR A 1104 2.37 19.66 6.57
N THR A 1105 3.44 20.13 7.22
CA THR A 1105 3.99 19.52 8.45
C THR A 1105 3.81 20.43 9.65
N TYR A 1106 3.15 19.97 10.72
CA TYR A 1106 2.85 20.73 11.92
C TYR A 1106 3.39 20.12 13.20
N ASP A 1107 3.80 20.97 14.13
CA ASP A 1107 3.94 20.63 15.55
C ASP A 1107 2.71 21.12 16.31
N VAL A 1108 2.13 20.27 17.15
CA VAL A 1108 0.88 20.52 17.89
C VAL A 1108 1.05 20.14 19.35
N LEU A 1109 0.58 21.00 20.25
CA LEU A 1109 0.51 20.75 21.68
C LEU A 1109 -0.90 21.05 22.18
N LEU A 1110 -1.51 20.10 22.88
CA LEU A 1110 -2.78 20.24 23.57
C LEU A 1110 -2.54 20.23 25.08
N THR A 1111 -3.03 21.24 25.78
CA THR A 1111 -2.92 21.39 27.24
C THR A 1111 -4.29 21.47 27.90
N GLY A 1112 -4.37 21.01 29.16
CA GLY A 1112 -5.54 21.18 30.01
C GLY A 1112 -5.70 22.61 30.53
N ALA A 1113 -6.78 22.87 31.28
CA ALA A 1113 -7.06 24.20 31.84
C ALA A 1113 -5.97 24.71 32.80
N SER A 1114 -5.21 23.80 33.42
CA SER A 1114 -4.06 24.08 34.29
C SER A 1114 -2.76 24.36 33.53
N GLY A 1115 -2.74 24.21 32.20
CA GLY A 1115 -1.54 24.31 31.36
C GLY A 1115 -0.73 23.01 31.27
N VAL A 1116 -1.17 21.93 31.93
CA VAL A 1116 -0.51 20.62 31.85
C VAL A 1116 -0.66 20.03 30.45
N PRO A 1117 0.43 19.55 29.80
CA PRO A 1117 0.37 18.84 28.53
C PRO A 1117 -0.49 17.57 28.60
N LEU A 1118 -1.39 17.40 27.63
CA LEU A 1118 -2.23 16.22 27.49
C LEU A 1118 -1.82 15.39 26.27
N LEU A 1119 -1.48 16.06 25.17
CA LEU A 1119 -1.19 15.42 23.90
C LEU A 1119 -0.24 16.29 23.07
N SER A 1120 0.65 15.66 22.31
CA SER A 1120 1.52 16.37 21.36
C SER A 1120 1.70 15.60 20.06
N TRP A 1121 1.73 16.33 18.94
CA TRP A 1121 2.16 15.84 17.64
C TRP A 1121 3.46 16.51 17.23
N ALA A 1122 4.50 15.72 16.97
CA ALA A 1122 5.73 16.18 16.34
C ALA A 1122 5.65 15.84 14.85
N GLY A 1123 5.79 16.84 13.98
CA GLY A 1123 5.84 16.66 12.54
C GLY A 1123 4.61 15.94 11.97
N LEU A 1124 3.40 16.28 12.41
CA LEU A 1124 2.14 15.81 11.83
C LEU A 1124 2.05 16.27 10.37
N ARG A 1125 2.00 15.31 9.44
CA ARG A 1125 1.92 15.54 8.00
C ARG A 1125 0.48 15.45 7.52
N LEU A 1126 0.04 16.50 6.82
CA LEU A 1126 -1.29 16.64 6.22
C LEU A 1126 -1.14 16.85 4.71
N ARG A 1127 -1.77 16.01 3.90
CA ARG A 1127 -1.70 16.07 2.44
C ARG A 1127 -2.86 16.84 1.83
N ASP A 1128 -2.56 17.70 0.87
CA ASP A 1128 -3.54 18.29 -0.05
C ASP A 1128 -4.12 17.22 -0.96
N VAL A 1129 -5.44 17.03 -0.90
CA VAL A 1129 -6.18 16.08 -1.75
C VAL A 1129 -7.16 16.78 -2.70
N GLY A 1130 -7.07 18.10 -2.83
CA GLY A 1130 -7.86 18.88 -3.78
C GLY A 1130 -8.43 20.18 -3.21
N PRO A 1131 -9.10 20.98 -4.05
CA PRO A 1131 -9.73 22.22 -3.62
C PRO A 1131 -10.86 21.97 -2.62
N LEU A 1132 -11.03 22.88 -1.66
CA LEU A 1132 -12.11 22.85 -0.66
C LEU A 1132 -12.99 24.10 -0.73
N LEU A 1133 -12.38 25.28 -0.61
CA LEU A 1133 -13.03 26.59 -0.76
C LEU A 1133 -12.29 27.40 -1.83
N ASP A 1134 -13.03 28.05 -2.72
CA ASP A 1134 -12.52 28.72 -3.92
C ASP A 1134 -12.50 30.27 -3.78
N GLY A 1135 -12.52 30.78 -2.55
CA GLY A 1135 -12.52 32.22 -2.28
C GLY A 1135 -13.89 32.89 -2.43
N HIS A 1136 -14.94 32.10 -2.73
CA HIS A 1136 -16.32 32.55 -2.72
C HIS A 1136 -17.01 32.26 -1.38
N ASP A 1137 -17.62 33.29 -0.78
CA ASP A 1137 -18.39 33.21 0.47
C ASP A 1137 -17.56 32.67 1.66
N LEU A 1138 -16.35 33.22 1.83
CA LEU A 1138 -15.47 32.83 2.93
C LEU A 1138 -16.01 33.35 4.27
N PRO A 1139 -16.11 32.49 5.31
CA PRO A 1139 -16.33 32.95 6.67
C PRO A 1139 -15.27 33.98 7.08
N PRO A 1140 -15.64 35.08 7.78
CA PRO A 1140 -14.70 36.15 8.13
C PRO A 1140 -13.40 35.68 8.81
N VAL A 1141 -13.49 34.63 9.64
CA VAL A 1141 -12.34 34.03 10.34
C VAL A 1141 -11.32 33.39 9.39
N LEU A 1142 -11.72 32.93 8.21
CA LEU A 1142 -10.85 32.25 7.24
C LEU A 1142 -10.17 33.21 6.24
N VAL A 1143 -10.61 34.47 6.18
CA VAL A 1143 -10.06 35.46 5.25
C VAL A 1143 -8.57 35.68 5.50
N GLY A 1144 -8.16 35.81 6.76
CA GLY A 1144 -6.75 36.00 7.13
C GLY A 1144 -5.85 34.86 6.63
N PRO A 1145 -6.07 33.60 7.05
CA PRO A 1145 -5.31 32.45 6.58
C PRO A 1145 -5.34 32.25 5.07
N TYR A 1146 -6.50 32.46 4.42
CA TYR A 1146 -6.63 32.38 2.95
C TYR A 1146 -5.70 33.38 2.25
N VAL A 1147 -5.73 34.64 2.69
CA VAL A 1147 -4.93 35.72 2.10
C VAL A 1147 -3.43 35.53 2.41
N GLN A 1148 -3.07 35.13 3.63
CA GLN A 1148 -1.68 34.84 3.99
C GLN A 1148 -1.06 33.74 3.12
N ARG A 1149 -1.78 32.63 2.87
CA ARG A 1149 -1.28 31.54 2.03
C ARG A 1149 -0.97 31.99 0.61
N HIS A 1150 -1.87 32.75 -0.01
CA HIS A 1150 -1.64 33.22 -1.37
C HIS A 1150 -0.60 34.34 -1.44
N LEU A 1151 -0.52 35.23 -0.43
CA LEU A 1151 0.49 36.28 -0.42
C LEU A 1151 1.91 35.76 -0.23
N ASP A 1152 2.12 34.70 0.56
CA ASP A 1152 3.44 34.08 0.73
C ASP A 1152 4.01 33.60 -0.63
N ASP A 1153 3.17 33.04 -1.49
CA ASP A 1153 3.56 32.54 -2.82
C ASP A 1153 3.70 33.67 -3.85
N LEU A 1154 2.79 34.64 -3.82
CA LEU A 1154 2.72 35.73 -4.79
C LEU A 1154 3.68 36.89 -4.48
N LEU A 1155 4.02 37.10 -3.21
CA LEU A 1155 4.88 38.16 -2.69
C LEU A 1155 5.77 37.64 -1.53
N PRO A 1156 6.77 36.79 -1.81
CA PRO A 1156 7.62 36.15 -0.77
C PRO A 1156 8.43 37.13 0.12
N GLY A 1157 8.44 38.44 -0.19
CA GLY A 1157 9.06 39.49 0.62
C GLY A 1157 8.11 40.23 1.58
N ALA A 1158 6.81 39.96 1.54
CA ALA A 1158 5.80 40.61 2.39
C ALA A 1158 5.48 39.72 3.59
N ALA A 1159 6.04 40.02 4.77
CA ALA A 1159 5.71 39.25 5.97
C ALA A 1159 4.32 39.66 6.49
N VAL A 1160 3.31 38.83 6.27
CA VAL A 1160 1.91 39.13 6.60
C VAL A 1160 1.52 38.54 7.97
N ARG A 1161 1.01 39.38 8.87
CA ARG A 1161 0.54 39.03 10.23
C ARG A 1161 -0.95 39.35 10.39
N PRO A 1162 -1.67 38.77 11.36
CA PRO A 1162 -3.02 39.23 11.69
C PRO A 1162 -3.05 40.67 12.19
N GLY A 1163 -3.99 41.47 11.66
CA GLY A 1163 -4.29 42.82 12.14
C GLY A 1163 -5.37 42.83 13.23
N ALA A 1164 -5.49 43.93 13.98
CA ALA A 1164 -6.47 44.07 15.07
C ALA A 1164 -7.94 44.03 14.61
N ASP A 1165 -8.18 44.27 13.32
CA ASP A 1165 -9.47 44.24 12.62
C ASP A 1165 -9.75 42.93 11.87
N GLY A 1166 -8.82 41.95 11.93
CA GLY A 1166 -8.96 40.64 11.33
C GLY A 1166 -8.59 40.53 9.84
N LEU A 1167 -8.06 41.58 9.20
CA LEU A 1167 -7.80 41.59 7.75
C LEU A 1167 -6.32 41.66 7.32
N LEU A 1168 -5.39 41.61 8.29
CA LEU A 1168 -3.93 41.47 8.17
C LEU A 1168 -3.12 42.80 8.23
N ALA A 1169 -1.94 42.74 8.82
CA ALA A 1169 -0.91 43.77 8.88
C ALA A 1169 0.38 43.22 8.23
N VAL A 1170 1.07 44.03 7.43
CA VAL A 1170 2.29 43.58 6.71
C VAL A 1170 3.53 44.25 7.29
N ALA A 1171 4.64 43.51 7.37
CA ALA A 1171 5.94 43.99 7.83
C ALA A 1171 6.99 43.98 6.69
N GLY A 1172 8.13 44.65 6.89
CA GLY A 1172 9.26 44.63 5.95
C GLY A 1172 9.25 45.67 4.84
N GLY A 1173 8.50 46.78 5.02
CA GLY A 1173 8.37 47.83 3.99
C GLY A 1173 7.30 47.55 2.93
N ALA A 1174 6.59 46.43 3.07
CA ALA A 1174 5.37 46.13 2.32
C ALA A 1174 4.14 46.70 3.05
N ALA A 1175 3.10 47.06 2.29
CA ALA A 1175 1.84 47.57 2.82
C ALA A 1175 0.66 46.78 2.24
N LEU A 1176 -0.41 46.65 3.00
CA LEU A 1176 -1.68 46.05 2.59
C LEU A 1176 -2.78 47.07 2.78
N SER A 1177 -3.64 47.21 1.78
CA SER A 1177 -4.87 47.99 1.88
C SER A 1177 -6.08 47.11 1.55
N THR A 1178 -7.15 47.29 2.31
CA THR A 1178 -8.49 46.77 2.03
C THR A 1178 -9.50 47.89 1.75
N THR A 1179 -9.03 49.15 1.83
CA THR A 1179 -9.80 50.36 1.54
C THR A 1179 -9.30 50.99 0.24
N PRO A 1180 -10.18 51.32 -0.70
CA PRO A 1180 -9.79 52.01 -1.93
C PRO A 1180 -9.31 53.43 -1.63
N ASP A 1181 -8.38 53.93 -2.46
CA ASP A 1181 -7.94 55.32 -2.46
C ASP A 1181 -9.10 56.29 -2.79
N ASP A 1182 -8.99 57.54 -2.32
CA ASP A 1182 -9.96 58.60 -2.60
C ASP A 1182 -9.90 59.08 -4.07
N ASP A 1183 -8.80 58.80 -4.78
CA ASP A 1183 -8.68 59.11 -6.21
C ASP A 1183 -9.70 58.30 -7.04
N PRO A 1184 -10.62 58.97 -7.76
CA PRO A 1184 -11.68 58.28 -8.46
C PRO A 1184 -11.20 57.43 -9.64
N ASP A 1185 -10.03 57.71 -10.23
CA ASP A 1185 -9.45 56.91 -11.31
C ASP A 1185 -7.93 57.11 -11.37
N PRO A 1186 -7.16 56.38 -10.53
CA PRO A 1186 -5.72 56.61 -10.39
C PRO A 1186 -4.93 56.35 -11.68
N TRP A 1187 -5.48 55.55 -12.61
CA TRP A 1187 -4.87 55.27 -13.91
C TRP A 1187 -5.94 55.19 -15.02
N PRO A 1188 -6.22 56.31 -15.71
CA PRO A 1188 -7.27 56.38 -16.72
C PRO A 1188 -7.17 55.29 -17.79
N GLY A 1189 -8.26 54.52 -17.94
CA GLY A 1189 -8.38 53.44 -18.92
C GLY A 1189 -7.78 52.09 -18.52
N GLU A 1190 -7.04 52.01 -17.41
CA GLU A 1190 -6.51 50.74 -16.93
C GLU A 1190 -7.59 49.86 -16.28
N ALA A 1191 -8.64 50.44 -15.70
CA ALA A 1191 -9.76 49.67 -15.15
C ALA A 1191 -10.46 48.82 -16.22
N ASP A 1192 -10.76 49.41 -17.38
CA ASP A 1192 -11.35 48.68 -18.52
C ASP A 1192 -10.38 47.66 -19.14
N ARG A 1193 -9.08 47.96 -19.10
CA ARG A 1193 -8.05 47.03 -19.57
C ARG A 1193 -7.95 45.83 -18.65
N LEU A 1194 -7.92 46.05 -17.34
CA LEU A 1194 -7.88 45.00 -16.35
C LEU A 1194 -9.18 44.18 -16.35
N ALA A 1195 -10.33 44.82 -16.51
CA ALA A 1195 -11.62 44.15 -16.68
C ALA A 1195 -11.63 43.17 -17.87
N ARG A 1196 -11.08 43.60 -19.02
CA ARG A 1196 -10.93 42.73 -20.20
C ARG A 1196 -9.94 41.59 -19.98
N LEU A 1197 -8.88 41.82 -19.22
CA LEU A 1197 -7.84 40.83 -18.95
C LEU A 1197 -8.29 39.79 -17.91
N ALA A 1198 -8.87 40.25 -16.79
CA ALA A 1198 -9.30 39.43 -15.66
C ALA A 1198 -10.74 38.88 -15.81
N GLY A 1199 -11.48 39.28 -16.85
CA GLY A 1199 -12.86 38.81 -17.08
C GLY A 1199 -13.86 39.31 -16.04
N GLU A 1200 -13.60 40.43 -15.37
CA GLU A 1200 -14.44 41.00 -14.31
C GLU A 1200 -15.08 42.35 -14.73
N PRO A 1201 -16.16 42.82 -14.08
CA PRO A 1201 -16.78 44.10 -14.41
C PRO A 1201 -15.82 45.29 -14.20
N SER A 1202 -15.84 46.29 -15.09
CA SER A 1202 -14.98 47.49 -14.97
C SER A 1202 -15.08 48.20 -13.62
N ALA A 1203 -16.26 48.19 -12.98
CA ALA A 1203 -16.44 48.76 -11.64
C ALA A 1203 -15.59 48.04 -10.57
N ARG A 1204 -15.50 46.70 -10.65
CA ARG A 1204 -14.69 45.87 -9.75
C ARG A 1204 -13.20 46.08 -10.01
N SER A 1205 -12.78 46.12 -11.28
CA SER A 1205 -11.39 46.44 -11.63
C SER A 1205 -10.97 47.85 -11.24
N LEU A 1206 -11.89 48.82 -11.30
CA LEU A 1206 -11.64 50.19 -10.83
C LEU A 1206 -11.40 50.20 -9.31
N GLU A 1207 -12.26 49.54 -8.55
CA GLU A 1207 -12.11 49.42 -7.09
C GLU A 1207 -10.80 48.71 -6.73
N ARG A 1208 -10.44 47.65 -7.47
CA ARG A 1208 -9.15 46.97 -7.36
C ARG A 1208 -7.97 47.91 -7.57
N LEU A 1209 -7.98 48.72 -8.62
CA LEU A 1209 -6.90 49.68 -8.90
C LEU A 1209 -6.84 50.79 -7.84
N ARG A 1210 -7.97 51.26 -7.32
CA ARG A 1210 -7.98 52.20 -6.19
C ARG A 1210 -7.35 51.58 -4.93
N THR A 1211 -7.64 50.32 -4.63
CA THR A 1211 -7.03 49.62 -3.49
C THR A 1211 -5.52 49.39 -3.71
N VAL A 1212 -5.10 49.13 -4.94
CA VAL A 1212 -3.68 49.05 -5.33
C VAL A 1212 -2.96 50.39 -5.12
N ALA A 1213 -3.57 51.51 -5.54
CA ALA A 1213 -3.00 52.85 -5.34
C ALA A 1213 -2.83 53.18 -3.84
N ALA A 1214 -3.84 52.88 -3.02
CA ALA A 1214 -3.77 53.04 -1.57
C ALA A 1214 -2.64 52.22 -0.95
N SER A 1215 -2.47 50.97 -1.38
CA SER A 1215 -1.40 50.07 -0.93
C SER A 1215 -0.01 50.59 -1.31
N LEU A 1216 0.17 51.10 -2.54
CA LEU A 1216 1.43 51.72 -2.99
C LEU A 1216 1.79 52.96 -2.18
N ARG A 1217 0.84 53.86 -1.92
CA ARG A 1217 1.06 55.05 -1.08
C ARG A 1217 1.45 54.66 0.34
N ALA A 1218 0.78 53.65 0.91
CA ALA A 1218 1.09 53.14 2.24
C ALA A 1218 2.49 52.50 2.30
N ALA A 1219 2.98 51.91 1.20
CA ALA A 1219 4.35 51.40 1.05
C ALA A 1219 5.39 52.51 0.77
N GLY A 1220 4.97 53.77 0.63
CA GLY A 1220 5.85 54.91 0.32
C GLY A 1220 6.26 55.01 -1.15
N ALA A 1221 5.53 54.35 -2.06
CA ALA A 1221 5.71 54.45 -3.50
C ALA A 1221 4.80 55.52 -4.12
N ASP A 1222 5.26 56.16 -5.20
CA ASP A 1222 4.44 57.10 -5.98
C ASP A 1222 3.54 56.33 -6.96
N PRO A 1223 2.21 56.42 -6.85
CA PRO A 1223 1.29 55.76 -7.78
C PRO A 1223 1.21 56.44 -9.15
N SER A 1224 2.04 57.44 -9.46
CA SER A 1224 2.08 58.06 -10.80
C SER A 1224 2.56 57.12 -11.92
N GLU A 1225 3.31 56.06 -11.59
CA GLU A 1225 3.75 55.06 -12.55
C GLU A 1225 2.66 54.03 -12.86
N ARG A 1226 2.44 53.76 -14.16
CA ARG A 1226 1.42 52.83 -14.63
C ARG A 1226 1.69 51.38 -14.18
N PRO A 1227 0.73 50.69 -13.54
CA PRO A 1227 0.86 49.29 -13.19
C PRO A 1227 0.81 48.38 -14.41
N VAL A 1228 1.68 47.39 -14.45
CA VAL A 1228 1.71 46.35 -15.47
C VAL A 1228 1.26 45.04 -14.84
N VAL A 1229 0.19 44.44 -15.37
CA VAL A 1229 -0.25 43.09 -14.98
C VAL A 1229 0.85 42.10 -15.34
N THR A 1230 1.34 41.37 -14.34
CA THR A 1230 2.40 40.36 -14.50
C THR A 1230 1.82 38.96 -14.64
N ALA A 1231 0.77 38.63 -13.88
CA ALA A 1231 0.05 37.38 -13.99
C ALA A 1231 -1.40 37.51 -13.48
N LEU A 1232 -2.28 36.65 -14.00
CA LEU A 1232 -3.66 36.45 -13.58
C LEU A 1232 -3.80 35.00 -13.12
N TYR A 1233 -4.50 34.78 -12.02
CA TYR A 1233 -4.73 33.47 -11.44
C TYR A 1233 -6.23 33.16 -11.43
N GLU A 1234 -6.57 31.89 -11.63
CA GLU A 1234 -7.96 31.42 -11.69
C GLU A 1234 -8.76 31.68 -10.41
N ASN A 1235 -8.08 31.71 -9.25
CA ASN A 1235 -8.67 32.03 -7.96
C ASN A 1235 -8.92 33.55 -7.74
N GLY A 1236 -8.91 34.35 -8.81
CA GLY A 1236 -9.23 35.78 -8.78
C GLY A 1236 -8.09 36.69 -8.30
N TRP A 1237 -6.90 36.13 -8.07
CA TRP A 1237 -5.69 36.90 -7.77
C TRP A 1237 -5.10 37.52 -9.04
N VAL A 1238 -4.56 38.72 -8.88
CA VAL A 1238 -3.89 39.49 -9.93
C VAL A 1238 -2.57 39.98 -9.35
N THR A 1239 -1.47 39.73 -10.05
CA THR A 1239 -0.18 40.36 -9.72
C THR A 1239 0.11 41.49 -10.69
N LEU A 1240 0.62 42.60 -10.14
CA LEU A 1240 0.98 43.80 -10.88
C LEU A 1240 2.38 44.24 -10.47
N ARG A 1241 3.03 45.03 -11.33
CA ARG A 1241 4.32 45.64 -11.06
C ARG A 1241 4.31 47.11 -11.43
N THR A 1242 4.83 47.96 -10.54
CA THR A 1242 5.04 49.41 -10.76
C THR A 1242 6.47 49.76 -10.35
N GLY A 1243 7.28 50.27 -11.28
CA GLY A 1243 8.67 50.68 -10.99
C GLY A 1243 9.48 49.68 -10.16
N THR A 1244 9.62 49.99 -8.88
CA THR A 1244 10.37 49.24 -7.86
C THR A 1244 9.53 48.30 -6.99
N HIS A 1245 8.21 48.19 -7.19
CA HIS A 1245 7.31 47.39 -6.34
C HIS A 1245 6.57 46.30 -7.13
N GLU A 1246 6.38 45.15 -6.48
CA GLU A 1246 5.47 44.08 -6.86
C GLU A 1246 4.21 44.17 -6.01
N ILE A 1247 3.07 43.85 -6.63
CA ILE A 1247 1.75 44.02 -6.04
C ILE A 1247 0.96 42.73 -6.27
N ALA A 1248 0.23 42.26 -5.27
CA ALA A 1248 -0.74 41.19 -5.39
C ALA A 1248 -2.10 41.69 -4.91
N SER A 1249 -3.15 41.43 -5.68
CA SER A 1249 -4.50 41.89 -5.39
C SER A 1249 -5.52 40.79 -5.62
N ALA A 1250 -6.53 40.72 -4.75
CA ALA A 1250 -7.66 39.80 -4.86
C ALA A 1250 -8.98 40.50 -4.57
N VAL A 1251 -10.06 39.87 -5.03
CA VAL A 1251 -11.42 40.20 -4.62
C VAL A 1251 -12.01 38.95 -4.00
N VAL A 1252 -12.40 39.05 -2.73
CA VAL A 1252 -12.85 37.93 -1.92
C VAL A 1252 -14.27 38.21 -1.46
N THR A 1253 -15.22 37.29 -1.66
CA THR A 1253 -16.55 37.44 -1.07
C THR A 1253 -16.54 36.86 0.34
N VAL A 1254 -17.08 37.62 1.31
CA VAL A 1254 -17.05 37.29 2.73
C VAL A 1254 -18.47 37.12 3.25
N THR A 1255 -18.74 36.02 3.93
CA THR A 1255 -20.07 35.72 4.47
C THR A 1255 -20.55 36.84 5.40
N GLY A 1256 -21.77 37.32 5.16
CA GLY A 1256 -22.38 38.38 5.96
C GLY A 1256 -21.94 39.81 5.62
N ARG A 1257 -21.17 40.02 4.55
CA ARG A 1257 -20.91 41.35 3.97
C ARG A 1257 -21.73 41.60 2.72
N ASP A 1258 -22.28 42.81 2.58
CA ASP A 1258 -23.10 43.22 1.43
C ASP A 1258 -22.29 43.42 0.13
N ALA A 1259 -20.97 43.64 0.25
CA ALA A 1259 -20.07 43.85 -0.87
C ALA A 1259 -18.79 42.98 -0.74
N PRO A 1260 -18.19 42.54 -1.87
CA PRO A 1260 -16.91 41.82 -1.86
C PRO A 1260 -15.79 42.65 -1.23
N LEU A 1261 -14.89 41.99 -0.52
CA LEU A 1261 -13.68 42.60 0.00
C LEU A 1261 -12.61 42.66 -1.09
N VAL A 1262 -12.21 43.86 -1.47
CA VAL A 1262 -11.09 44.10 -2.39
C VAL A 1262 -9.82 44.35 -1.57
N LEU A 1263 -8.76 43.61 -1.86
CA LEU A 1263 -7.48 43.75 -1.15
C LEU A 1263 -6.31 43.90 -2.13
N ALA A 1264 -5.29 44.65 -1.71
CA ALA A 1264 -4.03 44.78 -2.44
C ALA A 1264 -2.84 44.91 -1.48
N ALA A 1265 -1.82 44.08 -1.68
CA ALA A 1265 -0.54 44.13 -1.00
C ALA A 1265 0.53 44.61 -1.97
N ALA A 1266 1.38 45.56 -1.56
CA ALA A 1266 2.51 46.07 -2.34
C ALA A 1266 3.82 45.88 -1.55
N ALA A 1267 4.86 45.35 -2.20
CA ALA A 1267 6.16 45.08 -1.61
C ALA A 1267 7.31 45.54 -2.54
N PRO A 1268 8.46 45.99 -2.01
CA PRO A 1268 9.62 46.33 -2.83
C PRO A 1268 10.17 45.09 -3.56
N THR A 1269 10.50 45.25 -4.85
CA THR A 1269 11.19 44.23 -5.66
C THR A 1269 12.56 43.88 -5.06
N ALA A 1270 12.96 42.61 -5.12
CA ALA A 1270 14.22 42.12 -4.54
C ALA A 1270 15.50 42.84 -5.05
N ARG A 1271 15.44 43.55 -6.19
CA ARG A 1271 16.53 44.40 -6.72
C ARG A 1271 16.67 45.76 -6.05
N ALA A 1272 15.68 46.26 -5.31
CA ALA A 1272 15.72 47.57 -4.66
C ALA A 1272 16.29 47.53 -3.23
N ALA A 1273 16.28 46.37 -2.57
CA ALA A 1273 16.75 46.20 -1.18
C ALA A 1273 18.27 46.42 -0.99
N THR A 1274 19.07 46.39 -2.07
CA THR A 1274 20.54 46.55 -2.03
C THR A 1274 21.05 47.98 -2.23
N ARG A 1275 20.16 48.99 -2.33
CA ARG A 1275 20.56 50.40 -2.58
C ARG A 1275 20.40 51.37 -1.42
N LYS A 1276 20.14 50.90 -0.19
CA LYS A 1276 20.21 51.74 1.02
C LYS A 1276 21.42 51.33 1.87
N GLY A 1277 22.61 51.79 1.48
CA GLY A 1277 23.80 51.59 2.29
C GLY A 1277 25.10 51.83 1.55
N THR A 1278 25.28 53.03 0.99
CA THR A 1278 26.56 53.74 0.85
C THR A 1278 26.33 55.00 0.01
N ASP A 1279 26.35 56.16 0.65
CA ASP A 1279 26.84 57.42 0.07
C ASP A 1279 27.96 57.91 1.03
N PRO A 1280 29.02 58.56 0.54
CA PRO A 1280 30.42 58.40 0.99
C PRO A 1280 30.76 58.95 2.38
#